data_AF-A0AAW0TF71-F1
#
_entry.id   AF-A0AAW0TF71-F1
#
_cell.length_a   1.000
_cell.length_b   1.000
_cell.length_c   1.000
_cell.angle_alpha   90.00
_cell.angle_beta   90.00
_cell.angle_gamma   90.00
#
_symmetry.space_group_name_H-M   'P 1'
#
loop_
_entity.id
_entity.type
_entity.pdbx_description
1 polymer ?
#
loop_
_entity_poly.entity_id
_entity_poly.type
_entity_poly.pdbx_seq_one_letter_code
_entity_poly.pdbx_strand_id
1 'polypeptide(L)'
;MYIMEDETLQAAPEINVCHGSTSSPAGGDACTTNESGVGGGSSAPGGQQAAGRCFEQDGEEECAMHYSVKSRAPDGGWGWMVALGTFIFSTLVHSVPYCFGILFSGFLLENGASSTTTAWIYNLFLVLWHFSLLLANPLCQEFGMRTVGFTCVSVSSLSIILSGFAPSVYFLYFSFSLLGGLTVGMSVSIAFSVLPPYFDKNTGKANTLLVAGGPMAQVIFAPLLRYLLDLYGLQGAALIHGAIILNGLVAVSLFHPVRWHLKPWSHEAPQTQHGTLQTLMPRDKASSPAPSVTPRSTQASGASQPAPRNRSVQRLRGSLSGSLSSMASGGSEVSAGLAFLADEGEESTPGDKARGKNVLCRTLLRVGERIRTDVGVLRQCRCVILAVTITLTQTTFLNFIMMLPFVAKAAHHSLEDAARCIALLGVTNLVTRLVVSPLSDCSMFSIRLSVMLGYLLRASGIAVAVLSSELWQLMAAGVVFGLGLGFSLSMFNLAIVHYMGLDNLRPTIGIVGLAGAVGFPTLGPLIGLIRDLTSSYSVSLCVLVALDLLSVALWFLMPAAQARDARRALHVLVAVAAAVVVVAVGVQGYDTPHCDGRQTIVHLFEWKWTDIAAECERFLGPNGFCAVQVSPPNEHVVVGESGFPWWQRYQPVSYKLESRSGNRDEFIDMTQRCNAVGVRIIVDAVVNHMSGLGRAGQGSGGSSFNADNLDFPGVPYSSADFTPRDLCPSSNGQINDYSNVNEVRNCYLVGLTDLYGGKDYVRQMVSNYFNDLIDIGVMGFRVDAAKHMWPGDLEAIEGLTHDLSTAAGFPSGARPFFFHEVIDQGGEPITVNEYFGVGRTTEFRFCKKVAWGINAFDQLGGVYDPGWGMAPPEKAVVFVDNHDNQRGHGGAGDVLTHKTPKEYTMGVSFTLAHSYGFARIMSSYYFDNTDQGPPGSNNGGGTDSVPINSDGSCGGGWVCEHRWNAITKMVRFRNAVAGTEMGNWYQEGDNVAFSRGDKGFFAMSKWGAFDKTLQTGMPAGTYCELISGCVNKVTVNGDGTAHVTISNSEEPMFAICVGCDADGPTVEPGHTTTQGPTKPPVTGQARTVIFVHKQTSVGQDLFLRGGIDSAHRPGCTDNAESDACAIDITTNSLGTGDHYSKYDAWRVGDTKLDWYGAQQGQGTYQGQAASGTPMAWTTNKPGANGYQELNMYGEHYWMADVMMNCDETETGWFDVKAYLTNGVGWEGDVNQVSSCTGDAGGSKPYNSGNHMGRCGYINVFEFSANSCIIKSFP
;
A
#
# COMPACT_ATOMS: atom_id res chain seq x y z
N MET A 1 53.50 13.26 0.31
CA MET A 1 54.53 12.26 -0.04
C MET A 1 54.47 11.16 1.00
N TYR A 2 54.01 9.96 0.64
CA TYR A 2 54.13 8.72 1.41
C TYR A 2 53.91 7.57 0.43
N ILE A 3 54.95 6.80 0.13
CA ILE A 3 54.88 5.58 -0.69
C ILE A 3 55.78 4.56 0.01
N MET A 4 55.17 3.49 0.54
CA MET A 4 55.83 2.37 1.18
C MET A 4 55.13 1.10 0.68
N GLU A 5 55.72 0.48 -0.34
CA GLU A 5 55.45 -0.90 -0.75
C GLU A 5 56.80 -1.62 -0.69
N ASP A 6 56.96 -2.45 0.34
CA ASP A 6 58.16 -3.24 0.63
C ASP A 6 57.83 -4.72 0.34
N GLU A 7 58.37 -5.24 -0.76
CA GLU A 7 58.25 -6.66 -1.13
C GLU A 7 59.65 -7.29 -1.22
N THR A 8 59.81 -8.42 -0.55
CA THR A 8 61.12 -8.99 -0.21
C THR A 8 61.82 -9.65 -1.40
N LEU A 9 62.96 -9.09 -1.80
CA LEU A 9 64.02 -9.84 -2.50
C LEU A 9 64.76 -10.74 -1.49
N GLN A 10 64.96 -12.01 -1.84
CA GLN A 10 65.83 -12.94 -1.11
C GLN A 10 67.00 -13.41 -2.00
N ALA A 11 68.08 -13.85 -1.32
CA ALA A 11 69.24 -14.57 -1.84
C ALA A 11 70.38 -13.78 -2.55
N ALA A 12 71.16 -13.05 -1.74
CA ALA A 12 72.64 -13.20 -1.59
C ALA A 12 73.60 -12.77 -2.76
N PRO A 13 74.93 -12.64 -2.53
CA PRO A 13 75.71 -12.81 -1.28
C PRO A 13 76.51 -11.56 -0.82
N GLU A 14 77.43 -11.78 0.14
CA GLU A 14 78.10 -10.83 1.05
C GLU A 14 79.24 -9.97 0.46
N ILE A 15 79.63 -8.90 1.18
CA ILE A 15 81.02 -8.53 1.56
C ILE A 15 80.98 -7.57 2.79
N ASN A 16 82.02 -7.58 3.64
CA ASN A 16 82.08 -6.93 4.97
C ASN A 16 82.76 -5.54 5.00
N VAL A 17 82.52 -4.73 6.06
CA VAL A 17 83.53 -4.25 7.08
C VAL A 17 83.07 -3.04 7.96
N CYS A 18 83.02 -3.26 9.29
CA CYS A 18 83.27 -2.44 10.52
C CYS A 18 82.86 -0.95 10.76
N HIS A 19 82.28 -0.70 11.98
CA HIS A 19 82.39 0.38 13.03
C HIS A 19 82.80 1.86 12.70
N GLY A 20 82.46 2.95 13.42
CA GLY A 20 81.76 3.28 14.71
C GLY A 20 82.28 4.65 15.27
N SER A 21 81.84 5.37 16.33
CA SER A 21 80.70 5.35 17.31
C SER A 21 80.82 6.55 18.33
N THR A 22 79.85 6.80 19.27
CA THR A 22 79.81 7.82 20.40
C THR A 22 79.60 9.31 20.01
N SER A 23 79.11 10.31 20.81
CA SER A 23 78.39 10.44 22.13
C SER A 23 77.79 11.88 22.35
N SER A 24 76.87 12.09 23.33
CA SER A 24 76.08 13.33 23.66
C SER A 24 76.76 14.32 24.67
N PRO A 25 76.11 15.34 25.35
CA PRO A 25 74.88 16.19 25.14
C PRO A 25 74.99 17.72 25.55
N ALA A 26 73.91 18.55 25.41
CA ALA A 26 73.20 19.34 26.50
C ALA A 26 72.78 20.85 26.32
N GLY A 27 71.51 21.18 26.69
CA GLY A 27 70.99 22.51 27.15
C GLY A 27 70.56 23.58 26.10
N GLY A 28 69.64 24.56 26.33
CA GLY A 28 68.70 24.88 27.43
C GLY A 28 67.93 26.24 27.26
N ASP A 29 66.73 26.37 27.88
CA ASP A 29 65.94 27.57 28.29
C ASP A 29 65.40 28.71 27.35
N ALA A 30 64.06 28.72 27.20
CA ALA A 30 63.07 29.74 27.71
C ALA A 30 62.76 31.15 27.07
N CYS A 31 61.44 31.49 27.06
CA CYS A 31 60.78 32.84 27.16
C CYS A 31 60.86 33.85 25.97
N THR A 32 59.92 34.81 25.70
CA THR A 32 58.53 35.11 26.17
C THR A 32 57.75 36.11 25.23
N THR A 33 56.43 36.25 25.46
CA THR A 33 55.56 37.49 25.38
C THR A 33 54.94 38.07 24.08
N ASN A 34 53.60 38.28 24.18
CA ASN A 34 52.75 39.43 23.76
C ASN A 34 52.00 39.46 22.40
N GLU A 35 50.94 40.30 22.37
CA GLU A 35 49.67 40.08 21.64
C GLU A 35 49.20 41.23 20.70
N SER A 36 48.13 40.93 19.93
CA SER A 36 47.19 41.85 19.23
C SER A 36 47.66 42.54 17.92
N GLY A 37 46.80 42.87 16.96
CA GLY A 37 45.33 42.67 16.86
C GLY A 37 44.76 42.83 15.43
N VAL A 38 43.68 42.09 15.14
CA VAL A 38 43.07 41.76 13.82
C VAL A 38 42.51 42.92 12.95
N GLY A 39 42.74 42.83 11.62
CA GLY A 39 41.76 43.18 10.56
C GLY A 39 41.93 44.53 9.82
N GLY A 40 41.62 44.67 8.53
CA GLY A 40 41.28 43.66 7.50
C GLY A 40 40.69 44.29 6.21
N GLY A 41 41.14 43.89 5.01
CA GLY A 41 40.65 44.43 3.73
C GLY A 41 41.25 43.77 2.47
N SER A 42 40.40 43.46 1.50
CA SER A 42 40.64 42.82 0.18
C SER A 42 41.48 43.66 -0.81
N SER A 43 42.14 43.11 -1.85
CA SER A 43 42.44 41.72 -2.26
C SER A 43 43.38 41.67 -3.49
N ALA A 44 43.80 40.45 -3.88
CA ALA A 44 44.57 40.05 -5.08
C ALA A 44 46.12 40.15 -4.99
N PRO A 45 46.90 39.26 -5.65
CA PRO A 45 48.21 38.88 -5.14
C PRO A 45 49.40 39.12 -6.08
N GLY A 46 50.43 39.80 -5.57
CA GLY A 46 51.83 39.56 -5.96
C GLY A 46 52.47 38.64 -4.92
N GLY A 47 53.19 37.60 -5.34
CA GLY A 47 53.78 36.62 -4.42
C GLY A 47 55.29 36.55 -4.49
N GLN A 48 55.92 35.94 -3.48
CA GLN A 48 57.28 35.40 -3.58
C GLN A 48 57.59 34.37 -2.48
N GLN A 49 58.55 33.50 -2.78
CA GLN A 49 59.48 32.80 -1.88
C GLN A 49 58.91 32.00 -0.69
N ALA A 50 59.07 30.67 -0.77
CA ALA A 50 58.99 29.80 0.40
C ALA A 50 60.28 29.94 1.24
N ALA A 51 60.18 30.51 2.44
CA ALA A 51 61.26 30.46 3.42
C ALA A 51 61.29 29.06 4.07
N GLY A 52 62.39 28.34 3.90
CA GLY A 52 62.65 27.11 4.65
C GLY A 52 62.89 27.41 6.12
N ARG A 53 62.43 26.53 7.01
CA ARG A 53 62.84 26.53 8.42
C ARG A 53 63.94 25.51 8.63
N CYS A 54 65.14 25.96 8.93
CA CYS A 54 66.11 25.13 9.63
C CYS A 54 65.63 24.93 11.08
N PHE A 55 65.89 23.77 11.64
CA PHE A 55 65.87 23.53 13.08
C PHE A 55 67.29 23.16 13.48
N GLU A 56 67.88 23.92 14.41
CA GLU A 56 69.13 23.54 15.05
C GLU A 56 68.86 22.55 16.18
N GLN A 57 69.59 21.44 16.21
CA GLN A 57 69.84 20.69 17.43
C GLN A 57 71.16 19.91 17.28
N ASP A 58 72.08 20.13 18.23
CA ASP A 58 73.39 19.49 18.43
C ASP A 58 74.32 19.43 17.18
N GLY A 59 75.37 20.26 17.20
CA GLY A 59 76.12 20.63 15.98
C GLY A 59 77.21 19.67 15.51
N GLU A 60 76.93 18.92 14.44
CA GLU A 60 77.88 18.59 13.37
C GLU A 60 77.23 18.92 12.00
N GLU A 61 77.88 19.73 11.16
CA GLU A 61 77.37 20.06 9.81
C GLU A 61 77.76 18.98 8.78
N GLU A 62 76.94 17.93 8.64
CA GLU A 62 76.88 17.18 7.38
C GLU A 62 75.64 17.60 6.58
N CYS A 63 75.83 18.45 5.56
CA CYS A 63 74.76 18.85 4.64
C CYS A 63 74.34 17.69 3.72
N ALA A 64 73.58 16.75 4.27
CA ALA A 64 72.86 15.70 3.54
C ALA A 64 71.75 16.31 2.66
N MET A 65 72.15 16.91 1.53
CA MET A 65 71.29 17.50 0.51
C MET A 65 70.42 16.42 -0.16
N HIS A 66 69.30 16.10 0.48
CA HIS A 66 68.23 15.28 -0.10
C HIS A 66 67.57 16.01 -1.27
N TYR A 67 68.21 15.95 -2.44
CA TYR A 67 67.63 16.32 -3.72
C TYR A 67 66.43 15.40 -4.00
N SER A 68 65.23 15.83 -3.60
CA SER A 68 64.00 15.21 -4.08
C SER A 68 63.86 15.51 -5.57
N VAL A 69 64.31 14.60 -6.43
CA VAL A 69 64.16 14.71 -7.88
C VAL A 69 62.67 14.82 -8.19
N LYS A 70 62.21 15.99 -8.62
CA LYS A 70 60.82 16.21 -9.05
C LYS A 70 60.55 15.43 -10.32
N SER A 71 60.15 14.16 -10.20
CA SER A 71 59.74 13.37 -11.36
C SER A 71 58.50 13.98 -12.03
N ARG A 72 58.45 13.94 -13.36
CA ARG A 72 57.29 14.35 -14.16
C ARG A 72 56.50 13.11 -14.64
N ALA A 73 55.19 13.29 -14.81
CA ALA A 73 54.30 12.33 -15.47
C ALA A 73 54.88 11.85 -16.83
N PRO A 74 54.72 10.57 -17.20
CA PRO A 74 55.21 10.00 -18.45
C PRO A 74 54.73 10.72 -19.72
N ASP A 75 53.49 11.23 -19.73
CA ASP A 75 52.83 11.87 -20.89
C ASP A 75 52.78 11.00 -22.17
N GLY A 76 52.92 9.67 -22.02
CA GLY A 76 52.92 8.71 -23.13
C GLY A 76 53.54 7.36 -22.75
N GLY A 77 54.02 6.62 -23.75
CA GLY A 77 54.62 5.29 -23.56
C GLY A 77 53.61 4.29 -22.98
N TRP A 78 54.02 3.52 -21.96
CA TRP A 78 53.18 2.49 -21.34
C TRP A 78 51.88 3.05 -20.72
N GLY A 79 51.78 4.36 -20.47
CA GLY A 79 50.52 5.00 -20.05
C GLY A 79 49.35 4.75 -21.02
N TRP A 80 49.62 4.56 -22.32
CA TRP A 80 48.59 4.18 -23.29
C TRP A 80 48.21 2.69 -23.22
N MET A 81 49.14 1.81 -22.81
CA MET A 81 48.82 0.40 -22.52
C MET A 81 47.95 0.28 -21.25
N VAL A 82 48.22 1.11 -20.23
CA VAL A 82 47.34 1.24 -19.05
C VAL A 82 45.97 1.79 -19.46
N ALA A 83 45.90 2.80 -20.35
CA ALA A 83 44.64 3.34 -20.85
C ALA A 83 43.80 2.28 -21.59
N LEU A 84 44.43 1.49 -22.46
CA LEU A 84 43.80 0.39 -23.18
C LEU A 84 43.33 -0.73 -22.24
N GLY A 85 44.16 -1.12 -21.27
CA GLY A 85 43.78 -2.07 -20.22
C GLY A 85 42.59 -1.55 -19.40
N THR A 86 42.57 -0.27 -19.07
CA THR A 86 41.48 0.34 -18.28
C THR A 86 40.17 0.38 -19.07
N PHE A 87 40.24 0.68 -20.37
CA PHE A 87 39.10 0.63 -21.29
C PHE A 87 38.52 -0.80 -21.38
N ILE A 88 39.35 -1.82 -21.60
CA ILE A 88 38.89 -3.22 -21.71
C ILE A 88 38.33 -3.72 -20.37
N PHE A 89 39.06 -3.51 -19.27
CA PHE A 89 38.63 -3.88 -17.90
C PHE A 89 37.28 -3.25 -17.54
N SER A 90 37.11 -1.96 -17.79
CA SER A 90 35.84 -1.27 -17.54
C SER A 90 34.73 -1.77 -18.47
N THR A 91 35.02 -2.01 -19.75
CA THR A 91 34.04 -2.56 -20.72
C THR A 91 33.51 -3.91 -20.27
N LEU A 92 34.39 -4.80 -19.80
CA LEU A 92 33.98 -6.14 -19.37
C LEU A 92 33.20 -6.10 -18.05
N VAL A 93 33.71 -5.45 -17.00
CA VAL A 93 33.05 -5.45 -15.68
C VAL A 93 31.77 -4.61 -15.66
N HIS A 94 31.70 -3.51 -16.42
CA HIS A 94 30.47 -2.67 -16.47
C HIS A 94 29.37 -3.25 -17.37
N SER A 95 29.56 -4.40 -18.01
CA SER A 95 28.46 -5.11 -18.69
C SER A 95 27.41 -5.65 -17.68
N VAL A 96 27.83 -5.98 -16.45
CA VAL A 96 26.98 -6.46 -15.35
C VAL A 96 25.81 -5.51 -15.02
N PRO A 97 26.04 -4.22 -14.66
CA PRO A 97 24.95 -3.29 -14.30
C PRO A 97 24.01 -2.94 -15.46
N TYR A 98 24.53 -2.81 -16.69
CA TYR A 98 23.74 -2.29 -17.82
C TYR A 98 22.87 -3.35 -18.48
N CYS A 99 23.10 -4.64 -18.20
CA CYS A 99 22.38 -5.73 -18.83
C CYS A 99 21.45 -6.51 -17.88
N PHE A 100 21.34 -6.12 -16.60
CA PHE A 100 20.43 -6.74 -15.62
C PHE A 100 18.99 -6.90 -16.13
N GLY A 101 18.38 -5.80 -16.62
CA GLY A 101 17.01 -5.80 -17.16
C GLY A 101 16.84 -6.55 -18.49
N ILE A 102 17.93 -6.90 -19.18
CA ILE A 102 17.90 -7.76 -20.38
C ILE A 102 18.06 -9.23 -19.96
N LEU A 103 18.96 -9.52 -19.02
CA LEU A 103 19.31 -10.87 -18.60
C LEU A 103 18.24 -11.52 -17.71
N PHE A 104 17.65 -10.78 -16.76
CA PHE A 104 16.78 -11.36 -15.74
C PHE A 104 15.29 -11.03 -15.87
N SER A 105 14.87 -10.15 -16.79
CA SER A 105 13.46 -9.71 -16.87
C SER A 105 12.47 -10.84 -17.16
N GLY A 106 12.81 -11.79 -18.04
CA GLY A 106 12.00 -12.99 -18.28
C GLY A 106 11.81 -13.80 -16.98
N PHE A 107 12.92 -14.22 -16.37
CA PHE A 107 12.94 -14.99 -15.12
C PHE A 107 12.18 -14.30 -13.97
N LEU A 108 12.33 -12.99 -13.80
CA LEU A 108 11.63 -12.21 -12.77
C LEU A 108 10.11 -12.20 -13.00
N LEU A 109 9.67 -12.05 -14.26
CA LEU A 109 8.25 -12.08 -14.62
C LEU A 109 7.66 -13.49 -14.49
N GLU A 110 8.37 -14.52 -14.93
CA GLU A 110 7.98 -15.94 -14.81
C GLU A 110 7.82 -16.39 -13.35
N ASN A 111 8.59 -15.80 -12.43
CA ASN A 111 8.50 -16.05 -10.99
C ASN A 111 7.55 -15.08 -10.25
N GLY A 112 6.79 -14.24 -10.97
CA GLY A 112 5.83 -13.31 -10.36
C GLY A 112 6.46 -12.24 -9.44
N ALA A 113 7.72 -11.85 -9.67
CA ALA A 113 8.43 -10.92 -8.79
C ALA A 113 7.80 -9.52 -8.82
N SER A 114 7.40 -9.00 -7.66
CA SER A 114 6.90 -7.61 -7.56
C SER A 114 7.96 -6.60 -8.00
N SER A 115 7.54 -5.43 -8.51
CA SER A 115 8.48 -4.40 -8.95
C SER A 115 9.33 -3.87 -7.79
N THR A 116 8.77 -3.77 -6.58
CA THR A 116 9.53 -3.55 -5.34
C THR A 116 10.62 -4.61 -5.13
N THR A 117 10.34 -5.90 -5.31
CA THR A 117 11.35 -6.98 -5.17
C THR A 117 12.45 -6.85 -6.23
N THR A 118 12.05 -6.61 -7.48
CA THR A 118 12.97 -6.38 -8.61
C THR A 118 13.86 -5.14 -8.38
N ALA A 119 13.27 -4.05 -7.90
CA ALA A 119 13.96 -2.81 -7.58
C ALA A 119 14.91 -2.98 -6.39
N TRP A 120 14.57 -3.79 -5.39
CA TRP A 120 15.46 -4.08 -4.25
C TRP A 120 16.69 -4.89 -4.66
N ILE A 121 16.57 -5.87 -5.56
CA ILE A 121 17.73 -6.62 -6.09
C ILE A 121 18.72 -5.64 -6.74
N TYR A 122 18.25 -4.79 -7.65
CA TYR A 122 19.11 -3.83 -8.34
C TYR A 122 19.61 -2.72 -7.42
N ASN A 123 18.80 -2.19 -6.50
CA ASN A 123 19.25 -1.12 -5.60
C ASN A 123 20.18 -1.64 -4.50
N LEU A 124 20.07 -2.90 -4.03
CA LEU A 124 21.09 -3.51 -3.16
C LEU A 124 22.44 -3.64 -3.89
N PHE A 125 22.41 -4.04 -5.17
CA PHE A 125 23.59 -4.03 -6.03
C PHE A 125 24.22 -2.62 -6.11
N LEU A 126 23.41 -1.56 -6.27
CA LEU A 126 23.88 -0.17 -6.30
C LEU A 126 24.45 0.32 -4.95
N VAL A 127 23.85 -0.09 -3.83
CA VAL A 127 24.37 0.18 -2.48
C VAL A 127 25.75 -0.42 -2.30
N LEU A 128 25.94 -1.68 -2.71
CA LEU A 128 27.20 -2.42 -2.52
C LEU A 128 28.28 -1.98 -3.52
N TRP A 129 27.92 -1.53 -4.72
CA TRP A 129 28.80 -0.73 -5.58
C TRP A 129 29.29 0.50 -4.84
N HIS A 130 28.40 1.36 -4.35
CA HIS A 130 28.82 2.64 -3.79
C HIS A 130 29.55 2.49 -2.44
N PHE A 131 29.22 1.48 -1.64
CA PHE A 131 29.97 1.09 -0.47
C PHE A 131 31.40 0.60 -0.81
N SER A 132 31.56 -0.20 -1.87
CA SER A 132 32.89 -0.70 -2.27
C SER A 132 33.84 0.39 -2.75
N LEU A 133 33.34 1.52 -3.28
CA LEU A 133 34.16 2.71 -3.61
C LEU A 133 34.91 3.26 -2.38
N LEU A 134 34.32 3.21 -1.19
CA LEU A 134 34.94 3.65 0.07
C LEU A 134 36.07 2.71 0.50
N LEU A 135 35.90 1.40 0.31
CA LEU A 135 36.87 0.37 0.69
C LEU A 135 38.04 0.24 -0.32
N ALA A 136 37.81 0.59 -1.58
CA ALA A 136 38.76 0.37 -2.66
C ALA A 136 40.09 1.13 -2.49
N ASN A 137 40.06 2.38 -1.99
CA ASN A 137 41.27 3.17 -1.78
C ASN A 137 42.19 2.56 -0.70
N PRO A 138 41.72 2.21 0.51
CA PRO A 138 42.51 1.43 1.47
C PRO A 138 43.00 0.08 0.94
N LEU A 139 42.16 -0.72 0.28
CA LEU A 139 42.54 -2.06 -0.19
C LEU A 139 43.61 -2.02 -1.28
N CYS A 140 43.52 -1.07 -2.22
CA CYS A 140 44.57 -0.88 -3.23
C CYS A 140 45.90 -0.37 -2.65
N GLN A 141 45.91 0.16 -1.42
CA GLN A 141 47.11 0.64 -0.71
C GLN A 141 47.75 -0.40 0.23
N GLU A 142 47.05 -1.47 0.64
CA GLU A 142 47.62 -2.58 1.43
C GLU A 142 47.91 -3.83 0.57
N PHE A 143 47.21 -4.03 -0.57
CA PHE A 143 47.34 -5.23 -1.42
C PHE A 143 47.76 -4.98 -2.88
N GLY A 144 47.91 -3.71 -3.29
CA GLY A 144 48.27 -3.32 -4.66
C GLY A 144 47.12 -3.43 -5.68
N MET A 145 47.09 -2.50 -6.65
CA MET A 145 45.99 -2.38 -7.62
C MET A 145 45.78 -3.62 -8.52
N ARG A 146 46.85 -4.37 -8.82
CA ARG A 146 46.78 -5.60 -9.64
C ARG A 146 46.02 -6.71 -8.93
N THR A 147 46.37 -6.98 -7.68
CA THR A 147 45.78 -8.05 -6.86
C THR A 147 44.27 -7.83 -6.71
N VAL A 148 43.87 -6.62 -6.30
CA VAL A 148 42.45 -6.24 -6.18
C VAL A 148 41.75 -6.30 -7.54
N GLY A 149 42.42 -5.92 -8.64
CA GLY A 149 41.91 -6.04 -10.00
C GLY A 149 41.65 -7.48 -10.45
N PHE A 150 42.56 -8.41 -10.17
CA PHE A 150 42.38 -9.83 -10.49
C PHE A 150 41.21 -10.44 -9.71
N THR A 151 41.13 -10.20 -8.40
CA THR A 151 39.99 -10.62 -7.57
C THR A 151 38.67 -10.03 -8.08
N CYS A 152 38.67 -8.76 -8.48
CA CYS A 152 37.51 -8.07 -9.03
C CYS A 152 36.96 -8.76 -10.29
N VAL A 153 37.82 -9.15 -11.24
CA VAL A 153 37.37 -9.85 -12.47
C VAL A 153 36.84 -11.24 -12.15
N SER A 154 37.55 -12.02 -11.33
CA SER A 154 37.14 -13.39 -11.00
C SER A 154 35.80 -13.45 -10.26
N VAL A 155 35.58 -12.55 -9.29
CA VAL A 155 34.31 -12.49 -8.54
C VAL A 155 33.17 -11.91 -9.40
N SER A 156 33.46 -10.99 -10.34
CA SER A 156 32.46 -10.46 -11.28
C SER A 156 31.97 -11.53 -12.27
N SER A 157 32.88 -12.37 -12.78
CA SER A 157 32.52 -13.54 -13.58
C SER A 157 31.68 -14.55 -12.78
N LEU A 158 32.12 -14.89 -11.56
CA LEU A 158 31.41 -15.82 -10.68
C LEU A 158 30.01 -15.33 -10.31
N SER A 159 29.82 -14.02 -10.09
CA SER A 159 28.51 -13.40 -9.83
C SER A 159 27.50 -13.73 -10.94
N ILE A 160 27.83 -13.41 -12.20
CA ILE A 160 26.95 -13.69 -13.34
C ILE A 160 26.70 -15.19 -13.51
N ILE A 161 27.75 -16.02 -13.40
CA ILE A 161 27.62 -17.48 -13.53
C ILE A 161 26.65 -18.04 -12.48
N LEU A 162 26.79 -17.64 -11.21
CA LEU A 162 25.89 -18.09 -10.13
C LEU A 162 24.45 -17.60 -10.35
N SER A 163 24.25 -16.36 -10.80
CA SER A 163 22.90 -15.83 -11.09
C SER A 163 22.22 -16.53 -12.27
N GLY A 164 22.97 -17.11 -13.21
CA GLY A 164 22.42 -17.96 -14.26
C GLY A 164 21.75 -19.24 -13.73
N PHE A 165 22.15 -19.72 -12.55
CA PHE A 165 21.61 -20.91 -11.88
C PHE A 165 20.76 -20.56 -10.65
N ALA A 166 20.15 -19.37 -10.61
CA ALA A 166 19.32 -18.94 -9.49
C ALA A 166 18.06 -19.84 -9.31
N PRO A 167 17.90 -20.56 -8.18
CA PRO A 167 16.72 -21.39 -7.93
C PRO A 167 15.49 -20.58 -7.49
N SER A 168 15.66 -19.29 -7.20
CA SER A 168 14.59 -18.36 -6.88
C SER A 168 15.04 -16.91 -7.07
N VAL A 169 14.08 -15.99 -7.18
CA VAL A 169 14.32 -14.54 -7.26
C VAL A 169 15.19 -14.04 -6.10
N TYR A 170 14.98 -14.55 -4.89
CA TYR A 170 15.73 -14.17 -3.70
C TYR A 170 17.23 -14.55 -3.77
N PHE A 171 17.62 -15.55 -4.57
CA PHE A 171 19.03 -15.89 -4.76
C PHE A 171 19.82 -14.81 -5.51
N LEU A 172 19.14 -13.90 -6.22
CA LEU A 172 19.79 -12.76 -6.89
C LEU A 172 20.28 -11.68 -5.89
N TYR A 173 19.75 -11.62 -4.67
CA TYR A 173 20.32 -10.78 -3.61
C TYR A 173 21.75 -11.21 -3.25
N PHE A 174 22.03 -12.51 -3.24
CA PHE A 174 23.37 -13.03 -3.00
C PHE A 174 24.21 -13.02 -4.29
N SER A 175 23.76 -13.74 -5.32
CA SER A 175 24.57 -14.00 -6.52
C SER A 175 24.84 -12.75 -7.37
N PHE A 176 23.81 -11.96 -7.67
CA PHE A 176 23.95 -10.73 -8.45
C PHE A 176 24.35 -9.56 -7.56
N SER A 177 23.61 -9.33 -6.47
CA SER A 177 23.67 -8.05 -5.75
C SER A 177 24.90 -7.93 -4.87
N LEU A 178 25.20 -8.94 -4.04
CA LEU A 178 26.36 -8.92 -3.17
C LEU A 178 27.68 -9.05 -3.96
N LEU A 179 27.82 -10.09 -4.79
CA LEU A 179 29.06 -10.35 -5.52
C LEU A 179 29.29 -9.34 -6.68
N GLY A 180 28.24 -9.02 -7.43
CA GLY A 180 28.30 -8.07 -8.55
C GLY A 180 28.49 -6.63 -8.06
N GLY A 181 27.73 -6.20 -7.05
CA GLY A 181 27.83 -4.83 -6.53
C GLY A 181 29.23 -4.50 -6.03
N LEU A 182 29.79 -5.34 -5.16
CA LEU A 182 31.14 -5.16 -4.61
C LEU A 182 32.24 -5.11 -5.69
N THR A 183 32.09 -5.85 -6.79
CA THR A 183 33.11 -5.87 -7.85
C THR A 183 33.01 -4.67 -8.78
N VAL A 184 31.81 -4.24 -9.17
CA VAL A 184 31.67 -3.12 -10.11
C VAL A 184 32.20 -1.82 -9.50
N GLY A 185 31.93 -1.53 -8.23
CA GLY A 185 32.49 -0.35 -7.55
C GLY A 185 34.01 -0.41 -7.32
N MET A 186 34.57 -1.59 -7.05
CA MET A 186 36.03 -1.80 -7.06
C MET A 186 36.63 -1.49 -8.44
N SER A 187 35.99 -1.95 -9.52
CA SER A 187 36.46 -1.70 -10.90
C SER A 187 36.47 -0.21 -11.25
N VAL A 188 35.44 0.53 -10.86
CA VAL A 188 35.34 2.00 -10.99
C VAL A 188 36.51 2.67 -10.28
N SER A 189 36.74 2.34 -9.00
CA SER A 189 37.80 2.98 -8.22
C SER A 189 39.21 2.70 -8.75
N ILE A 190 39.48 1.46 -9.18
CA ILE A 190 40.74 1.09 -9.84
C ILE A 190 40.92 1.89 -11.13
N ALA A 191 39.90 1.92 -12.00
CA ALA A 191 39.95 2.62 -13.28
C ALA A 191 40.24 4.13 -13.12
N PHE A 192 39.50 4.81 -12.24
CA PHE A 192 39.72 6.24 -11.98
C PHE A 192 41.02 6.54 -11.20
N SER A 193 41.61 5.56 -10.49
CA SER A 193 42.85 5.75 -9.74
C SER A 193 44.12 5.43 -10.53
N VAL A 194 44.09 4.46 -11.46
CA VAL A 194 45.30 3.94 -12.11
C VAL A 194 45.83 4.86 -13.22
N LEU A 195 44.94 5.57 -13.93
CA LEU A 195 45.30 6.31 -15.15
C LEU A 195 45.78 7.76 -14.93
N PRO A 196 45.17 8.60 -14.06
CA PRO A 196 45.58 10.00 -13.93
C PRO A 196 47.07 10.24 -13.64
N PRO A 197 47.79 9.42 -12.84
CA PRO A 197 49.23 9.61 -12.61
C PRO A 197 50.13 9.51 -13.85
N TYR A 198 49.62 8.99 -14.97
CA TYR A 198 50.39 8.80 -16.20
C TYR A 198 50.44 10.03 -17.12
N PHE A 199 49.54 11.02 -16.95
CA PHE A 199 49.32 12.11 -17.91
C PHE A 199 49.16 13.48 -17.24
N ASP A 200 49.82 14.49 -17.81
CA ASP A 200 49.82 15.89 -17.37
C ASP A 200 49.38 16.83 -18.52
N LYS A 201 49.78 16.54 -19.76
CA LYS A 201 49.44 17.31 -20.97
C LYS A 201 48.33 16.71 -21.84
N ASN A 202 48.00 15.43 -21.66
CA ASN A 202 47.00 14.71 -22.46
C ASN A 202 45.86 14.18 -21.57
N THR A 203 45.51 14.93 -20.52
CA THR A 203 44.55 14.55 -19.47
C THR A 203 43.16 14.24 -20.02
N GLY A 204 42.55 15.12 -20.81
CA GLY A 204 41.24 14.89 -21.42
C GLY A 204 41.24 13.67 -22.34
N LYS A 205 42.27 13.54 -23.19
CA LYS A 205 42.43 12.39 -24.11
C LYS A 205 42.61 11.04 -23.40
N ALA A 206 43.36 11.01 -22.28
CA ALA A 206 43.49 9.82 -21.45
C ALA A 206 42.18 9.50 -20.72
N ASN A 207 41.52 10.53 -20.17
CA ASN A 207 40.20 10.42 -19.55
C ASN A 207 39.17 9.85 -20.54
N THR A 208 39.22 10.21 -21.82
CA THR A 208 38.36 9.65 -22.88
C THR A 208 38.38 8.11 -22.90
N LEU A 209 39.55 7.47 -22.94
CA LEU A 209 39.65 6.01 -22.96
C LEU A 209 39.15 5.37 -21.66
N LEU A 210 39.46 5.99 -20.53
CA LEU A 210 38.95 5.61 -19.20
C LEU A 210 37.41 5.63 -19.16
N VAL A 211 36.76 6.72 -19.58
CA VAL A 211 35.29 6.84 -19.47
C VAL A 211 34.51 6.18 -20.60
N ALA A 212 35.16 5.79 -21.71
CA ALA A 212 34.52 5.16 -22.86
C ALA A 212 34.15 3.67 -22.67
N GLY A 213 34.79 2.97 -21.73
CA GLY A 213 34.56 1.53 -21.54
C GLY A 213 33.13 1.19 -21.10
N GLY A 214 32.57 1.96 -20.16
CA GLY A 214 31.19 1.77 -19.68
C GLY A 214 30.14 1.85 -20.80
N PRO A 215 30.09 2.92 -21.61
CA PRO A 215 29.21 3.00 -22.77
C PRO A 215 29.48 1.92 -23.82
N MET A 216 30.74 1.55 -24.05
CA MET A 216 31.06 0.43 -24.96
C MET A 216 30.44 -0.89 -24.49
N ALA A 217 30.40 -1.13 -23.17
CA ALA A 217 29.72 -2.29 -22.60
C ALA A 217 28.22 -2.29 -22.96
N GLN A 218 27.56 -1.14 -22.82
CA GLN A 218 26.15 -0.97 -23.16
C GLN A 218 25.87 -1.20 -24.66
N VAL A 219 26.77 -0.74 -25.55
CA VAL A 219 26.65 -0.93 -27.01
C VAL A 219 26.86 -2.38 -27.44
N ILE A 220 27.83 -3.09 -26.84
CA ILE A 220 28.17 -4.47 -27.24
C ILE A 220 27.23 -5.49 -26.57
N PHE A 221 27.05 -5.42 -25.25
CA PHE A 221 26.41 -6.51 -24.50
C PHE A 221 24.88 -6.48 -24.55
N ALA A 222 24.23 -5.34 -24.77
CA ALA A 222 22.77 -5.29 -24.90
C ALA A 222 22.23 -6.16 -26.06
N PRO A 223 22.69 -6.00 -27.33
CA PRO A 223 22.26 -6.89 -28.41
C PRO A 223 22.84 -8.31 -28.28
N LEU A 224 24.10 -8.45 -27.83
CA LEU A 224 24.76 -9.76 -27.70
C LEU A 224 24.05 -10.66 -26.67
N LEU A 225 23.69 -10.14 -25.50
CA LEU A 225 23.03 -10.95 -24.47
C LEU A 225 21.60 -11.29 -24.85
N ARG A 226 20.89 -10.39 -25.56
CA ARG A 226 19.58 -10.74 -26.13
C ARG A 226 19.69 -11.92 -27.11
N TYR A 227 20.63 -11.87 -28.04
CA TYR A 227 20.90 -12.96 -28.99
C TYR A 227 21.32 -14.27 -28.29
N LEU A 228 22.11 -14.19 -27.22
CA LEU A 228 22.51 -15.38 -26.45
C LEU A 228 21.36 -15.97 -25.62
N LEU A 229 20.44 -15.15 -25.11
CA LEU A 229 19.21 -15.62 -24.46
C LEU A 229 18.31 -16.36 -25.45
N ASP A 230 18.13 -15.81 -26.66
CA ASP A 230 17.29 -16.39 -27.69
C ASP A 230 17.83 -17.74 -28.24
N LEU A 231 19.14 -17.99 -28.13
CA LEU A 231 19.76 -19.26 -28.56
C LEU A 231 20.01 -20.27 -27.43
N TYR A 232 20.31 -19.81 -26.21
CA TYR A 232 20.84 -20.66 -25.13
C TYR A 232 20.15 -20.48 -23.77
N GLY A 233 19.10 -19.65 -23.71
CA GLY A 233 18.38 -19.31 -22.48
C GLY A 233 19.25 -18.61 -21.42
N LEU A 234 18.69 -18.40 -20.23
CA LEU A 234 19.36 -17.69 -19.13
C LEU A 234 20.69 -18.34 -18.73
N GLN A 235 20.69 -19.66 -18.52
CA GLN A 235 21.88 -20.40 -18.08
C GLN A 235 23.04 -20.30 -19.09
N GLY A 236 22.76 -20.51 -20.39
CA GLY A 236 23.77 -20.43 -21.43
C GLY A 236 24.28 -19.01 -21.67
N ALA A 237 23.38 -18.02 -21.68
CA ALA A 237 23.74 -16.61 -21.80
C ALA A 237 24.63 -16.16 -20.64
N ALA A 238 24.29 -16.50 -19.40
CA ALA A 238 25.07 -16.17 -18.20
C ALA A 238 26.45 -16.85 -18.20
N LEU A 239 26.54 -18.14 -18.56
CA LEU A 239 27.82 -18.85 -18.67
C LEU A 239 28.76 -18.18 -19.69
N ILE A 240 28.24 -17.87 -20.89
CA ILE A 240 29.03 -17.22 -21.95
C ILE A 240 29.43 -15.80 -21.54
N HIS A 241 28.54 -15.06 -20.89
CA HIS A 241 28.83 -13.71 -20.37
C HIS A 241 29.93 -13.73 -19.30
N GLY A 242 29.84 -14.64 -18.33
CA GLY A 242 30.87 -14.85 -17.30
C GLY A 242 32.24 -15.25 -17.88
N ALA A 243 32.25 -16.12 -18.89
CA ALA A 243 33.47 -16.48 -19.62
C ALA A 243 34.09 -15.30 -20.38
N ILE A 244 33.27 -14.42 -20.98
CA ILE A 244 33.74 -13.19 -21.62
C ILE A 244 34.37 -12.25 -20.58
N ILE A 245 33.76 -12.08 -19.40
CA ILE A 245 34.28 -11.22 -18.30
C ILE A 245 35.71 -11.64 -17.86
N LEU A 246 36.03 -12.94 -17.83
CA LEU A 246 37.35 -13.44 -17.41
C LEU A 246 38.53 -12.93 -18.27
N ASN A 247 38.27 -12.48 -19.50
CA ASN A 247 39.30 -11.85 -20.33
C ASN A 247 39.84 -10.54 -19.72
N GLY A 248 39.12 -9.96 -18.74
CA GLY A 248 39.57 -8.82 -17.94
C GLY A 248 40.87 -9.08 -17.17
N LEU A 249 41.24 -10.33 -16.89
CA LEU A 249 42.52 -10.68 -16.26
C LEU A 249 43.71 -10.26 -17.14
N VAL A 250 43.58 -10.36 -18.47
CA VAL A 250 44.59 -9.87 -19.43
C VAL A 250 44.69 -8.35 -19.38
N ALA A 251 43.56 -7.66 -19.23
CA ALA A 251 43.50 -6.20 -19.15
C ALA A 251 44.13 -5.65 -17.86
N VAL A 252 43.85 -6.27 -16.70
CA VAL A 252 44.45 -5.92 -15.40
C VAL A 252 45.97 -6.12 -15.39
N SER A 253 46.48 -7.11 -16.12
CA SER A 253 47.93 -7.37 -16.23
C SER A 253 48.71 -6.17 -16.77
N LEU A 254 48.10 -5.32 -17.60
CA LEU A 254 48.71 -4.11 -18.16
C LEU A 254 48.93 -2.98 -17.13
N PHE A 255 48.30 -3.04 -15.94
CA PHE A 255 48.40 -2.03 -14.89
C PHE A 255 49.77 -2.05 -14.20
N HIS A 256 50.78 -1.45 -14.82
CA HIS A 256 52.11 -1.30 -14.23
C HIS A 256 52.10 -0.23 -13.13
N PRO A 257 52.92 -0.37 -12.07
CA PRO A 257 53.19 0.71 -11.12
C PRO A 257 53.79 1.93 -11.83
N VAL A 258 53.20 3.11 -11.67
CA VAL A 258 53.66 4.35 -12.35
C VAL A 258 55.12 4.69 -12.02
N ARG A 259 55.62 4.27 -10.85
CA ARG A 259 57.03 4.40 -10.43
C ARG A 259 58.04 3.84 -11.44
N TRP A 260 57.66 2.87 -12.28
CA TRP A 260 58.54 2.30 -13.32
C TRP A 260 58.64 3.15 -14.60
N HIS A 261 57.80 4.17 -14.76
CA HIS A 261 57.67 4.95 -16.02
C HIS A 261 57.86 6.46 -15.85
N LEU A 262 57.97 6.95 -14.60
CA LEU A 262 58.21 8.36 -14.27
C LEU A 262 59.51 8.87 -14.90
N LYS A 263 59.47 10.10 -15.42
CA LYS A 263 60.64 10.76 -16.04
C LYS A 263 61.37 11.64 -15.02
N PRO A 264 62.71 11.56 -14.90
CA PRO A 264 63.48 12.49 -14.06
C PRO A 264 63.46 13.91 -14.66
N TRP A 265 63.69 14.91 -13.82
CA TRP A 265 63.72 16.31 -14.25
C TRP A 265 65.06 16.64 -14.94
N SER A 266 65.06 16.85 -16.25
CA SER A 266 66.20 17.40 -16.96
C SER A 266 66.25 18.92 -16.81
N HIS A 267 67.39 19.46 -16.35
CA HIS A 267 67.69 20.89 -16.46
C HIS A 267 68.18 21.20 -17.89
N GLU A 268 67.27 21.14 -18.86
CA GLU A 268 67.54 21.67 -20.20
C GLU A 268 67.49 23.20 -20.15
N ALA A 269 68.66 23.84 -20.25
CA ALA A 269 68.75 25.27 -20.51
C ALA A 269 68.13 25.57 -21.89
N PRO A 270 67.48 26.74 -22.09
CA PRO A 270 66.81 27.06 -23.35
C PRO A 270 67.82 27.13 -24.50
N GLN A 271 67.78 26.13 -25.39
CA GLN A 271 68.63 26.11 -26.57
C GLN A 271 68.27 27.27 -27.51
N THR A 272 69.23 28.16 -27.74
CA THR A 272 69.14 29.20 -28.75
C THR A 272 69.19 28.58 -30.15
N GLN A 273 68.06 28.51 -30.86
CA GLN A 273 68.11 28.33 -32.31
C GLN A 273 68.61 29.63 -32.97
N HIS A 274 69.77 29.56 -33.62
CA HIS A 274 70.20 30.60 -34.55
C HIS A 274 69.31 30.56 -35.80
N GLY A 275 68.54 31.63 -36.02
CA GLY A 275 68.18 32.04 -37.38
C GLY A 275 69.38 32.75 -38.00
N THR A 276 69.79 32.33 -39.20
CA THR A 276 71.00 32.85 -39.87
C THR A 276 70.91 34.34 -40.19
N LEU A 277 72.01 35.08 -39.99
CA LEU A 277 72.09 36.49 -40.37
C LEU A 277 71.92 36.70 -41.88
N GLN A 278 71.26 37.80 -42.25
CA GLN A 278 71.85 38.70 -43.24
C GLN A 278 71.63 40.18 -42.90
N THR A 279 72.73 40.78 -42.44
CA THR A 279 73.20 42.15 -42.67
C THR A 279 72.20 43.27 -43.01
N LEU A 280 72.13 44.29 -42.15
CA LEU A 280 72.29 45.70 -42.56
C LEU A 280 72.81 46.54 -41.38
N MET A 281 73.68 47.51 -41.65
CA MET A 281 74.40 48.31 -40.64
C MET A 281 73.85 49.75 -40.50
N PRO A 282 74.19 50.50 -39.42
CA PRO A 282 73.31 51.54 -38.87
C PRO A 282 73.64 52.98 -39.30
N ARG A 283 72.83 53.95 -38.82
CA ARG A 283 73.24 55.35 -38.64
C ARG A 283 72.45 56.06 -37.54
N ASP A 284 73.08 57.05 -36.91
CA ASP A 284 72.64 57.75 -35.70
C ASP A 284 71.76 59.00 -35.96
N LYS A 285 70.93 59.41 -34.97
CA LYS A 285 71.15 60.65 -34.16
C LYS A 285 70.02 61.06 -33.18
N ALA A 286 70.40 61.12 -31.90
CA ALA A 286 70.26 62.23 -30.93
C ALA A 286 68.90 62.83 -30.40
N SER A 287 68.93 63.07 -29.07
CA SER A 287 68.42 64.23 -28.28
C SER A 287 66.97 64.34 -27.72
N SER A 288 66.84 64.11 -26.39
CA SER A 288 66.41 65.08 -25.33
C SER A 288 64.97 65.69 -25.27
N PRO A 289 64.49 66.23 -24.12
CA PRO A 289 64.73 65.94 -22.67
C PRO A 289 63.41 65.84 -21.82
N ALA A 290 63.48 65.92 -20.47
CA ALA A 290 62.34 65.81 -19.53
C ALA A 290 62.10 67.05 -18.62
N PRO A 291 60.86 67.28 -18.13
CA PRO A 291 60.55 67.87 -16.80
C PRO A 291 59.20 67.38 -16.15
N SER A 292 58.73 67.75 -14.94
CA SER A 292 59.36 67.84 -13.58
C SER A 292 58.35 68.22 -12.45
N VAL A 293 58.28 67.45 -11.33
CA VAL A 293 57.88 67.87 -9.94
C VAL A 293 56.37 68.23 -9.67
N THR A 294 55.69 67.76 -8.59
CA THR A 294 55.59 68.35 -7.21
C THR A 294 54.87 67.41 -6.20
N PRO A 295 55.16 67.48 -4.88
CA PRO A 295 54.37 66.83 -3.81
C PRO A 295 53.74 67.80 -2.76
N ARG A 296 52.62 67.41 -2.13
CA ARG A 296 52.02 67.94 -0.87
C ARG A 296 50.77 67.07 -0.51
N SER A 297 50.17 67.03 0.68
CA SER A 297 50.58 67.08 2.12
C SER A 297 49.29 67.18 2.98
N THR A 298 49.34 66.94 4.30
CA THR A 298 48.34 67.36 5.34
C THR A 298 46.90 66.79 5.24
N GLN A 299 46.13 66.52 6.32
CA GLN A 299 46.38 66.49 7.78
C GLN A 299 45.32 65.65 8.56
N ALA A 300 45.46 65.65 9.90
CA ALA A 300 44.58 65.18 11.00
C ALA A 300 43.06 65.49 10.86
N SER A 301 42.10 65.02 11.67
CA SER A 301 42.01 64.33 13.01
C SER A 301 40.59 63.71 13.13
N GLY A 302 40.12 62.93 14.11
CA GLY A 302 40.58 62.48 15.44
C GLY A 302 39.35 62.31 16.39
N ALA A 303 39.50 61.62 17.54
CA ALA A 303 38.48 61.43 18.62
C ALA A 303 37.22 60.56 18.30
N SER A 304 36.51 59.91 19.25
CA SER A 304 36.87 59.41 20.61
C SER A 304 35.76 58.53 21.26
N GLN A 305 36.15 57.39 21.88
CA GLN A 305 35.54 56.75 23.08
C GLN A 305 34.05 56.25 23.02
N PRO A 306 33.50 55.59 24.07
CA PRO A 306 34.00 54.40 24.80
C PRO A 306 32.93 53.28 24.99
N ALA A 307 33.21 52.24 25.79
CA ALA A 307 32.30 51.12 26.10
C ALA A 307 32.22 50.76 27.60
N PRO A 308 31.18 50.02 28.04
CA PRO A 308 31.20 49.17 29.26
C PRO A 308 31.06 47.65 28.89
N ARG A 309 31.50 46.60 29.61
CA ARG A 309 31.67 46.27 31.06
C ARG A 309 30.33 46.05 31.83
N ASN A 310 30.14 45.05 32.71
CA ASN A 310 30.96 43.88 33.15
C ASN A 310 30.14 42.91 34.05
N ARG A 311 30.35 41.57 33.99
CA ARG A 311 30.13 40.55 35.08
C ARG A 311 28.69 40.40 35.68
N SER A 312 28.29 39.37 36.45
CA SER A 312 28.72 37.96 36.78
C SER A 312 27.56 37.26 37.55
N VAL A 313 27.40 35.92 37.59
CA VAL A 313 27.83 34.98 38.68
C VAL A 313 27.33 33.53 38.37
N GLN A 314 27.88 32.56 39.09
CA GLN A 314 27.79 31.08 39.05
C GLN A 314 26.39 30.40 39.14
N ARG A 315 26.43 29.06 38.89
CA ARG A 315 25.50 27.96 39.26
C ARG A 315 24.32 27.64 38.32
N LEU A 316 24.55 26.68 37.43
CA LEU A 316 23.96 25.33 37.57
C LEU A 316 24.76 24.31 36.74
N ARG A 317 24.93 23.09 37.27
CA ARG A 317 25.60 21.96 36.61
C ARG A 317 24.77 20.72 36.92
N GLY A 318 24.06 20.19 35.93
CA GLY A 318 23.15 19.05 36.09
C GLY A 318 22.41 18.78 34.77
N SER A 319 22.29 17.51 34.39
CA SER A 319 21.75 17.03 33.10
C SER A 319 22.45 17.60 31.84
N LEU A 320 23.45 16.86 31.34
CA LEU A 320 23.81 16.71 29.90
C LEU A 320 25.09 15.87 29.70
N SER A 321 25.88 15.63 30.75
CA SER A 321 27.07 14.77 30.70
C SER A 321 26.79 13.27 30.91
N GLY A 322 25.57 12.80 30.64
CA GLY A 322 25.16 11.41 30.83
C GLY A 322 25.17 10.56 29.55
N SER A 323 24.76 11.13 28.42
CA SER A 323 24.47 10.38 27.19
C SER A 323 25.62 10.32 26.18
N LEU A 324 26.76 10.96 26.47
CA LEU A 324 27.97 10.93 25.62
C LEU A 324 29.04 9.93 26.10
N SER A 325 28.84 9.33 27.27
CA SER A 325 29.72 8.29 27.84
C SER A 325 29.19 6.86 27.63
N SER A 326 27.88 6.67 27.44
CA SER A 326 27.27 5.35 27.24
C SER A 326 27.48 4.77 25.84
N MET A 327 27.68 5.60 24.80
CA MET A 327 28.02 5.13 23.45
C MET A 327 29.49 4.70 23.31
N ALA A 328 30.33 4.92 24.33
CA ALA A 328 31.74 4.51 24.33
C ALA A 328 31.96 3.12 24.96
N SER A 329 31.00 2.58 25.71
CA SER A 329 31.11 1.27 26.39
C SER A 329 30.70 0.07 25.52
N GLY A 330 29.97 0.28 24.41
CA GLY A 330 29.54 -0.80 23.51
C GLY A 330 30.66 -1.47 22.70
N GLY A 331 31.90 -0.96 22.76
CA GLY A 331 33.03 -1.51 21.99
C GLY A 331 33.50 -2.90 22.40
N SER A 332 33.04 -3.45 23.53
CA SER A 332 33.50 -4.74 24.06
C SER A 332 32.83 -5.97 23.42
N GLU A 333 31.64 -5.84 22.84
CA GLU A 333 30.89 -6.99 22.30
C GLU A 333 31.27 -7.31 20.84
N VAL A 334 31.68 -6.31 20.07
CA VAL A 334 32.20 -6.50 18.70
C VAL A 334 33.47 -7.37 18.70
N SER A 335 34.31 -7.25 19.73
CA SER A 335 35.45 -8.15 19.96
C SER A 335 35.05 -9.56 20.40
N ALA A 336 33.87 -9.76 20.99
CA ALA A 336 33.37 -11.07 21.38
C ALA A 336 32.75 -11.83 20.20
N GLY A 337 31.93 -11.15 19.37
CA GLY A 337 31.35 -11.75 18.16
C GLY A 337 32.40 -12.25 17.16
N LEU A 338 33.53 -11.54 17.02
CA LEU A 338 34.67 -11.95 16.20
C LEU A 338 35.47 -13.14 16.76
N ALA A 339 35.21 -13.60 17.98
CA ALA A 339 35.81 -14.81 18.54
C ALA A 339 35.02 -16.09 18.18
N PHE A 340 33.73 -15.97 17.86
CA PHE A 340 32.82 -17.11 17.68
C PHE A 340 33.01 -17.87 16.35
N LEU A 341 33.58 -17.22 15.32
CA LEU A 341 33.81 -17.81 13.99
C LEU A 341 35.20 -18.47 13.85
N ALA A 342 35.78 -18.97 14.94
CA ALA A 342 37.16 -19.45 14.96
C ALA A 342 37.43 -20.61 15.93
N ASP A 343 36.46 -21.52 16.11
CA ASP A 343 36.64 -22.75 16.89
C ASP A 343 35.83 -23.95 16.35
N GLU A 344 36.31 -24.53 15.24
CA GLU A 344 36.35 -26.00 15.07
C GLU A 344 37.77 -26.36 14.58
N GLY A 345 38.25 -27.54 14.96
CA GLY A 345 39.68 -27.77 15.14
C GLY A 345 40.39 -28.62 14.09
N GLU A 346 41.64 -28.23 13.79
CA GLU A 346 42.70 -29.19 13.49
C GLU A 346 44.05 -28.70 14.04
N GLU A 347 44.96 -29.64 14.33
CA GLU A 347 46.17 -29.39 15.10
C GLU A 347 47.25 -28.64 14.29
N SER A 348 47.69 -27.51 14.83
CA SER A 348 48.81 -26.73 14.30
C SER A 348 49.43 -25.87 15.41
N THR A 349 50.76 -25.80 15.41
CA THR A 349 51.55 -25.40 16.60
C THR A 349 51.27 -23.97 17.10
N PRO A 350 51.44 -23.70 18.41
CA PRO A 350 50.98 -22.44 19.02
C PRO A 350 51.70 -21.16 18.55
N GLY A 351 52.78 -21.26 17.77
CA GLY A 351 53.51 -20.08 17.26
C GLY A 351 52.75 -19.30 16.18
N ASP A 352 52.22 -19.99 15.17
CA ASP A 352 51.71 -19.32 13.96
C ASP A 352 50.29 -18.78 14.10
N LYS A 353 49.42 -19.43 14.89
CA LYS A 353 48.06 -18.92 15.18
C LYS A 353 48.10 -17.53 15.85
N ALA A 354 49.12 -17.27 16.67
CA ALA A 354 49.36 -15.96 17.28
C ALA A 354 49.87 -14.90 16.27
N ARG A 355 50.64 -15.31 15.26
CA ARG A 355 51.14 -14.44 14.18
C ARG A 355 50.03 -14.03 13.21
N GLY A 356 49.20 -14.99 12.78
CA GLY A 356 48.07 -14.75 11.87
C GLY A 356 47.02 -13.79 12.43
N LYS A 357 46.52 -14.04 13.65
CA LYS A 357 45.53 -13.14 14.31
C LYS A 357 46.07 -11.72 14.52
N ASN A 358 47.38 -11.57 14.74
CA ASN A 358 48.05 -10.26 14.83
C ASN A 358 48.09 -9.48 13.51
N VAL A 359 48.22 -10.16 12.36
CA VAL A 359 48.28 -9.47 11.05
C VAL A 359 46.91 -8.94 10.67
N LEU A 360 45.87 -9.78 10.67
CA LEU A 360 44.52 -9.37 10.24
C LEU A 360 43.98 -8.19 11.07
N CYS A 361 44.17 -8.23 12.40
CA CYS A 361 43.75 -7.13 13.29
C CYS A 361 44.49 -5.81 12.97
N ARG A 362 45.80 -5.84 12.72
CA ARG A 362 46.57 -4.64 12.33
C ARG A 362 46.12 -4.08 10.98
N THR A 363 45.85 -4.94 9.99
CA THR A 363 45.36 -4.49 8.67
C THR A 363 43.98 -3.85 8.78
N LEU A 364 43.04 -4.42 9.55
CA LEU A 364 41.73 -3.83 9.80
C LEU A 364 41.82 -2.46 10.51
N LEU A 365 42.69 -2.33 11.51
CA LEU A 365 42.92 -1.05 12.21
C LEU A 365 43.49 0.03 11.26
N ARG A 366 44.47 -0.32 10.42
CA ARG A 366 45.02 0.59 9.40
C ARG A 366 43.98 1.04 8.39
N VAL A 367 43.15 0.11 7.90
CA VAL A 367 42.05 0.44 6.97
C VAL A 367 41.06 1.40 7.62
N GLY A 368 40.67 1.18 8.88
CA GLY A 368 39.81 2.08 9.64
C GLY A 368 40.40 3.48 9.85
N GLU A 369 41.70 3.58 10.14
CA GLU A 369 42.40 4.86 10.31
C GLU A 369 42.57 5.64 9.00
N ARG A 370 42.81 4.93 7.88
CA ARG A 370 42.78 5.52 6.52
C ARG A 370 41.38 6.06 6.18
N ILE A 371 40.32 5.28 6.42
CA ILE A 371 38.92 5.71 6.17
C ILE A 371 38.56 6.95 7.01
N ARG A 372 38.92 6.96 8.30
CA ARG A 372 38.76 8.14 9.20
C ARG A 372 39.44 9.40 8.64
N THR A 373 40.56 9.23 7.92
CA THR A 373 41.30 10.34 7.31
C THR A 373 40.62 10.84 6.03
N ASP A 374 40.21 9.94 5.13
CA ASP A 374 39.47 10.27 3.90
C ASP A 374 38.13 10.98 4.21
N VAL A 375 37.43 10.55 5.26
CA VAL A 375 36.20 11.19 5.80
C VAL A 375 36.43 12.63 6.27
N GLY A 376 37.67 13.05 6.53
CA GLY A 376 38.01 14.43 6.86
C GLY A 376 37.66 15.45 5.75
N VAL A 377 37.52 15.00 4.50
CA VAL A 377 37.24 15.88 3.34
C VAL A 377 35.78 16.39 3.31
N LEU A 378 34.84 15.73 4.00
CA LEU A 378 33.44 16.21 4.19
C LEU A 378 33.33 17.58 4.87
N ARG A 379 34.41 18.09 5.48
CA ARG A 379 34.49 19.45 6.03
C ARG A 379 34.44 20.55 4.97
N GLN A 380 34.60 20.22 3.69
CA GLN A 380 34.53 21.15 2.56
C GLN A 380 33.14 21.12 1.92
N CYS A 381 32.46 22.27 1.82
CA CYS A 381 31.14 22.41 1.20
C CYS A 381 31.16 21.99 -0.28
N ARG A 382 32.28 22.19 -0.99
CA ARG A 382 32.50 21.64 -2.34
C ARG A 382 32.31 20.12 -2.41
N CYS A 383 32.92 19.39 -1.47
CA CYS A 383 32.84 17.93 -1.42
C CYS A 383 31.39 17.47 -1.21
N VAL A 384 30.63 18.16 -0.36
CA VAL A 384 29.22 17.85 -0.10
C VAL A 384 28.34 18.09 -1.34
N ILE A 385 28.52 19.20 -2.07
CA ILE A 385 27.76 19.44 -3.31
C ILE A 385 28.10 18.39 -4.37
N LEU A 386 29.39 18.07 -4.56
CA LEU A 386 29.80 16.99 -5.46
C LEU A 386 29.15 15.66 -5.07
N ALA A 387 29.31 15.22 -3.82
CA ALA A 387 28.77 13.96 -3.33
C ALA A 387 27.25 13.85 -3.54
N VAL A 388 26.47 14.84 -3.08
CA VAL A 388 24.99 14.81 -3.20
C VAL A 388 24.55 14.84 -4.67
N THR A 389 25.08 15.75 -5.49
CA THR A 389 24.65 15.84 -6.91
C THR A 389 25.02 14.61 -7.73
N ILE A 390 26.15 13.97 -7.40
CA ILE A 390 26.55 12.71 -8.04
C ILE A 390 25.66 11.55 -7.54
N THR A 391 25.35 11.46 -6.25
CA THR A 391 24.40 10.44 -5.74
C THR A 391 23.04 10.55 -6.44
N LEU A 392 22.41 11.73 -6.41
CA LEU A 392 21.11 11.98 -7.05
C LEU A 392 21.12 11.58 -8.53
N THR A 393 22.13 12.04 -9.28
CA THR A 393 22.21 11.79 -10.72
C THR A 393 22.67 10.35 -11.07
N GLN A 394 23.32 9.63 -10.17
CA GLN A 394 23.54 8.18 -10.34
C GLN A 394 22.25 7.39 -10.03
N THR A 395 21.47 7.80 -9.03
CA THR A 395 20.13 7.22 -8.77
C THR A 395 19.21 7.35 -9.98
N THR A 396 19.10 8.55 -10.56
CA THR A 396 18.32 8.77 -11.78
C THR A 396 18.85 7.99 -12.99
N PHE A 397 20.18 7.93 -13.18
CA PHE A 397 20.77 7.19 -14.31
C PHE A 397 20.43 5.71 -14.27
N LEU A 398 20.68 5.07 -13.13
CA LEU A 398 20.68 3.62 -13.02
C LEU A 398 19.25 3.08 -12.87
N ASN A 399 18.36 3.80 -12.19
CA ASN A 399 16.94 3.42 -12.14
C ASN A 399 16.23 3.68 -13.49
N PHE A 400 16.58 4.73 -14.27
CA PHE A 400 16.02 4.91 -15.61
C PHE A 400 16.38 3.76 -16.56
N ILE A 401 17.66 3.36 -16.62
CA ILE A 401 18.07 2.20 -17.44
C ILE A 401 17.44 0.88 -16.95
N MET A 402 17.34 0.69 -15.63
CA MET A 402 16.64 -0.48 -15.07
C MET A 402 15.17 -0.52 -15.49
N MET A 403 14.47 0.61 -15.45
CA MET A 403 13.04 0.70 -15.77
C MET A 403 12.74 0.64 -17.28
N LEU A 404 13.68 1.03 -18.16
CA LEU A 404 13.41 1.20 -19.59
C LEU A 404 12.79 -0.04 -20.29
N PRO A 405 13.18 -1.30 -20.02
CA PRO A 405 12.49 -2.48 -20.57
C PRO A 405 11.06 -2.68 -20.04
N PHE A 406 10.79 -2.29 -18.80
CA PHE A 406 9.47 -2.39 -18.20
C PHE A 406 8.55 -1.28 -18.72
N VAL A 407 9.07 -0.05 -18.90
CA VAL A 407 8.38 1.07 -19.55
C VAL A 407 8.03 0.70 -20.99
N ALA A 408 8.97 0.16 -21.77
CA ALA A 408 8.72 -0.30 -23.13
C ALA A 408 7.64 -1.39 -23.19
N LYS A 409 7.70 -2.39 -22.29
CA LYS A 409 6.68 -3.46 -22.23
C LYS A 409 5.31 -2.94 -21.77
N ALA A 410 5.25 -1.94 -20.90
CA ALA A 410 4.01 -1.28 -20.49
C ALA A 410 3.39 -0.48 -21.65
N ALA A 411 4.22 0.15 -22.50
CA ALA A 411 3.80 0.77 -23.76
C ALA A 411 3.56 -0.24 -24.90
N HIS A 412 3.35 -1.53 -24.58
CA HIS A 412 3.12 -2.64 -25.51
C HIS A 412 4.23 -2.87 -26.57
N HIS A 413 5.43 -2.27 -26.40
CA HIS A 413 6.57 -2.49 -27.29
C HIS A 413 7.32 -3.79 -26.93
N SER A 414 8.10 -4.32 -27.89
CA SER A 414 8.84 -5.57 -27.67
C SER A 414 10.07 -5.38 -26.78
N LEU A 415 10.54 -6.46 -26.15
CA LEU A 415 11.82 -6.48 -25.44
C LEU A 415 13.02 -6.30 -26.39
N GLU A 416 12.86 -6.55 -27.69
CA GLU A 416 13.89 -6.22 -28.69
C GLU A 416 13.98 -4.70 -28.88
N ASP A 417 12.85 -4.01 -28.92
CA ASP A 417 12.79 -2.55 -29.06
C ASP A 417 13.34 -1.82 -27.83
N ALA A 418 13.11 -2.37 -26.64
CA ALA A 418 13.80 -1.95 -25.42
C ALA A 418 15.33 -2.09 -25.56
N ALA A 419 15.83 -3.22 -26.07
CA ALA A 419 17.26 -3.44 -26.28
C ALA A 419 17.85 -2.50 -27.36
N ARG A 420 17.11 -2.25 -28.45
CA ARG A 420 17.46 -1.26 -29.49
C ARG A 420 17.58 0.16 -28.90
N CYS A 421 16.66 0.56 -28.01
CA CYS A 421 16.70 1.85 -27.32
C CYS A 421 17.91 1.95 -26.35
N ILE A 422 18.16 0.91 -25.53
CA ILE A 422 19.33 0.82 -24.65
C ILE A 422 20.64 0.90 -25.45
N ALA A 423 20.73 0.28 -26.62
CA ALA A 423 21.91 0.35 -27.47
C ALA A 423 22.12 1.76 -28.06
N LEU A 424 21.06 2.43 -28.52
CA LEU A 424 21.11 3.79 -29.08
C LEU A 424 21.51 4.85 -28.03
N LEU A 425 20.99 4.72 -26.81
CA LEU A 425 21.42 5.45 -25.61
C LEU A 425 22.93 5.22 -25.37
N GLY A 426 23.39 3.96 -25.45
CA GLY A 426 24.81 3.59 -25.34
C GLY A 426 25.69 4.26 -26.40
N VAL A 427 25.28 4.26 -27.67
CA VAL A 427 26.02 4.88 -28.79
C VAL A 427 26.15 6.40 -28.60
N THR A 428 25.04 7.08 -28.27
CA THR A 428 25.04 8.55 -28.09
C THR A 428 25.83 9.00 -26.86
N ASN A 429 25.75 8.22 -25.77
CA ASN A 429 26.62 8.35 -24.59
C ASN A 429 28.09 8.17 -24.96
N LEU A 430 28.47 7.11 -25.69
CA LEU A 430 29.84 6.85 -26.15
C LEU A 430 30.37 8.00 -27.01
N VAL A 431 29.69 8.36 -28.10
CA VAL A 431 30.10 9.43 -29.03
C VAL A 431 30.28 10.75 -28.29
N THR A 432 29.37 11.09 -27.38
CA THR A 432 29.48 12.32 -26.58
C THR A 432 30.72 12.30 -25.68
N ARG A 433 31.07 11.16 -25.05
CA ARG A 433 32.32 11.08 -24.26
C ARG A 433 33.58 11.25 -25.12
N LEU A 434 33.59 10.68 -26.32
CA LEU A 434 34.69 10.82 -27.27
C LEU A 434 34.91 12.28 -27.72
N VAL A 435 33.84 13.09 -27.80
CA VAL A 435 33.91 14.51 -28.20
C VAL A 435 34.13 15.44 -27.00
N VAL A 436 33.40 15.27 -25.90
CA VAL A 436 33.38 16.23 -24.78
C VAL A 436 34.59 16.07 -23.85
N SER A 437 35.14 14.86 -23.68
CA SER A 437 36.35 14.67 -22.84
C SER A 437 37.58 15.41 -23.40
N PRO A 438 37.95 15.33 -24.69
CA PRO A 438 39.05 16.11 -25.24
C PRO A 438 38.80 17.63 -25.26
N LEU A 439 37.56 18.07 -25.41
CA LEU A 439 37.21 19.51 -25.37
C LEU A 439 37.47 20.16 -24.01
N SER A 440 37.58 19.38 -22.93
CA SER A 440 37.95 19.90 -21.61
C SER A 440 39.42 20.34 -21.49
N ASP A 441 40.30 19.89 -22.40
CA ASP A 441 41.69 20.39 -22.49
C ASP A 441 41.74 21.80 -23.14
N CYS A 442 40.62 22.37 -23.61
CA CYS A 442 40.54 23.72 -24.20
C CYS A 442 40.28 24.82 -23.16
N SER A 443 41.07 25.91 -23.20
CA SER A 443 41.02 27.02 -22.22
C SER A 443 39.69 27.80 -22.15
N MET A 444 38.81 27.67 -23.14
CA MET A 444 37.48 28.29 -23.16
C MET A 444 36.38 27.39 -22.56
N PHE A 445 36.70 26.16 -22.18
CA PHE A 445 35.70 25.16 -21.78
C PHE A 445 35.34 25.25 -20.28
N SER A 446 34.05 25.44 -19.98
CA SER A 446 33.56 25.49 -18.60
C SER A 446 33.04 24.13 -18.15
N ILE A 447 33.85 23.41 -17.37
CA ILE A 447 33.48 22.13 -16.73
C ILE A 447 32.14 22.25 -15.97
N ARG A 448 31.91 23.39 -15.30
CA ARG A 448 30.67 23.65 -14.56
C ARG A 448 29.43 23.64 -15.46
N LEU A 449 29.49 24.37 -16.57
CA LEU A 449 28.36 24.46 -17.51
C LEU A 449 28.16 23.12 -18.24
N SER A 450 29.24 22.39 -18.52
CA SER A 450 29.19 21.05 -19.11
C SER A 450 28.45 20.03 -18.21
N VAL A 451 28.71 20.02 -16.90
CA VAL A 451 27.97 19.18 -15.94
C VAL A 451 26.49 19.57 -15.87
N MET A 452 26.20 20.87 -15.73
CA MET A 452 24.82 21.37 -15.65
C MET A 452 24.02 21.07 -16.92
N LEU A 453 24.63 21.25 -18.10
CA LEU A 453 24.02 20.87 -19.39
C LEU A 453 23.75 19.36 -19.47
N GLY A 454 24.67 18.53 -18.97
CA GLY A 454 24.49 17.08 -18.93
C GLY A 454 23.27 16.65 -18.11
N TYR A 455 23.07 17.25 -16.93
CA TYR A 455 21.90 16.99 -16.09
C TYR A 455 20.60 17.55 -16.70
N LEU A 456 20.63 18.75 -17.31
CA LEU A 456 19.47 19.29 -18.02
C LEU A 456 19.03 18.40 -19.19
N LEU A 457 19.98 17.95 -20.03
CA LEU A 457 19.69 17.04 -21.15
C LEU A 457 19.13 15.70 -20.66
N ARG A 458 19.63 15.17 -19.54
CA ARG A 458 19.05 13.96 -18.93
C ARG A 458 17.62 14.18 -18.44
N ALA A 459 17.36 15.25 -17.69
CA ALA A 459 16.02 15.61 -17.23
C ALA A 459 15.05 15.77 -18.41
N SER A 460 15.45 16.44 -19.50
CA SER A 460 14.67 16.52 -20.73
C SER A 460 14.47 15.16 -21.41
N GLY A 461 15.49 14.30 -21.46
CA GLY A 461 15.36 12.94 -22.00
C GLY A 461 14.33 12.11 -21.26
N ILE A 462 14.34 12.12 -19.92
CA ILE A 462 13.33 11.43 -19.11
C ILE A 462 11.95 12.07 -19.29
N ALA A 463 11.84 13.40 -19.34
CA ALA A 463 10.57 14.08 -19.57
C ALA A 463 9.94 13.76 -20.94
N VAL A 464 10.75 13.50 -21.99
CA VAL A 464 10.25 12.99 -23.28
C VAL A 464 9.79 11.52 -23.17
N ALA A 465 10.43 10.70 -22.34
CA ALA A 465 9.99 9.33 -22.06
C ALA A 465 8.71 9.24 -21.20
N VAL A 466 8.40 10.26 -20.40
CA VAL A 466 7.09 10.40 -19.72
C VAL A 466 5.96 10.64 -20.72
N LEU A 467 6.27 11.30 -21.83
CA LEU A 467 5.30 11.74 -22.85
C LEU A 467 5.33 10.86 -24.12
N SER A 468 6.04 9.73 -24.11
CA SER A 468 6.19 8.87 -25.28
C SER A 468 5.11 7.79 -25.35
N SER A 469 4.17 7.92 -26.30
CA SER A 469 3.25 6.86 -26.72
C SER A 469 3.82 6.00 -27.85
N GLU A 470 4.83 6.51 -28.57
CA GLU A 470 5.40 5.89 -29.76
C GLU A 470 6.87 5.49 -29.58
N LEU A 471 7.27 4.37 -30.19
CA LEU A 471 8.63 3.84 -30.10
C LEU A 471 9.69 4.85 -30.56
N TRP A 472 9.41 5.64 -31.59
CA TRP A 472 10.34 6.66 -32.08
C TRP A 472 10.55 7.80 -31.07
N GLN A 473 9.54 8.13 -30.26
CA GLN A 473 9.64 9.12 -29.19
C GLN A 473 10.48 8.57 -28.04
N LEU A 474 10.29 7.30 -27.67
CA LEU A 474 11.09 6.61 -26.65
C LEU A 474 12.56 6.47 -27.09
N MET A 475 12.81 6.22 -28.38
CA MET A 475 14.17 6.23 -28.96
C MET A 475 14.78 7.64 -28.96
N ALA A 476 14.00 8.69 -29.26
CA ALA A 476 14.47 10.08 -29.19
C ALA A 476 14.80 10.51 -27.74
N ALA A 477 13.98 10.09 -26.77
CA ALA A 477 14.28 10.24 -25.34
C ALA A 477 15.61 9.55 -24.97
N GLY A 478 15.82 8.31 -25.41
CA GLY A 478 17.06 7.57 -25.23
C GLY A 478 18.30 8.27 -25.82
N VAL A 479 18.17 8.89 -26.99
CA VAL A 479 19.21 9.73 -27.61
C VAL A 479 19.53 10.95 -26.72
N VAL A 480 18.53 11.75 -26.37
CA VAL A 480 18.72 12.98 -25.59
C VAL A 480 19.30 12.69 -24.19
N PHE A 481 18.84 11.62 -23.56
CA PHE A 481 19.37 11.11 -22.30
C PHE A 481 20.82 10.63 -22.43
N GLY A 482 21.14 9.87 -23.49
CA GLY A 482 22.49 9.41 -23.79
C GLY A 482 23.49 10.55 -23.99
N LEU A 483 23.10 11.61 -24.71
CA LEU A 483 23.89 12.84 -24.81
C LEU A 483 24.17 13.43 -23.40
N GLY A 484 23.13 13.62 -22.59
CA GLY A 484 23.27 14.21 -21.24
C GLY A 484 24.14 13.37 -20.29
N LEU A 485 24.07 12.04 -20.39
CA LEU A 485 24.99 11.12 -19.70
C LEU A 485 26.44 11.29 -20.16
N GLY A 486 26.67 11.44 -21.47
CA GLY A 486 28.00 11.66 -22.01
C GLY A 486 28.63 12.97 -21.51
N PHE A 487 27.87 14.06 -21.47
CA PHE A 487 28.30 15.34 -20.90
C PHE A 487 28.62 15.22 -19.39
N SER A 488 27.69 14.70 -18.60
CA SER A 488 27.83 14.63 -17.14
C SER A 488 28.94 13.67 -16.69
N LEU A 489 29.00 12.44 -17.23
CA LEU A 489 29.96 11.42 -16.79
C LEU A 489 31.36 11.57 -17.40
N SER A 490 31.54 12.28 -18.53
CA SER A 490 32.87 12.73 -18.96
C SER A 490 33.53 13.62 -17.91
N MET A 491 32.74 14.54 -17.33
CA MET A 491 33.22 15.56 -16.42
C MET A 491 33.35 15.10 -14.97
N PHE A 492 32.82 13.93 -14.59
CA PHE A 492 32.84 13.42 -13.21
C PHE A 492 34.25 13.49 -12.56
N ASN A 493 35.24 12.84 -13.18
CA ASN A 493 36.62 12.79 -12.71
C ASN A 493 37.27 14.19 -12.74
N LEU A 494 37.11 14.89 -13.87
CA LEU A 494 37.72 16.20 -14.13
C LEU A 494 37.17 17.29 -13.19
N ALA A 495 35.89 17.23 -12.82
CA ALA A 495 35.27 18.13 -11.86
C ALA A 495 35.83 17.90 -10.45
N ILE A 496 35.98 16.65 -10.00
CA ILE A 496 36.62 16.36 -8.70
C ILE A 496 38.04 16.92 -8.69
N VAL A 497 38.84 16.65 -9.72
CA VAL A 497 40.21 17.21 -9.85
C VAL A 497 40.21 18.74 -9.85
N HIS A 498 39.28 19.39 -10.56
CA HIS A 498 39.21 20.85 -10.68
C HIS A 498 38.79 21.55 -9.36
N TYR A 499 37.81 21.00 -8.63
CA TYR A 499 37.29 21.65 -7.41
C TYR A 499 38.02 21.24 -6.12
N MET A 500 38.57 20.01 -6.07
CA MET A 500 39.19 19.40 -4.87
C MET A 500 40.72 19.24 -4.99
N GLY A 501 41.27 19.19 -6.21
CA GLY A 501 42.68 18.90 -6.48
C GLY A 501 43.01 17.41 -6.52
N LEU A 502 44.12 17.05 -7.21
CA LEU A 502 44.56 15.66 -7.43
C LEU A 502 44.77 14.88 -6.11
N ASP A 503 45.33 15.51 -5.07
CA ASP A 503 45.58 14.85 -3.79
C ASP A 503 44.28 14.37 -3.10
N ASN A 504 43.19 15.11 -3.27
CA ASN A 504 41.88 14.80 -2.67
C ASN A 504 40.99 13.93 -3.58
N LEU A 505 41.45 13.55 -4.78
CA LEU A 505 40.65 12.79 -5.75
C LEU A 505 40.14 11.46 -5.17
N ARG A 506 41.04 10.62 -4.65
CA ARG A 506 40.68 9.31 -4.07
C ARG A 506 39.81 9.41 -2.82
N PRO A 507 40.12 10.27 -1.83
CA PRO A 507 39.20 10.57 -0.72
C PRO A 507 37.80 11.01 -1.19
N THR A 508 37.72 11.92 -2.18
CA THR A 508 36.43 12.41 -2.69
C THR A 508 35.63 11.31 -3.38
N ILE A 509 36.26 10.41 -4.14
CA ILE A 509 35.59 9.24 -4.74
C ILE A 509 35.03 8.31 -3.64
N GLY A 510 35.78 8.07 -2.56
CA GLY A 510 35.29 7.31 -1.41
C GLY A 510 34.08 7.96 -0.72
N ILE A 511 34.05 9.29 -0.64
CA ILE A 511 32.95 10.05 -0.04
C ILE A 511 31.72 10.17 -0.95
N VAL A 512 31.90 10.24 -2.27
CA VAL A 512 30.82 10.03 -3.26
C VAL A 512 30.23 8.63 -3.08
N GLY A 513 31.08 7.62 -2.87
CA GLY A 513 30.67 6.26 -2.53
C GLY A 513 29.83 6.18 -1.24
N LEU A 514 30.29 6.79 -0.15
CA LEU A 514 29.56 6.84 1.12
C LEU A 514 28.20 7.54 0.98
N ALA A 515 28.14 8.67 0.27
CA ALA A 515 26.89 9.38 0.01
C ALA A 515 25.92 8.53 -0.85
N GLY A 516 26.46 7.82 -1.86
CA GLY A 516 25.71 6.81 -2.62
C GLY A 516 25.13 5.73 -1.73
N ALA A 517 25.96 5.04 -0.94
CA ALA A 517 25.54 3.93 -0.08
C ALA A 517 24.43 4.30 0.94
N VAL A 518 24.30 5.59 1.30
CA VAL A 518 23.21 6.12 2.14
C VAL A 518 21.98 6.59 1.33
N GLY A 519 22.19 7.07 0.10
CA GLY A 519 21.12 7.58 -0.78
C GLY A 519 20.38 6.52 -1.60
N PHE A 520 21.04 5.46 -2.07
CA PHE A 520 20.38 4.39 -2.84
C PHE A 520 19.31 3.60 -2.06
N PRO A 521 19.49 3.23 -0.76
CA PRO A 521 18.46 2.52 0.00
C PRO A 521 17.22 3.37 0.26
N THR A 522 17.35 4.70 0.26
CA THR A 522 16.25 5.64 0.55
C THR A 522 15.54 6.11 -0.70
N LEU A 523 16.25 6.34 -1.81
CA LEU A 523 15.66 6.86 -3.04
C LEU A 523 15.21 5.75 -4.00
N GLY A 524 16.02 4.70 -4.21
CA GLY A 524 15.73 3.65 -5.19
C GLY A 524 14.46 2.85 -4.88
N PRO A 525 14.37 2.24 -3.69
CA PRO A 525 13.15 1.58 -3.21
C PRO A 525 11.95 2.54 -3.09
N LEU A 526 12.15 3.83 -2.81
CA LEU A 526 11.07 4.82 -2.82
C LEU A 526 10.51 5.04 -4.24
N ILE A 527 11.35 5.09 -5.28
CA ILE A 527 10.89 5.18 -6.67
C ILE A 527 10.13 3.89 -7.07
N GLY A 528 10.61 2.72 -6.62
CA GLY A 528 9.89 1.44 -6.81
C GLY A 528 8.55 1.37 -6.07
N LEU A 529 8.50 1.88 -4.84
CA LEU A 529 7.28 1.98 -4.03
C LEU A 529 6.29 3.00 -4.62
N ILE A 530 6.77 4.12 -5.16
CA ILE A 530 5.93 5.09 -5.90
C ILE A 530 5.32 4.41 -7.14
N ARG A 531 6.09 3.60 -7.89
CA ARG A 531 5.55 2.79 -8.99
C ARG A 531 4.49 1.80 -8.50
N ASP A 532 4.70 1.14 -7.37
CA ASP A 532 3.78 0.11 -6.86
C ASP A 532 2.53 0.70 -6.17
N LEU A 533 2.61 1.92 -5.61
CA LEU A 533 1.47 2.64 -5.02
C LEU A 533 0.60 3.37 -6.05
N THR A 534 1.19 3.82 -7.17
CA THR A 534 0.50 4.55 -8.25
C THR A 534 0.22 3.69 -9.48
N SER A 535 0.70 2.45 -9.53
CA SER A 535 0.81 1.56 -10.71
C SER A 535 1.62 2.11 -11.90
N SER A 536 1.80 3.43 -12.00
CA SER A 536 2.24 4.17 -13.16
C SER A 536 3.75 4.43 -13.17
N TYR A 537 4.40 4.03 -14.28
CA TYR A 537 5.82 4.37 -14.49
C TYR A 537 6.04 5.87 -14.71
N SER A 538 5.06 6.59 -15.28
CA SER A 538 5.17 8.01 -15.59
C SER A 538 5.39 8.87 -14.34
N VAL A 539 4.69 8.58 -13.23
CA VAL A 539 4.91 9.27 -11.94
C VAL A 539 6.34 9.01 -11.42
N SER A 540 6.81 7.78 -11.54
CA SER A 540 8.16 7.38 -11.13
C SER A 540 9.26 8.07 -11.94
N LEU A 541 9.03 8.22 -13.26
CA LEU A 541 9.91 8.97 -14.15
C LEU A 541 9.90 10.49 -13.84
N CYS A 542 8.75 11.07 -13.47
CA CYS A 542 8.68 12.47 -13.01
C CYS A 542 9.52 12.72 -11.75
N VAL A 543 9.57 11.77 -10.81
CA VAL A 543 10.49 11.84 -9.66
C VAL A 543 11.95 11.88 -10.12
N LEU A 544 12.33 11.05 -11.11
CA LEU A 544 13.70 11.06 -11.66
C LEU A 544 14.07 12.41 -12.32
N VAL A 545 13.13 13.06 -13.02
CA VAL A 545 13.30 14.42 -13.55
C VAL A 545 13.57 15.42 -12.43
N ALA A 546 12.80 15.37 -11.34
CA ALA A 546 12.97 16.27 -10.19
C ALA A 546 14.36 16.12 -9.52
N LEU A 547 14.89 14.90 -9.40
CA LEU A 547 16.22 14.64 -8.82
C LEU A 547 17.38 15.19 -9.68
N ASP A 548 17.26 15.14 -11.01
CA ASP A 548 18.25 15.75 -11.91
C ASP A 548 18.14 17.30 -11.93
N LEU A 549 16.93 17.86 -11.89
CA LEU A 549 16.72 19.31 -11.78
C LEU A 549 17.21 19.87 -10.42
N LEU A 550 16.98 19.16 -9.32
CA LEU A 550 17.57 19.47 -8.01
C LEU A 550 19.10 19.45 -8.07
N SER A 551 19.68 18.53 -8.84
CA SER A 551 21.14 18.47 -9.03
C SER A 551 21.66 19.70 -9.80
N VAL A 552 20.94 20.18 -10.82
CA VAL A 552 21.26 21.46 -11.49
C VAL A 552 21.17 22.64 -10.51
N ALA A 553 20.13 22.69 -9.66
CA ALA A 553 19.95 23.73 -8.65
C ALA A 553 21.13 23.76 -7.64
N LEU A 554 21.58 22.60 -7.15
CA LEU A 554 22.74 22.50 -6.26
C LEU A 554 24.04 22.99 -6.93
N TRP A 555 24.22 22.77 -8.24
CA TRP A 555 25.37 23.28 -8.98
C TRP A 555 25.37 24.81 -9.18
N PHE A 556 24.24 25.50 -8.99
CA PHE A 556 24.23 26.97 -8.86
C PHE A 556 24.95 27.46 -7.59
N LEU A 557 24.95 26.66 -6.51
CA LEU A 557 25.57 27.01 -5.22
C LEU A 557 27.10 26.82 -5.17
N MET A 558 27.70 26.14 -6.15
CA MET A 558 29.13 25.80 -6.15
C MET A 558 30.09 26.99 -5.90
N PRO A 559 29.90 28.20 -6.50
CA PRO A 559 30.76 29.35 -6.23
C PRO A 559 30.61 29.89 -4.80
N ALA A 560 29.39 29.81 -4.24
CA ALA A 560 29.14 30.19 -2.85
C ALA A 560 29.80 29.20 -1.88
N ALA A 561 29.83 27.90 -2.22
CA ALA A 561 30.59 26.89 -1.46
C ALA A 561 32.10 27.16 -1.54
N GLN A 562 32.65 27.43 -2.73
CA GLN A 562 34.07 27.83 -2.89
C GLN A 562 34.44 29.05 -2.03
N ALA A 563 33.58 30.08 -2.00
CA ALA A 563 33.78 31.26 -1.15
C ALA A 563 33.58 30.98 0.36
N ARG A 564 32.69 30.04 0.71
CA ARG A 564 32.39 29.68 2.10
C ARG A 564 33.43 28.75 2.73
N ASP A 565 34.11 27.90 1.96
CA ASP A 565 35.18 27.03 2.46
C ASP A 565 36.35 27.80 3.09
N ALA A 566 36.49 29.10 2.77
CA ALA A 566 37.43 30.01 3.43
C ALA A 566 37.01 30.44 4.86
N ARG A 567 35.79 30.10 5.33
CA ARG A 567 35.24 30.47 6.64
C ARG A 567 34.50 29.28 7.26
N ARG A 568 35.13 28.64 8.26
CA ARG A 568 34.74 27.35 8.89
C ARG A 568 33.22 27.10 8.97
N ALA A 569 32.81 25.92 8.49
CA ALA A 569 31.40 25.54 8.34
C ALA A 569 30.91 24.52 9.39
N LEU A 570 29.63 24.62 9.73
CA LEU A 570 28.67 23.53 9.93
C LEU A 570 27.24 24.11 9.86
N HIS A 571 26.26 23.37 9.33
CA HIS A 571 24.78 23.49 9.48
C HIS A 571 23.98 23.01 8.24
N VAL A 572 24.60 22.81 7.08
CA VAL A 572 23.87 22.55 5.81
C VAL A 572 23.18 21.17 5.74
N LEU A 573 23.70 20.16 6.44
CA LEU A 573 23.23 18.76 6.34
C LEU A 573 21.75 18.57 6.73
N VAL A 574 21.24 19.31 7.71
CA VAL A 574 19.85 19.16 8.18
C VAL A 574 18.85 19.75 7.18
N ALA A 575 19.19 20.87 6.53
CA ALA A 575 18.31 21.54 5.58
C ALA A 575 18.12 20.74 4.27
N VAL A 576 19.15 20.03 3.81
CA VAL A 576 19.06 19.22 2.59
C VAL A 576 18.26 17.94 2.82
N ALA A 577 18.39 17.30 3.99
CA ALA A 577 17.55 16.16 4.35
C ALA A 577 16.06 16.55 4.43
N ALA A 578 15.73 17.71 5.01
CA ALA A 578 14.37 18.23 5.03
C ALA A 578 13.83 18.53 3.63
N ALA A 579 14.65 19.09 2.73
CA ALA A 579 14.23 19.43 1.36
C ALA A 579 13.84 18.21 0.50
N VAL A 580 14.43 17.03 0.75
CA VAL A 580 14.10 15.79 0.02
C VAL A 580 12.71 15.23 0.41
N VAL A 581 12.21 15.53 1.61
CA VAL A 581 10.88 15.10 2.07
C VAL A 581 9.76 15.98 1.51
N VAL A 582 10.04 17.25 1.18
CA VAL A 582 9.03 18.27 0.84
C VAL A 582 8.49 18.17 -0.60
N VAL A 583 9.01 17.27 -1.43
CA VAL A 583 8.45 16.96 -2.77
C VAL A 583 7.48 15.76 -2.74
N ALA A 584 7.35 15.08 -1.58
CA ALA A 584 6.45 13.94 -1.41
C ALA A 584 5.02 14.32 -0.95
N VAL A 585 4.65 15.61 -1.00
CA VAL A 585 3.32 16.12 -0.63
C VAL A 585 2.77 16.95 -1.80
N GLY A 586 1.71 16.47 -2.45
CA GLY A 586 1.11 17.21 -3.58
C GLY A 586 0.21 16.40 -4.52
N VAL A 587 0.24 15.07 -4.46
CA VAL A 587 -0.75 14.21 -5.13
C VAL A 587 -1.38 13.33 -4.06
N GLN A 588 -2.64 13.62 -3.71
CA GLN A 588 -3.47 12.65 -3.00
C GLN A 588 -3.97 11.62 -4.01
N GLY A 589 -3.87 10.33 -3.68
CA GLY A 589 -4.48 9.28 -4.49
C GLY A 589 -6.01 9.28 -4.32
N TYR A 590 -6.71 8.64 -5.26
CA TYR A 590 -8.16 8.47 -5.22
C TYR A 590 -8.65 7.52 -4.11
N ASP A 591 -7.77 7.07 -3.20
CA ASP A 591 -8.06 6.11 -2.12
C ASP A 591 -8.28 6.75 -0.73
N THR A 592 -8.28 8.08 -0.64
CA THR A 592 -8.45 8.85 0.61
C THR A 592 -9.91 9.28 0.83
N PRO A 593 -10.63 8.77 1.84
CA PRO A 593 -12.10 8.94 1.94
C PRO A 593 -12.59 10.22 2.66
N HIS A 594 -11.73 11.21 2.92
CA HIS A 594 -12.09 12.55 3.46
C HIS A 594 -13.07 12.58 4.66
N CYS A 595 -12.95 11.60 5.56
CA CYS A 595 -13.91 11.31 6.63
C CYS A 595 -13.68 12.04 7.98
N ASP A 596 -12.71 12.93 8.09
CA ASP A 596 -12.26 13.52 9.37
C ASP A 596 -12.01 12.47 10.48
N GLY A 597 -11.46 11.32 10.08
CA GLY A 597 -11.15 10.18 10.95
C GLY A 597 -12.26 9.13 11.09
N ARG A 598 -13.51 9.40 10.68
CA ARG A 598 -14.61 8.41 10.71
C ARG A 598 -14.31 7.22 9.77
N GLN A 599 -14.67 5.98 10.16
CA GLN A 599 -14.18 4.74 9.50
C GLN A 599 -15.28 3.84 8.89
N THR A 600 -16.52 4.32 8.84
CA THR A 600 -17.69 3.55 8.36
C THR A 600 -18.58 4.37 7.44
N ILE A 601 -19.06 3.75 6.36
CA ILE A 601 -20.11 4.27 5.47
C ILE A 601 -21.34 3.36 5.50
N VAL A 602 -22.49 3.89 5.12
CA VAL A 602 -23.74 3.13 4.95
C VAL A 602 -24.21 3.17 3.50
N HIS A 603 -24.68 2.05 2.96
CA HIS A 603 -25.37 2.02 1.67
C HIS A 603 -26.88 2.10 1.90
N LEU A 604 -27.46 3.30 1.74
CA LEU A 604 -28.91 3.52 1.84
C LEU A 604 -29.57 3.12 0.52
N PHE A 605 -29.61 1.82 0.26
CA PHE A 605 -29.97 1.25 -1.03
C PHE A 605 -31.42 1.54 -1.41
N GLU A 606 -31.62 2.12 -2.60
CA GLU A 606 -32.91 2.53 -3.15
C GLU A 606 -33.68 3.63 -2.36
N TRP A 607 -33.10 4.25 -1.32
CA TRP A 607 -33.74 5.34 -0.55
C TRP A 607 -33.95 6.61 -1.39
N LYS A 608 -34.95 7.44 -1.04
CA LYS A 608 -35.15 8.77 -1.64
C LYS A 608 -34.21 9.83 -1.07
N TRP A 609 -33.84 10.81 -1.89
CA TRP A 609 -32.86 11.85 -1.53
C TRP A 609 -33.32 12.69 -0.32
N THR A 610 -34.61 13.01 -0.26
CA THR A 610 -35.24 13.72 0.87
C THR A 610 -35.19 12.93 2.19
N ASP A 611 -35.34 11.60 2.13
CA ASP A 611 -35.23 10.71 3.29
C ASP A 611 -33.77 10.52 3.72
N ILE A 612 -32.81 10.43 2.78
CA ILE A 612 -31.38 10.41 3.07
C ILE A 612 -30.92 11.72 3.72
N ALA A 613 -31.37 12.88 3.22
CA ALA A 613 -31.06 14.18 3.78
C ALA A 613 -31.47 14.28 5.26
N ALA A 614 -32.69 13.80 5.57
CA ALA A 614 -33.19 13.72 6.94
C ALA A 614 -32.40 12.70 7.78
N GLU A 615 -32.01 11.55 7.21
CA GLU A 615 -31.24 10.50 7.89
C GLU A 615 -29.82 10.96 8.29
N CYS A 616 -29.16 11.72 7.41
CA CYS A 616 -27.89 12.39 7.69
C CYS A 616 -27.97 13.25 8.97
N GLU A 617 -28.96 14.14 9.04
CA GLU A 617 -29.17 15.08 10.14
C GLU A 617 -29.62 14.38 11.43
N ARG A 618 -30.65 13.51 11.34
CA ARG A 618 -31.33 12.94 12.51
C ARG A 618 -30.60 11.76 13.14
N PHE A 619 -29.66 11.12 12.43
CA PHE A 619 -29.07 9.85 12.88
C PHE A 619 -27.60 9.64 12.51
N LEU A 620 -27.22 9.77 11.23
CA LEU A 620 -25.90 9.34 10.77
C LEU A 620 -24.77 10.26 11.26
N GLY A 621 -24.98 11.58 11.19
CA GLY A 621 -24.05 12.57 11.74
C GLY A 621 -23.87 12.40 13.25
N PRO A 622 -24.97 12.41 14.05
CA PRO A 622 -24.92 12.16 15.50
C PRO A 622 -24.30 10.84 15.95
N ASN A 623 -24.30 9.79 15.10
CA ASN A 623 -23.66 8.51 15.38
C ASN A 623 -22.27 8.31 14.75
N GLY A 624 -21.76 9.31 14.02
CA GLY A 624 -20.39 9.32 13.52
C GLY A 624 -20.14 8.49 12.26
N PHE A 625 -21.15 8.27 11.42
CA PHE A 625 -20.93 7.70 10.08
C PHE A 625 -20.13 8.69 9.21
N CYS A 626 -19.20 8.21 8.39
CA CYS A 626 -18.47 9.05 7.44
C CYS A 626 -19.35 9.51 6.28
N ALA A 627 -20.01 8.57 5.61
CA ALA A 627 -20.68 8.84 4.35
C ALA A 627 -21.86 7.90 4.07
N VAL A 628 -22.71 8.31 3.13
CA VAL A 628 -23.74 7.49 2.50
C VAL A 628 -23.28 7.12 1.09
N GLN A 629 -23.23 5.82 0.76
CA GLN A 629 -23.34 5.37 -0.63
C GLN A 629 -24.81 5.49 -1.03
N VAL A 630 -25.10 6.21 -2.11
CA VAL A 630 -26.44 6.34 -2.71
C VAL A 630 -26.51 5.51 -4.00
N SER A 631 -27.65 4.86 -4.25
CA SER A 631 -27.88 4.10 -5.50
C SER A 631 -27.86 5.00 -6.74
N PRO A 632 -27.67 4.45 -7.97
CA PRO A 632 -27.33 5.25 -9.15
C PRO A 632 -28.29 6.43 -9.40
N PRO A 633 -27.81 7.69 -9.29
CA PRO A 633 -28.66 8.88 -9.32
C PRO A 633 -28.92 9.40 -10.74
N ASN A 634 -28.22 8.84 -11.73
CA ASN A 634 -28.42 9.16 -13.13
C ASN A 634 -29.76 8.61 -13.66
N GLU A 635 -30.18 9.13 -14.81
CA GLU A 635 -31.34 8.67 -15.55
C GLU A 635 -31.15 7.23 -16.04
N HIS A 636 -32.17 6.41 -15.83
CA HIS A 636 -32.13 4.98 -16.08
C HIS A 636 -33.42 4.51 -16.79
N VAL A 637 -33.42 3.25 -17.26
CA VAL A 637 -34.62 2.64 -17.86
C VAL A 637 -35.71 2.39 -16.80
N VAL A 638 -36.97 2.42 -17.21
CA VAL A 638 -38.13 2.14 -16.36
C VAL A 638 -38.80 0.85 -16.83
N VAL A 639 -38.77 -0.20 -16.01
CA VAL A 639 -39.18 -1.56 -16.41
C VAL A 639 -40.46 -1.98 -15.69
N GLY A 640 -41.56 -1.28 -15.98
CA GLY A 640 -42.87 -1.55 -15.37
C GLY A 640 -43.42 -2.93 -15.66
N GLU A 641 -43.09 -3.51 -16.82
CA GLU A 641 -43.46 -4.88 -17.22
C GLU A 641 -42.91 -5.95 -16.27
N SER A 642 -41.76 -5.67 -15.63
CA SER A 642 -41.09 -6.54 -14.65
C SER A 642 -41.36 -6.11 -13.21
N GLY A 643 -42.36 -5.25 -12.96
CA GLY A 643 -42.70 -4.78 -11.61
C GLY A 643 -41.76 -3.74 -11.02
N PHE A 644 -41.06 -2.96 -11.86
CA PHE A 644 -40.09 -1.93 -11.45
C PHE A 644 -38.96 -2.46 -10.54
N PRO A 645 -38.18 -3.45 -11.04
CA PRO A 645 -37.11 -4.10 -10.29
C PRO A 645 -35.98 -3.13 -9.95
N TRP A 646 -35.24 -3.40 -8.88
CA TRP A 646 -34.16 -2.53 -8.40
C TRP A 646 -33.04 -2.34 -9.45
N TRP A 647 -32.71 -3.41 -10.18
CA TRP A 647 -31.65 -3.40 -11.18
C TRP A 647 -31.95 -2.52 -12.40
N GLN A 648 -33.16 -1.97 -12.53
CA GLN A 648 -33.46 -0.98 -13.58
C GLN A 648 -32.56 0.26 -13.49
N ARG A 649 -32.03 0.58 -12.29
CA ARG A 649 -31.08 1.69 -12.07
C ARG A 649 -29.69 1.42 -12.62
N TYR A 650 -29.31 0.14 -12.70
CA TYR A 650 -28.03 -0.32 -13.25
C TYR A 650 -28.09 -0.48 -14.78
N GLN A 651 -28.99 0.29 -15.41
CA GLN A 651 -29.18 0.41 -16.85
C GLN A 651 -29.37 1.89 -17.22
N PRO A 652 -28.27 2.64 -17.40
CA PRO A 652 -28.32 4.06 -17.74
C PRO A 652 -29.02 4.34 -19.07
N VAL A 653 -29.71 5.48 -19.10
CA VAL A 653 -30.30 6.07 -20.31
C VAL A 653 -29.70 7.46 -20.57
N SER A 654 -29.40 8.23 -19.52
CA SER A 654 -28.48 9.37 -19.60
C SER A 654 -27.83 9.70 -18.26
N TYR A 655 -26.91 10.66 -18.25
CA TYR A 655 -26.27 11.18 -17.03
C TYR A 655 -27.02 12.35 -16.37
N LYS A 656 -28.27 12.66 -16.77
CA LYS A 656 -29.16 13.57 -16.01
C LYS A 656 -29.40 13.00 -14.61
N LEU A 657 -29.46 13.86 -13.58
CA LEU A 657 -29.76 13.43 -12.19
C LEU A 657 -31.27 13.29 -11.93
N GLU A 658 -31.96 12.48 -12.73
CA GLU A 658 -33.41 12.28 -12.67
C GLU A 658 -33.72 10.78 -12.53
N SER A 659 -33.96 10.31 -11.31
CA SER A 659 -33.98 8.88 -10.96
C SER A 659 -35.18 8.48 -10.10
N ARG A 660 -35.35 7.17 -9.87
CA ARG A 660 -36.37 6.60 -8.96
C ARG A 660 -36.48 7.31 -7.60
N SER A 661 -35.35 7.79 -7.08
CA SER A 661 -35.22 8.37 -5.74
C SER A 661 -35.48 9.87 -5.64
N GLY A 662 -35.62 10.57 -6.76
CA GLY A 662 -35.78 12.02 -6.80
C GLY A 662 -35.10 12.69 -8.00
N ASN A 663 -35.35 13.99 -8.10
CA ASN A 663 -34.83 14.88 -9.13
C ASN A 663 -33.49 15.54 -8.74
N ARG A 664 -32.94 16.36 -9.64
CA ARG A 664 -31.65 17.04 -9.43
C ARG A 664 -31.63 17.97 -8.21
N ASP A 665 -32.68 18.76 -7.97
CA ASP A 665 -32.70 19.72 -6.86
C ASP A 665 -32.77 19.00 -5.51
N GLU A 666 -33.49 17.88 -5.44
CA GLU A 666 -33.53 17.01 -4.24
C GLU A 666 -32.16 16.34 -3.97
N PHE A 667 -31.41 15.97 -5.02
CA PHE A 667 -30.05 15.44 -4.88
C PHE A 667 -29.07 16.51 -4.36
N ILE A 668 -29.23 17.76 -4.79
CA ILE A 668 -28.43 18.90 -4.34
C ILE A 668 -28.74 19.23 -2.87
N ASP A 669 -30.02 19.31 -2.48
CA ASP A 669 -30.43 19.53 -1.07
C ASP A 669 -29.85 18.45 -0.14
N MET A 670 -29.99 17.18 -0.52
CA MET A 670 -29.40 16.03 0.18
C MET A 670 -27.89 16.20 0.35
N THR A 671 -27.17 16.48 -0.75
CA THR A 671 -25.70 16.57 -0.72
C THR A 671 -25.22 17.74 0.14
N GLN A 672 -25.91 18.89 0.11
CA GLN A 672 -25.58 20.05 0.94
C GLN A 672 -25.86 19.79 2.43
N ARG A 673 -27.03 19.24 2.77
CA ARG A 673 -27.45 18.98 4.15
C ARG A 673 -26.62 17.88 4.83
N CYS A 674 -26.34 16.79 4.11
CA CYS A 674 -25.43 15.74 4.61
C CYS A 674 -24.04 16.32 4.88
N ASN A 675 -23.44 17.06 3.94
CA ASN A 675 -22.13 17.69 4.14
C ASN A 675 -22.13 18.67 5.33
N ALA A 676 -23.21 19.41 5.55
CA ALA A 676 -23.34 20.35 6.68
C ALA A 676 -23.28 19.68 8.06
N VAL A 677 -23.67 18.40 8.18
CA VAL A 677 -23.53 17.59 9.42
C VAL A 677 -22.30 16.66 9.39
N GLY A 678 -21.39 16.87 8.44
CA GLY A 678 -20.16 16.09 8.28
C GLY A 678 -20.40 14.65 7.81
N VAL A 679 -21.53 14.37 7.15
CA VAL A 679 -21.79 13.09 6.47
C VAL A 679 -21.61 13.31 4.97
N ARG A 680 -20.63 12.65 4.37
CA ARG A 680 -20.30 12.82 2.96
C ARG A 680 -21.24 11.99 2.07
N ILE A 681 -21.32 12.33 0.78
CA ILE A 681 -22.03 11.52 -0.23
C ILE A 681 -21.01 10.78 -1.10
N ILE A 682 -21.26 9.50 -1.33
CA ILE A 682 -20.58 8.66 -2.33
C ILE A 682 -21.64 8.20 -3.33
N VAL A 683 -21.41 8.42 -4.63
CA VAL A 683 -22.35 8.02 -5.68
C VAL A 683 -22.03 6.62 -6.20
N ASP A 684 -23.04 5.76 -6.27
CA ASP A 684 -22.97 4.54 -7.08
C ASP A 684 -23.02 4.91 -8.58
N ALA A 685 -21.98 4.55 -9.33
CA ALA A 685 -21.66 5.10 -10.64
C ALA A 685 -21.59 4.01 -11.71
N VAL A 686 -22.64 3.95 -12.55
CA VAL A 686 -22.77 2.98 -13.64
C VAL A 686 -22.23 3.58 -14.93
N VAL A 687 -20.99 3.23 -15.25
CA VAL A 687 -20.21 3.87 -16.34
C VAL A 687 -19.52 2.87 -17.28
N ASN A 688 -19.62 1.56 -17.03
CA ASN A 688 -19.18 0.51 -17.96
C ASN A 688 -20.12 0.41 -19.17
N HIS A 689 -21.43 0.58 -18.97
CA HIS A 689 -22.46 0.24 -19.95
C HIS A 689 -23.67 1.19 -19.89
N MET A 690 -24.48 1.16 -20.95
CA MET A 690 -25.81 1.74 -20.99
C MET A 690 -26.88 0.64 -20.91
N SER A 691 -28.16 0.99 -21.08
CA SER A 691 -29.30 0.07 -21.03
C SER A 691 -29.13 -1.17 -21.92
N GLY A 692 -29.66 -2.32 -21.47
CA GLY A 692 -29.52 -3.59 -22.16
C GLY A 692 -30.35 -3.74 -23.44
N LEU A 693 -29.92 -4.67 -24.29
CA LEU A 693 -30.56 -5.01 -25.56
C LEU A 693 -32.04 -5.43 -25.41
N GLY A 694 -32.80 -5.33 -26.51
CA GLY A 694 -34.24 -5.58 -26.56
C GLY A 694 -35.08 -4.44 -25.97
N ARG A 695 -34.51 -3.23 -25.82
CA ARG A 695 -35.14 -2.10 -25.11
C ARG A 695 -35.01 -0.79 -25.88
N ALA A 696 -36.13 -0.10 -26.02
CA ALA A 696 -36.21 1.26 -26.53
C ALA A 696 -37.40 1.98 -25.89
N GLY A 697 -37.32 3.29 -25.70
CA GLY A 697 -38.37 4.05 -25.03
C GLY A 697 -37.86 5.39 -24.50
N GLN A 698 -38.34 5.77 -23.31
CA GLN A 698 -37.84 6.92 -22.54
C GLN A 698 -37.32 6.45 -21.17
N GLY A 699 -36.26 7.09 -20.68
CA GLY A 699 -35.76 6.91 -19.32
C GLY A 699 -36.54 7.70 -18.27
N SER A 700 -36.15 7.55 -17.00
CA SER A 700 -36.74 8.25 -15.85
C SER A 700 -36.69 9.79 -15.94
N GLY A 701 -35.75 10.35 -16.71
CA GLY A 701 -35.59 11.79 -16.98
C GLY A 701 -36.10 12.23 -18.36
N GLY A 702 -36.94 11.42 -19.01
CA GLY A 702 -37.58 11.71 -20.29
C GLY A 702 -36.68 11.70 -21.53
N SER A 703 -35.42 11.25 -21.43
CA SER A 703 -34.56 11.06 -22.62
C SER A 703 -35.01 9.83 -23.40
N SER A 704 -35.17 9.97 -24.71
CA SER A 704 -35.37 8.82 -25.60
C SER A 704 -34.09 7.99 -25.73
N PHE A 705 -34.24 6.68 -25.89
CA PHE A 705 -33.12 5.77 -26.21
C PHE A 705 -33.60 4.56 -27.04
N ASN A 706 -32.65 3.90 -27.70
CA ASN A 706 -32.82 2.59 -28.33
C ASN A 706 -31.52 1.78 -28.21
N ALA A 707 -31.51 0.79 -27.32
CA ALA A 707 -30.32 -0.01 -27.02
C ALA A 707 -29.92 -0.93 -28.18
N ASP A 708 -30.88 -1.45 -28.94
CA ASP A 708 -30.61 -2.32 -30.11
C ASP A 708 -29.91 -1.57 -31.26
N ASN A 709 -30.19 -0.27 -31.39
CA ASN A 709 -29.50 0.64 -32.31
C ASN A 709 -28.25 1.31 -31.69
N LEU A 710 -27.98 1.09 -30.40
CA LEU A 710 -26.94 1.77 -29.62
C LEU A 710 -27.07 3.31 -29.66
N ASP A 711 -28.30 3.82 -29.58
CA ASP A 711 -28.67 5.23 -29.72
C ASP A 711 -29.17 5.81 -28.39
N PHE A 712 -28.37 6.69 -27.78
CA PHE A 712 -28.63 7.32 -26.48
C PHE A 712 -28.44 8.85 -26.57
N PRO A 713 -29.38 9.57 -27.22
CA PRO A 713 -29.30 11.02 -27.45
C PRO A 713 -29.36 11.88 -26.18
N GLY A 714 -29.56 11.28 -24.99
CA GLY A 714 -29.41 11.96 -23.71
C GLY A 714 -27.95 12.20 -23.28
N VAL A 715 -26.99 11.47 -23.85
CA VAL A 715 -25.53 11.64 -23.63
C VAL A 715 -24.81 12.03 -24.94
N PRO A 716 -25.58 12.38 -25.99
CA PRO A 716 -25.34 11.90 -27.35
C PRO A 716 -24.25 10.82 -27.50
N TYR A 717 -24.58 9.58 -27.08
CA TYR A 717 -23.86 8.38 -27.53
C TYR A 717 -24.58 7.74 -28.73
N SER A 718 -23.77 7.15 -29.60
CA SER A 718 -24.14 6.46 -30.84
C SER A 718 -23.43 5.10 -30.91
N SER A 719 -23.76 4.27 -31.90
CA SER A 719 -23.08 2.98 -32.11
C SER A 719 -21.56 3.04 -32.31
N ALA A 720 -20.99 4.24 -32.54
CA ALA A 720 -19.54 4.45 -32.59
C ALA A 720 -18.90 4.69 -31.21
N ASP A 721 -19.69 4.71 -30.13
CA ASP A 721 -19.28 4.97 -28.74
C ASP A 721 -19.33 3.71 -27.85
N PHE A 722 -19.78 2.59 -28.41
CA PHE A 722 -19.83 1.27 -27.78
C PHE A 722 -18.73 0.36 -28.33
N THR A 723 -18.35 -0.67 -27.56
CA THR A 723 -17.15 -1.47 -27.85
C THR A 723 -17.26 -2.17 -29.21
N PRO A 724 -16.30 -1.95 -30.14
CA PRO A 724 -16.33 -2.54 -31.48
C PRO A 724 -16.44 -4.06 -31.44
N ARG A 725 -17.33 -4.60 -32.28
CA ARG A 725 -17.72 -6.02 -32.26
C ARG A 725 -16.54 -6.99 -32.46
N ASP A 726 -15.48 -6.56 -33.13
CA ASP A 726 -14.24 -7.30 -33.39
C ASP A 726 -13.29 -7.36 -32.17
N LEU A 727 -13.46 -6.49 -31.17
CA LEU A 727 -12.72 -6.57 -29.91
C LEU A 727 -13.33 -7.55 -28.91
N CYS A 728 -14.61 -7.91 -29.07
CA CYS A 728 -15.28 -8.95 -28.30
C CYS A 728 -15.01 -10.35 -28.89
N PRO A 729 -14.19 -11.21 -28.25
CA PRO A 729 -13.83 -12.53 -28.81
C PRO A 729 -14.98 -13.54 -28.84
N SER A 730 -15.99 -13.36 -27.98
CA SER A 730 -17.20 -14.18 -27.91
C SER A 730 -17.99 -14.14 -29.22
N SER A 731 -18.69 -15.23 -29.56
CA SER A 731 -19.51 -15.34 -30.78
C SER A 731 -20.90 -14.72 -30.66
N ASN A 732 -21.51 -14.74 -29.47
CA ASN A 732 -22.83 -14.15 -29.20
C ASN A 732 -22.76 -12.68 -28.73
N GLY A 733 -21.56 -12.13 -28.58
CA GLY A 733 -21.34 -10.75 -28.10
C GLY A 733 -21.44 -10.59 -26.58
N GLN A 734 -21.80 -11.65 -25.86
CA GLN A 734 -21.92 -11.69 -24.39
C GLN A 734 -20.62 -12.19 -23.75
N ILE A 735 -20.44 -11.92 -22.46
CA ILE A 735 -19.46 -12.62 -21.63
C ILE A 735 -19.96 -14.04 -21.35
N ASN A 736 -19.20 -15.07 -21.77
CA ASN A 736 -19.46 -16.48 -21.46
C ASN A 736 -18.27 -17.09 -20.70
N ASP A 737 -17.04 -16.71 -21.03
CA ASP A 737 -15.80 -17.20 -20.39
C ASP A 737 -15.13 -16.12 -19.52
N TYR A 738 -15.29 -16.23 -18.21
CA TYR A 738 -14.65 -15.36 -17.22
C TYR A 738 -13.13 -15.60 -17.08
N SER A 739 -12.58 -16.67 -17.67
CA SER A 739 -11.13 -16.89 -17.77
C SER A 739 -10.46 -16.14 -18.94
N ASN A 740 -11.25 -15.46 -19.78
CA ASN A 740 -10.77 -14.66 -20.90
C ASN A 740 -10.88 -13.16 -20.62
N VAL A 741 -9.77 -12.51 -20.24
CA VAL A 741 -9.71 -11.08 -19.88
C VAL A 741 -10.32 -10.16 -20.96
N ASN A 742 -10.11 -10.47 -22.25
CA ASN A 742 -10.65 -9.69 -23.36
C ASN A 742 -12.15 -9.92 -23.56
N GLU A 743 -12.69 -11.06 -23.12
CA GLU A 743 -14.13 -11.30 -23.14
C GLU A 743 -14.79 -10.52 -22.00
N VAL A 744 -14.26 -10.65 -20.78
CA VAL A 744 -14.78 -9.96 -19.59
C VAL A 744 -14.79 -8.43 -19.73
N ARG A 745 -13.83 -7.86 -20.48
CA ARG A 745 -13.66 -6.39 -20.63
C ARG A 745 -14.08 -5.77 -21.97
N ASN A 746 -14.51 -6.55 -22.96
CA ASN A 746 -14.93 -6.03 -24.27
C ASN A 746 -16.28 -6.58 -24.76
N CYS A 747 -16.92 -7.49 -24.02
CA CYS A 747 -18.20 -8.11 -24.39
C CYS A 747 -19.31 -7.72 -23.41
N TYR A 748 -20.56 -7.82 -23.86
CA TYR A 748 -21.72 -7.36 -23.11
C TYR A 748 -21.92 -8.21 -21.84
N LEU A 749 -21.91 -7.55 -20.68
CA LEU A 749 -22.29 -8.13 -19.40
C LEU A 749 -23.81 -8.34 -19.37
N VAL A 750 -24.28 -9.60 -19.38
CA VAL A 750 -25.72 -9.98 -19.33
C VAL A 750 -26.66 -9.20 -20.27
N GLY A 751 -26.17 -8.80 -21.44
CA GLY A 751 -26.92 -8.06 -22.47
C GLY A 751 -26.86 -6.54 -22.34
N LEU A 752 -26.12 -6.01 -21.38
CA LEU A 752 -25.87 -4.57 -21.16
C LEU A 752 -24.95 -4.01 -22.26
N THR A 753 -25.25 -2.81 -22.76
CA THR A 753 -24.55 -2.26 -23.94
C THR A 753 -23.23 -1.60 -23.53
N ASP A 754 -22.13 -2.30 -23.80
CA ASP A 754 -20.78 -1.98 -23.30
C ASP A 754 -20.16 -0.74 -23.97
N LEU A 755 -19.79 0.27 -23.17
CA LEU A 755 -19.24 1.54 -23.63
C LEU A 755 -17.75 1.40 -23.95
N TYR A 756 -17.31 1.97 -25.07
CA TYR A 756 -15.91 1.85 -25.47
C TYR A 756 -15.00 2.80 -24.67
N GLY A 757 -14.60 2.35 -23.48
CA GLY A 757 -13.71 3.07 -22.56
C GLY A 757 -12.41 3.55 -23.22
N GLY A 758 -11.93 2.86 -24.25
CA GLY A 758 -10.77 3.23 -25.06
C GLY A 758 -10.91 4.53 -25.87
N LYS A 759 -12.12 5.13 -25.95
CA LYS A 759 -12.41 6.32 -26.75
C LYS A 759 -12.49 7.58 -25.90
N ASP A 760 -11.66 8.58 -26.21
CA ASP A 760 -11.57 9.84 -25.45
C ASP A 760 -12.90 10.61 -25.31
N TYR A 761 -13.82 10.48 -26.27
CA TYR A 761 -15.17 11.06 -26.16
C TYR A 761 -16.00 10.40 -25.04
N VAL A 762 -15.96 9.06 -24.94
CA VAL A 762 -16.62 8.31 -23.85
C VAL A 762 -15.96 8.68 -22.51
N ARG A 763 -14.62 8.68 -22.45
CA ARG A 763 -13.87 9.07 -21.24
C ARG A 763 -14.25 10.47 -20.76
N GLN A 764 -14.32 11.44 -21.68
CA GLN A 764 -14.72 12.82 -21.38
C GLN A 764 -16.18 12.91 -20.94
N MET A 765 -17.11 12.19 -21.56
CA MET A 765 -18.53 12.21 -21.17
C MET A 765 -18.78 11.58 -19.80
N VAL A 766 -18.07 10.50 -19.46
CA VAL A 766 -18.08 9.92 -18.10
C VAL A 766 -17.46 10.88 -17.09
N SER A 767 -16.30 11.46 -17.39
CA SER A 767 -15.64 12.40 -16.47
C SER A 767 -16.44 13.70 -16.27
N ASN A 768 -17.17 14.16 -17.30
CA ASN A 768 -18.12 15.27 -17.18
C ASN A 768 -19.26 14.97 -16.17
N TYR A 769 -19.77 13.74 -16.14
CA TYR A 769 -20.76 13.29 -15.15
C TYR A 769 -20.17 13.25 -13.73
N PHE A 770 -18.94 12.78 -13.56
CA PHE A 770 -18.23 12.85 -12.28
C PHE A 770 -17.98 14.30 -11.83
N ASN A 771 -17.60 15.19 -12.74
CA ASN A 771 -17.33 16.59 -12.44
C ASN A 771 -18.59 17.35 -12.03
N ASP A 772 -19.73 17.11 -12.68
CA ASP A 772 -21.02 17.67 -12.26
C ASP A 772 -21.39 17.27 -10.81
N LEU A 773 -21.12 16.02 -10.43
CA LEU A 773 -21.34 15.52 -9.08
C LEU A 773 -20.31 16.06 -8.06
N ILE A 774 -19.04 16.17 -8.43
CA ILE A 774 -17.98 16.79 -7.60
C ILE A 774 -18.28 18.27 -7.34
N ASP A 775 -18.74 19.00 -8.34
CA ASP A 775 -19.09 20.42 -8.24
C ASP A 775 -20.33 20.65 -7.35
N ILE A 776 -21.28 19.70 -7.33
CA ILE A 776 -22.40 19.65 -6.35
C ILE A 776 -21.91 19.38 -4.91
N GLY A 777 -20.75 18.74 -4.73
CA GLY A 777 -20.16 18.43 -3.42
C GLY A 777 -20.18 16.95 -3.04
N VAL A 778 -20.31 16.03 -4.00
CA VAL A 778 -20.07 14.59 -3.80
C VAL A 778 -18.59 14.36 -3.47
N MET A 779 -18.30 13.46 -2.52
CA MET A 779 -16.95 13.17 -2.03
C MET A 779 -16.23 12.10 -2.88
N GLY A 780 -16.98 11.22 -3.52
CA GLY A 780 -16.43 10.04 -4.19
C GLY A 780 -17.47 9.15 -4.86
N PHE A 781 -17.00 8.02 -5.39
CA PHE A 781 -17.78 7.11 -6.23
C PHE A 781 -17.52 5.64 -5.87
N ARG A 782 -18.59 4.82 -5.86
CA ARG A 782 -18.51 3.36 -6.07
C ARG A 782 -18.68 3.14 -7.57
N VAL A 783 -17.63 2.71 -8.26
CA VAL A 783 -17.73 2.39 -9.70
C VAL A 783 -18.32 0.99 -9.84
N ASP A 784 -19.49 0.92 -10.46
CA ASP A 784 -20.20 -0.32 -10.77
C ASP A 784 -19.45 -1.13 -11.82
N ALA A 785 -19.52 -2.47 -11.70
CA ALA A 785 -18.97 -3.40 -12.69
C ALA A 785 -17.50 -3.17 -13.09
N ALA A 786 -16.68 -2.47 -12.28
CA ALA A 786 -15.34 -2.01 -12.66
C ALA A 786 -14.39 -3.14 -13.13
N LYS A 787 -14.61 -4.39 -12.69
CA LYS A 787 -13.99 -5.63 -13.23
C LYS A 787 -14.02 -5.72 -14.76
N HIS A 788 -15.08 -5.20 -15.37
CA HIS A 788 -15.39 -5.21 -16.81
C HIS A 788 -14.79 -4.00 -17.54
N MET A 789 -14.26 -3.01 -16.82
CA MET A 789 -13.54 -1.89 -17.41
C MET A 789 -12.02 -2.17 -17.45
N TRP A 790 -11.31 -1.56 -18.39
CA TRP A 790 -9.84 -1.57 -18.36
C TRP A 790 -9.33 -0.57 -17.31
N PRO A 791 -8.38 -0.95 -16.42
CA PRO A 791 -7.83 -0.05 -15.42
C PRO A 791 -7.20 1.23 -15.99
N GLY A 792 -6.65 1.17 -17.21
CA GLY A 792 -6.12 2.34 -17.92
C GLY A 792 -7.20 3.30 -18.46
N ASP A 793 -8.41 2.80 -18.71
CA ASP A 793 -9.55 3.67 -19.06
C ASP A 793 -10.09 4.37 -17.80
N LEU A 794 -10.12 3.67 -16.66
CA LEU A 794 -10.40 4.26 -15.36
C LEU A 794 -9.36 5.34 -14.98
N GLU A 795 -8.06 5.05 -15.10
CA GLU A 795 -6.97 6.04 -14.85
C GLU A 795 -7.15 7.30 -15.73
N ALA A 796 -7.56 7.13 -17.00
CA ALA A 796 -7.81 8.24 -17.91
C ALA A 796 -9.10 9.04 -17.58
N ILE A 797 -10.18 8.37 -17.16
CA ILE A 797 -11.43 9.01 -16.74
C ILE A 797 -11.23 9.80 -15.44
N GLU A 798 -10.58 9.19 -14.45
CA GLU A 798 -10.28 9.79 -13.14
C GLU A 798 -9.29 10.96 -13.29
N GLY A 799 -8.28 10.82 -14.16
CA GLY A 799 -7.31 11.87 -14.48
C GLY A 799 -7.93 13.16 -15.07
N LEU A 800 -9.15 13.08 -15.61
CA LEU A 800 -9.93 14.22 -16.10
C LEU A 800 -10.84 14.85 -15.02
N THR A 801 -10.89 14.29 -13.81
CA THR A 801 -11.80 14.80 -12.75
C THR A 801 -11.30 16.05 -12.04
N HIS A 802 -12.22 16.89 -11.57
CA HIS A 802 -11.97 18.06 -10.74
C HIS A 802 -11.42 17.69 -9.35
N ASP A 803 -10.76 18.64 -8.69
CA ASP A 803 -10.52 18.55 -7.24
C ASP A 803 -11.85 18.78 -6.49
N LEU A 804 -12.01 18.16 -5.33
CA LEU A 804 -13.22 18.28 -4.51
C LEU A 804 -13.50 19.73 -4.10
N SER A 805 -14.78 20.11 -4.19
CA SER A 805 -15.23 21.49 -3.95
C SER A 805 -14.92 21.95 -2.51
N THR A 806 -14.01 22.91 -2.37
CA THR A 806 -13.70 23.53 -1.06
C THR A 806 -14.93 24.21 -0.42
N ALA A 807 -15.94 24.59 -1.23
CA ALA A 807 -17.22 25.12 -0.75
C ALA A 807 -18.08 24.05 -0.03
N ALA A 808 -17.92 22.77 -0.38
CA ALA A 808 -18.51 21.63 0.35
C ALA A 808 -17.70 21.21 1.58
N GLY A 809 -16.69 22.00 1.98
CA GLY A 809 -15.87 21.75 3.17
C GLY A 809 -14.84 20.64 2.98
N PHE A 810 -14.28 20.49 1.77
CA PHE A 810 -13.11 19.64 1.50
C PHE A 810 -11.80 20.46 1.50
N PRO A 811 -10.63 19.83 1.76
CA PRO A 811 -9.33 20.51 1.63
C PRO A 811 -9.04 20.96 0.20
N SER A 812 -8.28 22.05 0.04
CA SER A 812 -7.79 22.49 -1.28
C SER A 812 -6.82 21.45 -1.86
N GLY A 813 -7.03 21.04 -3.11
CA GLY A 813 -6.24 19.98 -3.75
C GLY A 813 -6.64 18.56 -3.34
N ALA A 814 -7.81 18.38 -2.71
CA ALA A 814 -8.32 17.05 -2.39
C ALA A 814 -8.87 16.36 -3.63
N ARG A 815 -8.42 15.14 -3.93
CA ARG A 815 -8.96 14.32 -5.03
C ARG A 815 -10.20 13.54 -4.57
N PRO A 816 -11.19 13.30 -5.45
CA PRO A 816 -12.36 12.46 -5.13
C PRO A 816 -11.97 11.04 -4.69
N PHE A 817 -12.79 10.42 -3.84
CA PHE A 817 -12.57 9.07 -3.35
C PHE A 817 -13.23 8.02 -4.26
N PHE A 818 -12.43 7.25 -4.99
CA PHE A 818 -12.90 6.14 -5.80
C PHE A 818 -12.73 4.79 -5.09
N PHE A 819 -13.78 3.97 -5.12
CA PHE A 819 -13.64 2.54 -4.93
C PHE A 819 -14.37 1.74 -6.01
N HIS A 820 -13.69 0.71 -6.50
CA HIS A 820 -14.04 -0.04 -7.68
C HIS A 820 -14.66 -1.38 -7.31
N GLU A 821 -15.77 -1.73 -7.96
CA GLU A 821 -16.32 -3.07 -7.82
C GLU A 821 -15.54 -4.08 -8.65
N VAL A 822 -14.84 -4.96 -7.94
CA VAL A 822 -14.08 -6.05 -8.53
C VAL A 822 -14.47 -7.33 -7.79
N ILE A 823 -15.39 -8.10 -8.39
CA ILE A 823 -15.81 -9.40 -7.89
C ILE A 823 -14.69 -10.42 -8.17
N ASP A 824 -13.69 -10.45 -7.30
CA ASP A 824 -12.56 -11.38 -7.35
C ASP A 824 -12.61 -12.29 -6.10
N GLN A 825 -12.62 -13.60 -6.35
CA GLN A 825 -12.72 -14.64 -5.32
C GLN A 825 -11.60 -15.69 -5.44
N GLY A 826 -10.58 -15.40 -6.27
CA GLY A 826 -9.58 -16.35 -6.73
C GLY A 826 -10.10 -17.29 -7.83
N GLY A 827 -9.17 -17.85 -8.62
CA GLY A 827 -9.48 -18.76 -9.73
C GLY A 827 -9.71 -18.10 -11.10
N GLU A 828 -9.90 -16.78 -11.13
CA GLU A 828 -10.00 -15.96 -12.35
C GLU A 828 -8.72 -15.15 -12.61
N PRO A 829 -8.47 -14.72 -13.86
CA PRO A 829 -7.26 -13.97 -14.22
C PRO A 829 -7.30 -12.48 -13.83
N ILE A 830 -8.50 -11.88 -13.70
CA ILE A 830 -8.67 -10.48 -13.30
C ILE A 830 -8.71 -10.41 -11.78
N THR A 831 -7.85 -9.57 -11.18
CA THR A 831 -7.68 -9.50 -9.71
C THR A 831 -7.80 -8.07 -9.19
N VAL A 832 -8.15 -7.92 -7.91
CA VAL A 832 -8.22 -6.61 -7.22
C VAL A 832 -6.93 -5.79 -7.37
N ASN A 833 -5.78 -6.46 -7.47
CA ASN A 833 -4.45 -5.84 -7.55
C ASN A 833 -4.28 -4.92 -8.78
N GLU A 834 -5.02 -5.15 -9.86
CA GLU A 834 -4.98 -4.31 -11.07
C GLU A 834 -5.54 -2.90 -10.82
N TYR A 835 -6.42 -2.73 -9.82
CA TYR A 835 -7.20 -1.52 -9.59
C TYR A 835 -6.66 -0.65 -8.44
N PHE A 836 -5.61 -1.08 -7.74
CA PHE A 836 -5.04 -0.32 -6.61
C PHE A 836 -4.45 1.05 -6.99
N GLY A 837 -4.14 1.29 -8.27
CA GLY A 837 -3.70 2.59 -8.78
C GLY A 837 -4.84 3.61 -8.95
N VAL A 838 -6.07 3.14 -9.19
CA VAL A 838 -7.27 3.94 -9.46
C VAL A 838 -8.19 4.07 -8.24
N GLY A 839 -7.84 3.45 -7.12
CA GLY A 839 -8.55 3.66 -5.85
C GLY A 839 -8.49 2.47 -4.91
N ARG A 840 -9.59 2.23 -4.20
CA ARG A 840 -9.81 1.01 -3.40
C ARG A 840 -10.64 -0.02 -4.17
N THR A 841 -10.72 -1.24 -3.66
CA THR A 841 -11.55 -2.33 -4.23
C THR A 841 -12.49 -2.94 -3.20
N THR A 842 -13.66 -3.39 -3.66
CA THR A 842 -14.61 -4.22 -2.90
C THR A 842 -14.00 -5.59 -2.55
N GLU A 843 -13.87 -5.92 -1.27
CA GLU A 843 -13.27 -7.19 -0.84
C GLU A 843 -14.30 -8.32 -0.64
N PHE A 844 -14.65 -9.01 -1.72
CA PHE A 844 -15.59 -10.13 -1.72
C PHE A 844 -15.06 -11.42 -1.07
N ARG A 845 -13.77 -11.53 -0.73
CA ARG A 845 -13.26 -12.66 0.08
C ARG A 845 -13.60 -12.49 1.57
N PHE A 846 -13.67 -11.24 2.03
CA PHE A 846 -13.89 -10.92 3.44
C PHE A 846 -15.31 -11.28 3.90
N CYS A 847 -16.34 -10.98 3.11
CA CYS A 847 -17.72 -11.35 3.47
C CYS A 847 -17.89 -12.87 3.67
N LYS A 848 -17.27 -13.68 2.80
CA LYS A 848 -17.24 -15.16 2.91
C LYS A 848 -16.53 -15.60 4.20
N LYS A 849 -15.34 -15.06 4.48
CA LYS A 849 -14.58 -15.39 5.69
C LYS A 849 -15.29 -14.95 6.99
N VAL A 850 -16.00 -13.81 7.00
CA VAL A 850 -16.86 -13.41 8.14
C VAL A 850 -18.03 -14.37 8.30
N ALA A 851 -18.71 -14.75 7.21
CA ALA A 851 -19.82 -15.71 7.27
C ALA A 851 -19.36 -17.08 7.82
N TRP A 852 -18.20 -17.58 7.41
CA TRP A 852 -17.62 -18.80 7.97
C TRP A 852 -17.20 -18.62 9.44
N GLY A 853 -16.62 -17.48 9.80
CA GLY A 853 -16.19 -17.18 11.17
C GLY A 853 -17.36 -17.04 12.17
N ILE A 854 -18.51 -16.48 11.77
CA ILE A 854 -19.70 -16.45 12.64
C ILE A 854 -20.31 -17.85 12.81
N ASN A 855 -20.21 -18.70 11.80
CA ASN A 855 -20.57 -20.12 11.92
C ASN A 855 -19.57 -20.92 12.79
N ALA A 856 -18.27 -20.61 12.72
CA ALA A 856 -17.18 -21.29 13.41
C ALA A 856 -16.15 -20.27 13.98
N PHE A 857 -16.31 -19.92 15.27
CA PHE A 857 -15.60 -18.81 15.92
C PHE A 857 -14.07 -18.96 15.97
N ASP A 858 -13.55 -20.19 15.89
CA ASP A 858 -12.12 -20.48 15.76
C ASP A 858 -11.50 -19.88 14.48
N GLN A 859 -12.30 -19.73 13.41
CA GLN A 859 -11.86 -19.15 12.15
C GLN A 859 -11.79 -17.61 12.17
N LEU A 860 -12.41 -16.94 13.15
CA LEU A 860 -12.46 -15.47 13.22
C LEU A 860 -11.06 -14.84 13.30
N GLY A 861 -10.07 -15.55 13.86
CA GLY A 861 -8.68 -15.06 13.94
C GLY A 861 -7.94 -15.05 12.60
N GLY A 862 -8.47 -15.71 11.57
CA GLY A 862 -7.88 -15.81 10.22
C GLY A 862 -8.74 -15.15 9.12
N VAL A 863 -9.62 -14.23 9.50
CA VAL A 863 -10.55 -13.55 8.56
C VAL A 863 -9.82 -12.61 7.59
N TYR A 864 -8.78 -11.91 8.04
CA TYR A 864 -7.84 -11.24 7.14
C TYR A 864 -6.65 -12.14 6.84
N ASP A 865 -6.33 -12.30 5.55
CA ASP A 865 -5.33 -13.25 5.06
C ASP A 865 -4.75 -12.81 3.70
N PRO A 866 -3.56 -12.20 3.69
CA PRO A 866 -2.86 -11.86 2.45
C PRO A 866 -2.59 -13.07 1.54
N GLY A 867 -2.48 -14.29 2.11
CA GLY A 867 -2.25 -15.52 1.37
C GLY A 867 -3.44 -15.96 0.51
N TRP A 868 -4.65 -15.44 0.79
CA TRP A 868 -5.84 -15.61 -0.05
C TRP A 868 -5.92 -14.65 -1.23
N GLY A 869 -4.92 -13.78 -1.42
CA GLY A 869 -4.97 -12.69 -2.39
C GLY A 869 -5.92 -11.55 -1.99
N MET A 870 -6.19 -11.41 -0.68
CA MET A 870 -6.95 -10.30 -0.14
C MET A 870 -6.17 -8.99 -0.27
N ALA A 871 -6.87 -7.88 -0.48
CA ALA A 871 -6.25 -6.57 -0.65
C ALA A 871 -5.49 -6.10 0.62
N PRO A 872 -4.54 -5.17 0.48
CA PRO A 872 -4.00 -4.42 1.62
C PRO A 872 -5.11 -3.66 2.37
N PRO A 873 -5.03 -3.48 3.71
CA PRO A 873 -6.09 -2.83 4.50
C PRO A 873 -6.46 -1.42 4.01
N GLU A 874 -5.49 -0.68 3.49
CA GLU A 874 -5.64 0.65 2.91
C GLU A 874 -6.25 0.66 1.51
N LYS A 875 -6.24 -0.47 0.79
CA LYS A 875 -6.89 -0.64 -0.52
C LYS A 875 -8.24 -1.37 -0.46
N ALA A 876 -8.62 -1.93 0.69
CA ALA A 876 -9.88 -2.65 0.84
C ALA A 876 -11.07 -1.76 1.26
N VAL A 877 -12.23 -1.98 0.63
CA VAL A 877 -13.56 -1.64 1.18
C VAL A 877 -14.25 -2.95 1.55
N VAL A 878 -14.62 -3.09 2.83
CA VAL A 878 -15.09 -4.34 3.44
C VAL A 878 -16.55 -4.23 3.89
N PHE A 879 -17.29 -5.33 3.78
CA PHE A 879 -18.70 -5.43 4.11
C PHE A 879 -19.07 -6.88 4.44
N VAL A 880 -20.22 -7.08 5.08
CA VAL A 880 -20.77 -8.42 5.37
C VAL A 880 -21.65 -8.90 4.20
N ASP A 881 -22.42 -7.99 3.62
CA ASP A 881 -23.22 -8.17 2.40
C ASP A 881 -23.21 -6.90 1.53
N ASN A 882 -23.73 -7.01 0.31
CA ASN A 882 -24.04 -5.88 -0.55
C ASN A 882 -25.44 -6.08 -1.17
N HIS A 883 -25.82 -5.18 -2.10
CA HIS A 883 -27.14 -5.23 -2.73
C HIS A 883 -27.33 -6.43 -3.70
N ASP A 884 -26.29 -7.17 -4.04
CA ASP A 884 -26.36 -8.34 -4.92
C ASP A 884 -26.37 -9.65 -4.11
N ASN A 885 -25.36 -9.86 -3.28
CA ASN A 885 -25.15 -11.17 -2.66
C ASN A 885 -26.19 -11.48 -1.57
N GLN A 886 -26.80 -10.47 -0.94
CA GLN A 886 -27.93 -10.67 -0.03
C GLN A 886 -29.17 -11.28 -0.73
N ARG A 887 -29.25 -11.16 -2.06
CA ARG A 887 -30.32 -11.66 -2.93
C ARG A 887 -29.82 -12.70 -3.94
N GLY A 888 -28.63 -13.26 -3.75
CA GLY A 888 -28.07 -14.31 -4.62
C GLY A 888 -27.62 -13.84 -6.01
N HIS A 889 -27.54 -12.53 -6.24
CA HIS A 889 -26.91 -11.94 -7.44
C HIS A 889 -25.41 -11.74 -7.19
N GLY A 890 -24.63 -11.52 -8.25
CA GLY A 890 -23.20 -11.27 -8.15
C GLY A 890 -22.39 -12.46 -7.61
N GLY A 891 -21.31 -12.18 -6.89
CA GLY A 891 -20.43 -13.19 -6.30
C GLY A 891 -20.60 -13.33 -4.78
N ALA A 892 -20.09 -14.45 -4.25
CA ALA A 892 -20.15 -14.83 -2.83
C ALA A 892 -21.55 -15.21 -2.34
N GLY A 893 -22.02 -16.40 -2.75
CA GLY A 893 -23.11 -17.09 -2.05
C GLY A 893 -22.76 -17.41 -0.59
N ASP A 894 -23.79 -17.71 0.19
CA ASP A 894 -23.75 -18.04 1.63
C ASP A 894 -23.16 -16.94 2.53
N VAL A 895 -23.48 -15.68 2.22
CA VAL A 895 -23.24 -14.52 3.11
C VAL A 895 -24.30 -14.39 4.20
N LEU A 896 -23.94 -13.72 5.30
CA LEU A 896 -24.90 -13.31 6.34
C LEU A 896 -25.71 -12.12 5.81
N THR A 897 -27.01 -12.06 6.14
CA THR A 897 -27.91 -10.96 5.71
C THR A 897 -28.87 -10.60 6.82
N HIS A 898 -29.63 -9.51 6.69
CA HIS A 898 -30.68 -9.17 7.65
C HIS A 898 -31.75 -10.26 7.87
N LYS A 899 -31.83 -11.29 7.01
CA LYS A 899 -32.72 -12.46 7.17
C LYS A 899 -32.24 -13.43 8.27
N THR A 900 -30.98 -13.33 8.69
CA THR A 900 -30.42 -13.96 9.90
C THR A 900 -29.93 -12.86 10.87
N PRO A 901 -30.86 -12.09 11.48
CA PRO A 901 -30.55 -10.78 12.07
C PRO A 901 -29.53 -10.86 13.21
N LYS A 902 -29.54 -11.92 14.01
CA LYS A 902 -28.56 -12.14 15.08
C LYS A 902 -27.16 -12.35 14.51
N GLU A 903 -27.00 -13.34 13.65
CA GLU A 903 -25.71 -13.71 13.03
C GLU A 903 -25.16 -12.55 12.20
N TYR A 904 -26.03 -11.81 11.50
CA TYR A 904 -25.66 -10.59 10.79
C TYR A 904 -25.17 -9.49 11.73
N THR A 905 -25.89 -9.21 12.82
CA THR A 905 -25.48 -8.23 13.83
C THR A 905 -24.11 -8.58 14.42
N MET A 906 -23.86 -9.86 14.68
CA MET A 906 -22.57 -10.38 15.13
C MET A 906 -21.47 -10.17 14.07
N GLY A 907 -21.73 -10.51 12.81
CA GLY A 907 -20.80 -10.33 11.68
C GLY A 907 -20.45 -8.86 11.40
N VAL A 908 -21.44 -7.95 11.46
CA VAL A 908 -21.22 -6.50 11.31
C VAL A 908 -20.48 -5.94 12.51
N SER A 909 -20.84 -6.33 13.74
CA SER A 909 -20.15 -5.91 14.96
C SER A 909 -18.68 -6.34 14.96
N PHE A 910 -18.39 -7.59 14.58
CA PHE A 910 -17.03 -8.08 14.39
C PHE A 910 -16.28 -7.30 13.30
N THR A 911 -16.90 -7.06 12.15
CA THR A 911 -16.33 -6.28 11.04
C THR A 911 -15.95 -4.86 11.50
N LEU A 912 -16.82 -4.21 12.27
CA LEU A 912 -16.59 -2.88 12.84
C LEU A 912 -15.49 -2.89 13.92
N ALA A 913 -15.40 -3.95 14.73
CA ALA A 913 -14.34 -4.14 15.72
C ALA A 913 -12.96 -4.44 15.09
N HIS A 914 -12.92 -5.15 13.95
CA HIS A 914 -11.69 -5.58 13.28
C HIS A 914 -10.90 -4.41 12.66
N SER A 915 -9.57 -4.52 12.59
CA SER A 915 -8.69 -3.45 12.06
C SER A 915 -8.56 -3.41 10.53
N TYR A 916 -9.37 -4.18 9.79
CA TYR A 916 -9.21 -4.36 8.34
C TYR A 916 -10.23 -3.52 7.55
N GLY A 917 -9.76 -2.94 6.44
CA GLY A 917 -10.55 -2.23 5.44
C GLY A 917 -11.25 -0.94 5.90
N PHE A 918 -11.81 -0.22 4.93
CA PHE A 918 -12.81 0.81 5.17
C PHE A 918 -14.21 0.16 5.15
N ALA A 919 -15.01 0.34 6.21
CA ALA A 919 -16.19 -0.49 6.43
C ALA A 919 -17.45 0.10 5.75
N ARG A 920 -18.21 -0.73 5.04
CA ARG A 920 -19.55 -0.43 4.53
C ARG A 920 -20.59 -1.32 5.22
N ILE A 921 -21.61 -0.69 5.79
CA ILE A 921 -22.82 -1.34 6.30
C ILE A 921 -23.89 -1.27 5.19
N MET A 922 -24.58 -2.38 4.91
CA MET A 922 -25.74 -2.39 4.02
C MET A 922 -26.98 -1.84 4.77
N SER A 923 -27.91 -1.20 4.07
CA SER A 923 -29.20 -0.80 4.63
C SER A 923 -30.30 -1.10 3.64
N SER A 924 -31.09 -2.13 3.96
CA SER A 924 -31.95 -2.83 3.02
C SER A 924 -33.44 -2.47 3.17
N TYR A 925 -34.24 -3.04 2.28
CA TYR A 925 -35.67 -3.26 2.44
C TYR A 925 -35.97 -4.77 2.40
N TYR A 926 -37.13 -5.19 2.90
CA TYR A 926 -37.54 -6.59 2.88
C TYR A 926 -37.98 -7.02 1.48
N PHE A 927 -37.47 -8.18 1.03
CA PHE A 927 -37.84 -8.78 -0.25
C PHE A 927 -38.00 -10.30 -0.14
N ASP A 928 -39.00 -10.83 -0.83
CA ASP A 928 -39.21 -12.28 -1.01
C ASP A 928 -38.82 -12.74 -2.44
N ASN A 929 -38.67 -11.82 -3.40
CA ASN A 929 -38.13 -12.06 -4.74
C ASN A 929 -36.78 -11.32 -4.92
N THR A 930 -35.81 -11.94 -5.59
CA THR A 930 -34.46 -11.37 -5.79
C THR A 930 -34.47 -10.14 -6.69
N ASP A 931 -35.37 -10.05 -7.68
CA ASP A 931 -35.54 -8.89 -8.56
C ASP A 931 -36.35 -7.75 -7.92
N GLN A 932 -36.97 -7.98 -6.76
CA GLN A 932 -37.97 -7.07 -6.18
C GLN A 932 -37.40 -5.67 -5.91
N GLY A 933 -38.09 -4.64 -6.41
CA GLY A 933 -37.82 -3.24 -6.06
C GLY A 933 -38.12 -2.90 -4.60
N PRO A 934 -37.72 -1.70 -4.13
CA PRO A 934 -38.06 -1.15 -2.84
C PRO A 934 -39.58 -0.97 -2.64
N PRO A 935 -40.04 -0.75 -1.39
CA PRO A 935 -41.40 -0.33 -1.10
C PRO A 935 -41.86 0.84 -1.98
N GLY A 936 -43.04 0.72 -2.58
CA GLY A 936 -43.58 1.73 -3.51
C GLY A 936 -45.10 1.60 -3.67
N SER A 937 -45.82 2.66 -3.31
CA SER A 937 -47.28 2.72 -3.24
C SER A 937 -47.99 3.00 -4.58
N ASN A 938 -47.24 3.24 -5.65
CA ASN A 938 -47.75 3.71 -6.93
C ASN A 938 -47.40 2.77 -8.09
N ASN A 939 -48.37 2.49 -8.96
CA ASN A 939 -48.25 1.70 -10.21
C ASN A 939 -47.27 2.29 -11.26
N GLY A 940 -46.50 3.33 -10.92
CA GLY A 940 -45.50 3.99 -11.76
C GLY A 940 -44.04 3.77 -11.31
N GLY A 941 -43.79 2.93 -10.31
CA GLY A 941 -42.43 2.46 -9.99
C GLY A 941 -41.54 3.37 -9.16
N GLY A 942 -42.13 4.32 -8.42
CA GLY A 942 -41.39 5.14 -7.46
C GLY A 942 -40.91 4.37 -6.22
N THR A 943 -40.38 5.12 -5.26
CA THR A 943 -40.00 4.65 -3.92
C THR A 943 -40.81 5.40 -2.86
N ASP A 944 -41.35 4.69 -1.87
CA ASP A 944 -42.03 5.29 -0.72
C ASP A 944 -41.03 5.91 0.27
N SER A 945 -41.48 6.81 1.15
CA SER A 945 -40.59 7.35 2.19
C SER A 945 -40.32 6.33 3.28
N VAL A 946 -39.30 6.57 4.09
CA VAL A 946 -38.91 5.69 5.20
C VAL A 946 -39.55 6.19 6.50
N PRO A 947 -40.69 5.62 6.95
CA PRO A 947 -41.28 6.01 8.22
C PRO A 947 -40.38 5.53 9.36
N ILE A 948 -40.10 6.42 10.31
CA ILE A 948 -39.42 6.09 11.55
C ILE A 948 -40.49 5.87 12.63
N ASN A 949 -40.47 4.69 13.24
CA ASN A 949 -41.40 4.28 14.29
C ASN A 949 -41.05 4.96 15.63
N SER A 950 -41.95 4.90 16.61
CA SER A 950 -41.77 5.54 17.93
C SER A 950 -40.65 4.95 18.79
N ASP A 951 -40.16 3.76 18.46
CA ASP A 951 -38.99 3.11 19.06
C ASP A 951 -37.67 3.43 18.34
N GLY A 952 -37.72 4.22 17.25
CA GLY A 952 -36.57 4.56 16.41
C GLY A 952 -36.26 3.56 15.30
N SER A 953 -36.97 2.43 15.21
CA SER A 953 -36.88 1.49 14.09
C SER A 953 -37.51 2.07 12.81
N CYS A 954 -37.32 1.40 11.67
CA CYS A 954 -38.00 1.74 10.43
C CYS A 954 -39.26 0.90 10.22
N GLY A 955 -40.30 1.51 9.67
CA GLY A 955 -41.51 0.83 9.22
C GLY A 955 -41.56 0.69 7.69
N GLY A 956 -42.75 0.39 7.16
CA GLY A 956 -43.02 0.48 5.71
C GLY A 956 -42.25 -0.51 4.82
N GLY A 957 -41.69 -1.59 5.38
CA GLY A 957 -40.89 -2.56 4.64
C GLY A 957 -39.39 -2.25 4.56
N TRP A 958 -38.90 -1.23 5.26
CA TRP A 958 -37.47 -0.91 5.36
C TRP A 958 -36.82 -1.62 6.57
N VAL A 959 -35.59 -2.12 6.39
CA VAL A 959 -34.88 -2.95 7.39
C VAL A 959 -34.02 -2.09 8.33
N CYS A 960 -33.30 -1.12 7.76
CA CYS A 960 -32.47 -0.14 8.47
C CYS A 960 -31.44 -0.75 9.44
N GLU A 961 -30.64 -1.71 8.97
CA GLU A 961 -29.58 -2.38 9.72
C GLU A 961 -28.60 -1.39 10.39
N HIS A 962 -28.34 -0.25 9.73
CA HIS A 962 -27.52 0.84 10.26
C HIS A 962 -28.08 1.50 11.53
N ARG A 963 -29.36 1.27 11.88
CA ARG A 963 -30.02 1.75 13.10
C ARG A 963 -30.10 0.73 14.22
N TRP A 964 -29.78 -0.54 13.96
CA TRP A 964 -29.83 -1.59 14.98
C TRP A 964 -28.84 -1.25 16.10
N ASN A 965 -29.21 -1.52 17.36
CA ASN A 965 -28.51 -0.99 18.54
C ASN A 965 -27.00 -1.30 18.49
N ALA A 966 -26.60 -2.58 18.54
CA ALA A 966 -25.19 -2.96 18.51
C ALA A 966 -24.41 -2.40 17.32
N ILE A 967 -24.98 -2.43 16.10
CA ILE A 967 -24.35 -1.88 14.89
C ILE A 967 -24.06 -0.38 15.08
N THR A 968 -25.05 0.39 15.56
CA THR A 968 -24.92 1.82 15.82
C THR A 968 -23.83 2.12 16.87
N LYS A 969 -23.77 1.35 17.95
CA LYS A 969 -22.72 1.49 18.98
C LYS A 969 -21.34 1.14 18.43
N MET A 970 -21.24 0.11 17.59
CA MET A 970 -19.98 -0.36 17.02
C MET A 970 -19.40 0.58 15.95
N VAL A 971 -20.20 1.44 15.32
CA VAL A 971 -19.67 2.58 14.51
C VAL A 971 -18.89 3.55 15.39
N ARG A 972 -19.42 3.90 16.57
CA ARG A 972 -18.72 4.75 17.55
C ARG A 972 -17.43 4.09 18.05
N PHE A 973 -17.48 2.78 18.34
CA PHE A 973 -16.29 2.00 18.69
C PHE A 973 -15.22 2.08 17.59
N ARG A 974 -15.57 1.77 16.33
CA ARG A 974 -14.63 1.76 15.20
C ARG A 974 -13.92 3.11 15.02
N ASN A 975 -14.66 4.21 15.20
CA ASN A 975 -14.10 5.57 15.13
C ASN A 975 -13.11 5.85 16.27
N ALA A 976 -13.42 5.48 17.51
CA ALA A 976 -12.52 5.65 18.65
C ALA A 976 -11.23 4.83 18.48
N VAL A 977 -11.36 3.56 18.05
CA VAL A 977 -10.22 2.66 17.79
C VAL A 977 -9.57 2.84 16.41
N ALA A 978 -9.85 3.95 15.71
CA ALA A 978 -9.20 4.26 14.45
C ALA A 978 -7.66 4.34 14.63
N GLY A 979 -6.93 3.73 13.70
CA GLY A 979 -5.46 3.71 13.68
C GLY A 979 -4.77 2.75 14.65
N THR A 980 -5.49 1.86 15.37
CA THR A 980 -4.85 0.87 16.26
C THR A 980 -4.85 -0.55 15.68
N GLU A 981 -3.81 -1.32 15.96
CA GLU A 981 -3.71 -2.74 15.62
C GLU A 981 -4.63 -3.61 16.51
N MET A 982 -4.79 -4.88 16.15
CA MET A 982 -5.44 -5.89 17.01
C MET A 982 -4.42 -6.55 17.93
N GLY A 983 -4.80 -6.79 19.19
CA GLY A 983 -3.96 -7.45 20.19
C GLY A 983 -4.79 -8.26 21.19
N ASN A 984 -4.13 -8.94 22.12
CA ASN A 984 -4.75 -9.69 23.22
C ASN A 984 -5.87 -10.65 22.76
N TRP A 985 -5.67 -11.32 21.62
CA TRP A 985 -6.65 -12.24 21.05
C TRP A 985 -6.94 -13.41 21.99
N TYR A 986 -8.22 -13.67 22.22
CA TYR A 986 -8.74 -14.77 23.03
C TYR A 986 -9.85 -15.47 22.25
N GLN A 987 -9.78 -16.80 22.19
CA GLN A 987 -10.86 -17.64 21.66
C GLN A 987 -10.97 -18.90 22.52
N GLU A 988 -12.20 -19.27 22.87
CA GLU A 988 -12.50 -20.47 23.65
C GLU A 988 -13.88 -21.01 23.24
N GLY A 989 -13.88 -21.97 22.31
CA GLY A 989 -15.10 -22.50 21.70
C GLY A 989 -15.87 -21.41 20.95
N ASP A 990 -17.18 -21.32 21.23
CA ASP A 990 -18.10 -20.33 20.65
C ASP A 990 -17.99 -18.92 21.30
N ASN A 991 -16.81 -18.54 21.82
CA ASN A 991 -16.54 -17.22 22.39
C ASN A 991 -15.22 -16.65 21.85
N VAL A 992 -15.21 -15.35 21.55
CA VAL A 992 -14.05 -14.60 21.05
C VAL A 992 -13.92 -13.23 21.73
N ALA A 993 -12.70 -12.76 21.96
CA ALA A 993 -12.44 -11.40 22.43
C ALA A 993 -11.07 -10.89 21.98
N PHE A 994 -10.91 -9.57 21.83
CA PHE A 994 -9.64 -8.93 21.49
C PHE A 994 -9.59 -7.44 21.84
N SER A 995 -8.38 -6.92 21.98
CA SER A 995 -8.10 -5.49 22.14
C SER A 995 -7.80 -4.82 20.79
N ARG A 996 -7.98 -3.51 20.74
CA ARG A 996 -7.65 -2.62 19.62
C ARG A 996 -6.68 -1.54 20.09
N GLY A 997 -5.44 -1.96 20.32
CA GLY A 997 -4.44 -1.18 21.06
C GLY A 997 -4.86 -0.94 22.50
N ASP A 998 -4.48 0.20 23.05
CA ASP A 998 -4.89 0.70 24.37
C ASP A 998 -6.27 1.38 24.37
N LYS A 999 -6.87 1.60 23.18
CA LYS A 999 -8.08 2.41 23.03
C LYS A 999 -9.39 1.68 23.26
N GLY A 1000 -9.45 0.36 23.13
CA GLY A 1000 -10.73 -0.35 23.22
C GLY A 1000 -10.62 -1.88 23.20
N PHE A 1001 -11.67 -2.53 23.66
CA PHE A 1001 -11.78 -3.98 23.77
C PHE A 1001 -13.16 -4.46 23.35
N PHE A 1002 -13.21 -5.57 22.62
CA PHE A 1002 -14.42 -6.19 22.09
C PHE A 1002 -14.49 -7.66 22.49
N ALA A 1003 -15.68 -8.16 22.81
CA ALA A 1003 -15.95 -9.58 23.03
C ALA A 1003 -17.31 -9.98 22.46
N MET A 1004 -17.46 -11.27 22.12
CA MET A 1004 -18.65 -11.83 21.51
C MET A 1004 -18.81 -13.31 21.85
N SER A 1005 -20.05 -13.76 22.02
CA SER A 1005 -20.44 -15.15 22.30
C SER A 1005 -21.50 -15.58 21.30
N LYS A 1006 -21.49 -16.84 20.83
CA LYS A 1006 -22.57 -17.33 19.94
C LYS A 1006 -23.87 -17.58 20.69
N TRP A 1007 -23.76 -18.09 21.92
CA TRP A 1007 -24.89 -18.51 22.75
C TRP A 1007 -25.33 -17.45 23.77
N GLY A 1008 -24.65 -16.29 23.81
CA GLY A 1008 -24.99 -15.20 24.72
C GLY A 1008 -24.63 -15.44 26.19
N ALA A 1009 -23.70 -16.37 26.44
CA ALA A 1009 -23.24 -16.75 27.77
C ALA A 1009 -21.71 -16.73 27.80
N PHE A 1010 -21.15 -15.65 28.36
CA PHE A 1010 -19.70 -15.49 28.53
C PHE A 1010 -19.43 -14.84 29.89
N ASP A 1011 -18.47 -15.37 30.63
CA ASP A 1011 -18.05 -14.85 31.95
C ASP A 1011 -16.56 -15.18 32.14
N LYS A 1012 -15.69 -14.17 31.92
CA LYS A 1012 -14.23 -14.30 32.05
C LYS A 1012 -13.59 -12.99 32.48
N THR A 1013 -12.52 -13.08 33.25
CA THR A 1013 -11.58 -11.96 33.45
C THR A 1013 -10.48 -12.05 32.39
N LEU A 1014 -10.34 -10.99 31.58
CA LEU A 1014 -9.47 -10.95 30.40
C LEU A 1014 -8.52 -9.76 30.43
N GLN A 1015 -7.37 -9.87 29.76
CA GLN A 1015 -6.39 -8.79 29.61
C GLN A 1015 -6.83 -7.84 28.48
N THR A 1016 -7.30 -6.64 28.82
CA THR A 1016 -7.88 -5.71 27.83
C THR A 1016 -6.86 -4.86 27.10
N GLY A 1017 -5.67 -4.67 27.67
CA GLY A 1017 -4.67 -3.71 27.17
C GLY A 1017 -5.02 -2.24 27.38
N MET A 1018 -6.23 -1.93 27.88
CA MET A 1018 -6.70 -0.57 28.13
C MET A 1018 -6.13 0.00 29.44
N PRO A 1019 -6.04 1.34 29.58
CA PRO A 1019 -5.68 1.98 30.83
C PRO A 1019 -6.66 1.64 31.97
N ALA A 1020 -6.16 1.57 33.20
CA ALA A 1020 -6.98 1.36 34.39
C ALA A 1020 -8.02 2.47 34.58
N GLY A 1021 -9.28 2.10 34.83
CA GLY A 1021 -10.40 3.02 34.90
C GLY A 1021 -11.76 2.32 34.83
N THR A 1022 -12.84 3.08 34.93
CA THR A 1022 -14.21 2.58 34.73
C THR A 1022 -14.76 3.11 33.41
N TYR A 1023 -15.16 2.19 32.53
CA TYR A 1023 -15.67 2.47 31.18
C TYR A 1023 -17.14 2.08 31.08
N CYS A 1024 -17.90 2.78 30.25
CA CYS A 1024 -19.26 2.36 29.91
C CYS A 1024 -19.24 1.22 28.90
N GLU A 1025 -20.03 0.16 29.15
CA GLU A 1025 -20.27 -0.90 28.18
C GLU A 1025 -21.28 -0.39 27.14
N LEU A 1026 -20.91 -0.44 25.87
CA LEU A 1026 -21.61 0.28 24.81
C LEU A 1026 -22.89 -0.41 24.34
N ILE A 1027 -22.93 -1.74 24.28
CA ILE A 1027 -24.04 -2.51 23.71
C ILE A 1027 -25.28 -2.37 24.60
N SER A 1028 -25.10 -2.45 25.92
CA SER A 1028 -26.13 -2.14 26.94
C SER A 1028 -26.44 -0.64 27.08
N GLY A 1029 -25.87 0.22 26.22
CA GLY A 1029 -26.15 1.66 26.23
C GLY A 1029 -25.66 2.38 27.49
N CYS A 1030 -24.51 1.97 28.03
CA CYS A 1030 -23.89 2.50 29.26
C CYS A 1030 -24.62 2.15 30.57
N VAL A 1031 -25.65 1.29 30.52
CA VAL A 1031 -26.32 0.75 31.72
C VAL A 1031 -25.34 -0.09 32.55
N ASN A 1032 -24.54 -0.93 31.88
CA ASN A 1032 -23.45 -1.65 32.52
C ASN A 1032 -22.16 -0.81 32.48
N LYS A 1033 -21.38 -0.89 33.56
CA LYS A 1033 -20.05 -0.26 33.66
C LYS A 1033 -19.00 -1.28 34.07
N VAL A 1034 -17.86 -1.23 33.39
CA VAL A 1034 -16.78 -2.22 33.50
C VAL A 1034 -15.57 -1.53 34.08
N THR A 1035 -14.93 -2.15 35.07
CA THR A 1035 -13.67 -1.62 35.64
C THR A 1035 -12.49 -2.40 35.09
N VAL A 1036 -11.58 -1.69 34.44
CA VAL A 1036 -10.24 -2.16 34.07
C VAL A 1036 -9.30 -1.89 35.25
N ASN A 1037 -8.65 -2.94 35.73
CA ASN A 1037 -7.74 -2.94 36.86
C ASN A 1037 -6.39 -2.29 36.53
N GLY A 1038 -5.58 -2.05 37.57
CA GLY A 1038 -4.22 -1.50 37.46
C GLY A 1038 -3.22 -2.32 36.62
N ASP A 1039 -3.58 -3.55 36.24
CA ASP A 1039 -2.82 -4.46 35.40
C ASP A 1039 -3.40 -4.61 33.97
N GLY A 1040 -4.43 -3.83 33.62
CA GLY A 1040 -5.13 -3.90 32.33
C GLY A 1040 -6.20 -5.01 32.24
N THR A 1041 -6.40 -5.82 33.28
CA THR A 1041 -7.46 -6.84 33.27
C THR A 1041 -8.84 -6.25 33.54
N ALA A 1042 -9.88 -6.81 32.92
CA ALA A 1042 -11.27 -6.49 33.23
C ALA A 1042 -12.11 -7.77 33.32
N HIS A 1043 -13.15 -7.74 34.15
CA HIS A 1043 -14.16 -8.78 34.20
C HIS A 1043 -15.22 -8.51 33.12
N VAL A 1044 -15.42 -9.47 32.22
CA VAL A 1044 -16.25 -9.36 31.02
C VAL A 1044 -17.36 -10.39 31.10
N THR A 1045 -18.61 -9.91 31.07
CA THR A 1045 -19.81 -10.74 31.17
C THR A 1045 -20.75 -10.43 30.00
N ILE A 1046 -21.21 -11.46 29.30
CA ILE A 1046 -22.26 -11.40 28.27
C ILE A 1046 -23.38 -12.34 28.72
N SER A 1047 -24.59 -11.78 28.84
CA SER A 1047 -25.81 -12.50 29.26
C SER A 1047 -27.02 -12.20 28.38
N ASN A 1048 -26.82 -11.56 27.22
CA ASN A 1048 -27.85 -11.25 26.24
C ASN A 1048 -27.74 -12.26 25.09
N SER A 1049 -28.82 -12.98 24.78
CA SER A 1049 -28.87 -13.98 23.70
C SER A 1049 -29.11 -13.38 22.31
N GLU A 1050 -29.73 -12.20 22.25
CA GLU A 1050 -30.14 -11.50 21.01
C GLU A 1050 -28.99 -10.64 20.46
N GLU A 1051 -28.37 -9.83 21.32
CA GLU A 1051 -27.15 -9.06 21.02
C GLU A 1051 -25.98 -9.55 21.89
N PRO A 1052 -25.39 -10.72 21.60
CA PRO A 1052 -24.37 -11.35 22.44
C PRO A 1052 -22.95 -10.77 22.23
N MET A 1053 -22.86 -9.45 22.19
CA MET A 1053 -21.62 -8.68 22.03
C MET A 1053 -21.37 -7.80 23.25
N PHE A 1054 -20.12 -7.37 23.39
CA PHE A 1054 -19.64 -6.50 24.46
C PHE A 1054 -18.57 -5.57 23.89
N ALA A 1055 -18.63 -4.27 24.20
CA ALA A 1055 -17.62 -3.32 23.76
C ALA A 1055 -17.38 -2.19 24.78
N ILE A 1056 -16.10 -1.87 25.02
CA ILE A 1056 -15.65 -0.72 25.83
C ILE A 1056 -14.53 0.03 25.10
N CYS A 1057 -14.53 1.36 25.15
CA CYS A 1057 -13.44 2.16 24.56
C CYS A 1057 -13.22 3.53 25.21
N VAL A 1058 -11.99 4.04 25.10
CA VAL A 1058 -11.54 5.31 25.66
C VAL A 1058 -12.21 6.48 24.93
N GLY A 1059 -12.91 7.34 25.68
CA GLY A 1059 -13.58 8.52 25.13
C GLY A 1059 -14.90 8.24 24.42
N CYS A 1060 -15.43 7.03 24.56
CA CYS A 1060 -16.71 6.61 23.97
C CYS A 1060 -17.92 7.02 24.82
N ASP A 1061 -17.69 7.49 26.05
CA ASP A 1061 -18.70 7.89 27.06
C ASP A 1061 -19.37 9.26 26.80
N ALA A 1062 -19.31 9.78 25.56
CA ALA A 1062 -19.76 11.13 25.23
C ALA A 1062 -21.30 11.21 25.07
N ASP A 1063 -21.92 12.12 25.83
CA ASP A 1063 -23.36 12.36 25.83
C ASP A 1063 -23.91 12.77 24.45
N GLY A 1064 -24.69 11.87 23.84
CA GLY A 1064 -25.78 12.27 22.94
C GLY A 1064 -27.01 12.65 23.77
N PRO A 1065 -27.99 13.40 23.21
CA PRO A 1065 -29.11 13.93 23.98
C PRO A 1065 -29.90 12.81 24.70
N THR A 1066 -30.02 12.97 26.02
CA THR A 1066 -30.66 11.99 26.92
C THR A 1066 -32.16 11.87 26.64
N VAL A 1067 -32.56 10.75 26.05
CA VAL A 1067 -33.93 10.23 26.16
C VAL A 1067 -33.92 9.15 27.24
N GLU A 1068 -34.42 9.48 28.43
CA GLU A 1068 -34.59 8.52 29.53
C GLU A 1068 -35.72 7.52 29.24
N PRO A 1069 -35.73 6.34 29.90
CA PRO A 1069 -35.47 5.13 29.14
C PRO A 1069 -36.72 4.29 28.81
N GLY A 1070 -36.73 3.72 27.61
CA GLY A 1070 -37.45 2.48 27.31
C GLY A 1070 -36.46 1.36 27.03
N HIS A 1071 -36.58 0.22 27.71
CA HIS A 1071 -35.81 -0.98 27.36
C HIS A 1071 -36.27 -1.50 25.99
N THR A 1072 -35.56 -1.09 24.95
CA THR A 1072 -35.73 -1.56 23.56
C THR A 1072 -34.42 -2.20 23.10
N THR A 1073 -34.27 -3.48 23.43
CA THR A 1073 -33.48 -4.38 22.58
C THR A 1073 -34.10 -4.34 21.20
N THR A 1074 -33.44 -3.72 20.23
CA THR A 1074 -33.96 -3.57 18.86
C THR A 1074 -33.92 -4.92 18.15
N GLN A 1075 -34.95 -5.74 18.34
CA GLN A 1075 -35.23 -6.84 17.43
C GLN A 1075 -35.48 -6.25 16.03
N GLY A 1076 -34.93 -6.87 14.99
CA GLY A 1076 -35.23 -6.49 13.61
C GLY A 1076 -36.74 -6.61 13.33
N PRO A 1077 -37.33 -5.76 12.48
CA PRO A 1077 -38.77 -5.76 12.23
C PRO A 1077 -39.33 -7.16 11.92
N THR A 1078 -40.39 -7.54 12.62
CA THR A 1078 -41.14 -8.77 12.37
C THR A 1078 -41.76 -8.74 10.98
N LYS A 1079 -41.62 -9.84 10.21
CA LYS A 1079 -42.34 -10.00 8.94
C LYS A 1079 -43.85 -9.77 9.18
N PRO A 1080 -44.54 -8.94 8.37
CA PRO A 1080 -45.91 -8.51 8.64
C PRO A 1080 -46.89 -9.70 8.77
N PRO A 1081 -48.03 -9.52 9.47
CA PRO A 1081 -49.00 -10.59 9.70
C PRO A 1081 -49.50 -11.21 8.40
N VAL A 1082 -49.63 -12.54 8.39
CA VAL A 1082 -50.29 -13.28 7.31
C VAL A 1082 -51.80 -13.09 7.43
N THR A 1083 -52.50 -12.90 6.31
CA THR A 1083 -53.95 -12.67 6.22
C THR A 1083 -54.64 -13.81 5.48
N GLY A 1084 -55.91 -14.08 5.82
CA GLY A 1084 -56.70 -15.19 5.28
C GLY A 1084 -56.28 -16.56 5.81
N GLN A 1085 -56.69 -17.64 5.14
CA GLN A 1085 -56.29 -19.00 5.52
C GLN A 1085 -54.82 -19.28 5.17
N ALA A 1086 -54.02 -19.61 6.18
CA ALA A 1086 -52.64 -20.04 6.02
C ALA A 1086 -52.35 -21.36 6.75
N ARG A 1087 -51.43 -22.16 6.20
CA ARG A 1087 -50.97 -23.38 6.87
C ARG A 1087 -50.20 -22.99 8.13
N THR A 1088 -50.54 -23.63 9.24
CA THR A 1088 -49.93 -23.42 10.56
C THR A 1088 -49.64 -24.78 11.14
N VAL A 1089 -48.39 -25.03 11.52
CA VAL A 1089 -47.96 -26.27 12.17
C VAL A 1089 -47.63 -25.96 13.62
N ILE A 1090 -48.05 -26.83 14.53
CA ILE A 1090 -47.83 -26.68 15.97
C ILE A 1090 -47.19 -27.96 16.49
N PHE A 1091 -45.98 -27.83 17.01
CA PHE A 1091 -45.23 -28.87 17.69
C PHE A 1091 -45.23 -28.63 19.20
N VAL A 1092 -45.52 -29.67 19.98
CA VAL A 1092 -45.34 -29.66 21.45
C VAL A 1092 -44.43 -30.83 21.84
N HIS A 1093 -43.28 -30.54 22.45
CA HIS A 1093 -42.42 -31.57 23.01
C HIS A 1093 -43.07 -32.16 24.27
N LYS A 1094 -43.45 -33.45 24.20
CA LYS A 1094 -43.95 -34.20 25.35
C LYS A 1094 -43.67 -35.70 25.22
N GLN A 1095 -42.74 -36.20 26.04
CA GLN A 1095 -42.63 -37.63 26.28
C GLN A 1095 -43.87 -38.16 27.03
N THR A 1096 -44.49 -39.19 26.45
CA THR A 1096 -45.77 -39.78 26.89
C THR A 1096 -45.62 -41.28 27.15
N SER A 1097 -46.51 -41.83 27.97
CA SER A 1097 -46.67 -43.27 28.14
C SER A 1097 -47.67 -43.86 27.14
N VAL A 1098 -47.59 -45.16 26.88
CA VAL A 1098 -48.57 -45.88 26.05
C VAL A 1098 -49.98 -45.70 26.63
N GLY A 1099 -50.91 -45.23 25.81
CA GLY A 1099 -52.29 -44.93 26.23
C GLY A 1099 -52.53 -43.47 26.67
N GLN A 1100 -51.52 -42.61 26.63
CA GLN A 1100 -51.67 -41.15 26.76
C GLN A 1100 -51.62 -40.49 25.39
N ASP A 1101 -52.55 -39.57 25.14
CA ASP A 1101 -52.69 -38.82 23.89
C ASP A 1101 -52.61 -37.30 24.19
N LEU A 1102 -52.02 -36.53 23.28
CA LEU A 1102 -51.94 -35.07 23.40
C LEU A 1102 -52.94 -34.38 22.47
N PHE A 1103 -53.61 -33.36 23.00
CA PHE A 1103 -54.54 -32.48 22.29
C PHE A 1103 -54.11 -31.03 22.48
N LEU A 1104 -54.42 -30.18 21.50
CA LEU A 1104 -54.42 -28.74 21.67
C LEU A 1104 -55.82 -28.24 22.02
N ARG A 1105 -55.87 -27.20 22.83
CA ARG A 1105 -57.01 -26.31 23.03
C ARG A 1105 -56.47 -24.87 22.93
N GLY A 1106 -57.26 -23.93 22.44
CA GLY A 1106 -56.74 -22.60 22.15
C GLY A 1106 -57.75 -21.69 21.47
N GLY A 1107 -57.21 -20.71 20.76
CA GLY A 1107 -57.97 -19.64 20.12
C GLY A 1107 -57.32 -18.31 20.48
N ILE A 1108 -58.08 -17.43 21.14
CA ILE A 1108 -57.58 -16.23 21.84
C ILE A 1108 -57.99 -16.33 23.31
N ASP A 1109 -57.13 -15.87 24.24
CA ASP A 1109 -57.47 -15.86 25.67
C ASP A 1109 -58.63 -14.89 25.98
N SER A 1110 -59.59 -15.37 26.77
CA SER A 1110 -60.78 -14.62 27.21
C SER A 1110 -60.50 -13.36 28.04
N ALA A 1111 -59.31 -13.24 28.63
CA ALA A 1111 -58.85 -12.03 29.29
C ALA A 1111 -58.40 -10.94 28.28
N HIS A 1112 -58.16 -11.31 27.02
CA HIS A 1112 -57.79 -10.39 25.95
C HIS A 1112 -58.99 -10.06 25.04
N ARG A 1113 -59.69 -11.08 24.51
CA ARG A 1113 -60.81 -10.87 23.58
C ARG A 1113 -62.17 -10.99 24.29
N PRO A 1114 -63.02 -9.95 24.28
CA PRO A 1114 -64.34 -10.02 24.89
C PRO A 1114 -65.34 -10.78 23.99
N GLY A 1115 -66.31 -11.44 24.62
CA GLY A 1115 -67.41 -12.11 23.92
C GLY A 1115 -67.24 -13.62 23.73
N CYS A 1116 -66.27 -14.26 24.40
CA CYS A 1116 -66.13 -15.70 24.35
C CYS A 1116 -67.37 -16.43 24.91
N THR A 1117 -67.67 -17.64 24.44
CA THR A 1117 -68.81 -18.45 24.91
C THR A 1117 -68.45 -19.93 25.08
N ASP A 1118 -69.15 -20.64 25.97
CA ASP A 1118 -68.97 -22.08 26.24
C ASP A 1118 -69.34 -23.04 25.07
N ASN A 1119 -69.37 -22.53 23.83
CA ASN A 1119 -69.73 -23.25 22.62
C ASN A 1119 -68.90 -22.75 21.42
N ALA A 1120 -68.07 -23.62 20.86
CA ALA A 1120 -67.14 -23.30 19.76
C ALA A 1120 -67.82 -22.73 18.49
N GLU A 1121 -69.09 -23.06 18.22
CA GLU A 1121 -69.82 -22.49 17.07
C GLU A 1121 -70.20 -21.01 17.25
N SER A 1122 -70.28 -20.53 18.51
CA SER A 1122 -70.66 -19.15 18.85
C SER A 1122 -69.57 -18.36 19.59
N ASP A 1123 -68.41 -18.97 19.80
CA ASP A 1123 -67.28 -18.40 20.53
C ASP A 1123 -66.50 -17.42 19.65
N ALA A 1124 -66.54 -16.12 19.98
CA ALA A 1124 -65.75 -15.08 19.31
C ALA A 1124 -64.24 -15.22 19.53
N CYS A 1125 -63.82 -16.13 20.40
CA CYS A 1125 -62.44 -16.42 20.76
C CYS A 1125 -61.92 -17.73 20.13
N ALA A 1126 -62.78 -18.52 19.49
CA ALA A 1126 -62.41 -19.71 18.74
C ALA A 1126 -62.06 -19.38 17.27
N ILE A 1127 -60.98 -19.96 16.76
CA ILE A 1127 -60.42 -19.64 15.43
C ILE A 1127 -60.79 -20.74 14.42
N ASP A 1128 -61.28 -20.39 13.23
CA ASP A 1128 -61.54 -21.32 12.12
C ASP A 1128 -60.26 -22.08 11.73
N ILE A 1129 -60.35 -23.42 11.75
CA ILE A 1129 -59.29 -24.33 11.30
C ILE A 1129 -59.80 -25.43 10.37
N THR A 1130 -58.89 -26.06 9.65
CA THR A 1130 -59.13 -27.35 8.97
C THR A 1130 -57.92 -28.25 9.18
N THR A 1131 -58.14 -29.42 9.77
CA THR A 1131 -57.10 -30.36 10.20
C THR A 1131 -56.58 -31.23 9.05
N ASN A 1132 -55.29 -31.09 8.71
CA ASN A 1132 -54.65 -31.86 7.64
C ASN A 1132 -54.43 -33.32 8.07
N SER A 1133 -54.46 -34.27 7.12
CA SER A 1133 -54.06 -35.66 7.40
C SER A 1133 -52.54 -35.77 7.46
N LEU A 1134 -52.02 -36.51 8.43
CA LEU A 1134 -50.58 -36.72 8.62
C LEU A 1134 -50.10 -38.05 8.01
N GLY A 1135 -51.00 -38.89 7.50
CA GLY A 1135 -50.70 -40.14 6.80
C GLY A 1135 -51.89 -41.10 6.83
N THR A 1136 -51.75 -42.27 6.20
CA THR A 1136 -52.87 -43.24 6.05
C THR A 1136 -52.59 -44.62 6.67
N GLY A 1137 -51.61 -44.73 7.57
CA GLY A 1137 -51.23 -45.97 8.26
C GLY A 1137 -51.77 -46.05 9.69
N ASP A 1138 -51.74 -47.25 10.28
CA ASP A 1138 -52.30 -47.54 11.62
C ASP A 1138 -51.86 -46.55 12.71
N HIS A 1139 -50.63 -46.04 12.64
CA HIS A 1139 -50.08 -45.01 13.55
C HIS A 1139 -50.93 -43.74 13.60
N TYR A 1140 -51.44 -43.27 12.46
CA TYR A 1140 -52.27 -42.06 12.36
C TYR A 1140 -53.77 -42.34 12.49
N SER A 1141 -54.21 -43.61 12.46
CA SER A 1141 -55.62 -43.99 12.50
C SER A 1141 -56.42 -43.38 13.67
N LYS A 1142 -55.76 -43.09 14.80
CA LYS A 1142 -56.37 -42.43 15.97
C LYS A 1142 -56.57 -40.92 15.74
N TYR A 1143 -55.56 -40.27 15.19
CA TYR A 1143 -55.57 -38.85 14.80
C TYR A 1143 -56.60 -38.59 13.69
N ASP A 1144 -56.58 -39.38 12.61
CA ASP A 1144 -57.53 -39.23 11.50
C ASP A 1144 -58.99 -39.50 11.91
N ALA A 1145 -59.24 -40.36 12.91
CA ALA A 1145 -60.58 -40.57 13.43
C ALA A 1145 -61.10 -39.41 14.30
N TRP A 1146 -60.23 -38.72 15.04
CA TRP A 1146 -60.60 -37.59 15.92
C TRP A 1146 -60.64 -36.24 15.21
N ARG A 1147 -59.89 -36.07 14.11
CA ARG A 1147 -59.84 -34.79 13.39
C ARG A 1147 -61.04 -34.56 12.46
N VAL A 1148 -61.79 -35.61 12.12
CA VAL A 1148 -63.04 -35.49 11.34
C VAL A 1148 -64.06 -34.70 12.16
N GLY A 1149 -64.56 -33.60 11.62
CA GLY A 1149 -65.48 -32.70 12.33
C GLY A 1149 -64.80 -31.78 13.35
N ASP A 1150 -63.47 -31.70 13.36
CA ASP A 1150 -62.73 -30.63 14.04
C ASP A 1150 -62.56 -29.44 13.08
N THR A 1151 -63.14 -28.31 13.46
CA THR A 1151 -63.34 -27.11 12.63
C THR A 1151 -62.94 -25.80 13.33
N LYS A 1152 -62.75 -25.84 14.66
CA LYS A 1152 -62.35 -24.70 15.48
C LYS A 1152 -61.14 -25.06 16.34
N LEU A 1153 -60.21 -24.13 16.46
CA LEU A 1153 -59.29 -24.13 17.61
C LEU A 1153 -60.06 -23.47 18.76
N ASP A 1154 -60.51 -24.27 19.73
CA ASP A 1154 -61.35 -23.84 20.86
C ASP A 1154 -60.82 -24.32 22.23
N TRP A 1155 -61.35 -23.74 23.31
CA TRP A 1155 -60.95 -24.04 24.70
C TRP A 1155 -61.71 -25.20 25.35
N TYR A 1156 -62.81 -25.67 24.76
CA TYR A 1156 -63.86 -26.45 25.41
C TYR A 1156 -63.78 -27.96 25.11
N GLY A 1157 -63.29 -28.35 23.93
CA GLY A 1157 -62.73 -29.68 23.70
C GLY A 1157 -63.27 -30.43 22.48
N ALA A 1158 -64.22 -31.33 22.70
CA ALA A 1158 -64.80 -32.12 21.62
C ALA A 1158 -65.99 -31.38 21.00
N GLN A 1159 -65.88 -30.99 19.73
CA GLN A 1159 -66.94 -30.28 19.01
C GLN A 1159 -68.15 -31.20 18.70
N GLN A 1160 -69.32 -30.61 18.49
CA GLN A 1160 -70.54 -31.37 18.22
C GLN A 1160 -70.48 -32.04 16.84
N GLY A 1161 -70.28 -33.36 16.83
CA GLY A 1161 -70.11 -34.14 15.60
C GLY A 1161 -68.65 -34.46 15.26
N GLN A 1162 -67.69 -34.02 16.07
CA GLN A 1162 -66.31 -34.48 15.98
C GLN A 1162 -66.22 -36.00 16.19
N GLY A 1163 -65.33 -36.64 15.43
CA GLY A 1163 -65.21 -38.09 15.36
C GLY A 1163 -64.71 -38.75 16.64
N THR A 1164 -64.88 -40.07 16.72
CA THR A 1164 -64.48 -40.89 17.89
C THR A 1164 -63.65 -42.09 17.44
N TYR A 1165 -62.64 -42.45 18.21
CA TYR A 1165 -61.81 -43.63 17.96
C TYR A 1165 -62.17 -44.73 18.96
N GLN A 1166 -62.69 -45.87 18.47
CA GLN A 1166 -63.11 -47.00 19.31
C GLN A 1166 -64.11 -46.61 20.44
N GLY A 1167 -64.90 -45.54 20.23
CA GLY A 1167 -65.82 -44.98 21.22
C GLY A 1167 -65.19 -43.98 22.20
N GLN A 1168 -63.87 -43.76 22.17
CA GLN A 1168 -63.20 -42.65 22.86
C GLN A 1168 -63.44 -41.35 22.05
N ALA A 1169 -64.09 -40.36 22.66
CA ALA A 1169 -64.20 -39.03 22.10
C ALA A 1169 -62.83 -38.30 22.08
N ALA A 1170 -62.72 -37.26 21.24
CA ALA A 1170 -61.61 -36.33 21.28
C ALA A 1170 -61.57 -35.54 22.61
N SER A 1171 -60.55 -34.70 22.81
CA SER A 1171 -60.44 -33.82 23.98
C SER A 1171 -59.97 -32.40 23.63
N GLY A 1172 -60.13 -32.01 22.36
CA GLY A 1172 -59.58 -30.80 21.72
C GLY A 1172 -59.25 -31.10 20.26
N THR A 1173 -58.47 -30.23 19.63
CA THR A 1173 -57.80 -30.53 18.36
C THR A 1173 -56.76 -31.63 18.59
N PRO A 1174 -56.82 -32.79 17.90
CA PRO A 1174 -55.91 -33.90 18.15
C PRO A 1174 -54.49 -33.57 17.66
N MET A 1175 -53.48 -34.09 18.35
CA MET A 1175 -52.11 -34.14 17.84
C MET A 1175 -51.70 -35.59 17.55
N ALA A 1176 -50.77 -35.80 16.63
CA ALA A 1176 -50.12 -37.09 16.43
C ALA A 1176 -48.71 -37.09 17.03
N TRP A 1177 -48.27 -38.22 17.60
CA TRP A 1177 -46.86 -38.39 17.98
C TRP A 1177 -45.99 -38.49 16.74
N THR A 1178 -44.87 -37.75 16.67
CA THR A 1178 -43.96 -37.77 15.53
C THR A 1178 -42.48 -37.93 15.91
N THR A 1179 -41.66 -38.22 14.90
CA THR A 1179 -40.20 -38.36 15.01
C THR A 1179 -39.49 -37.81 13.77
N ASN A 1180 -38.26 -37.33 13.95
CA ASN A 1180 -37.36 -36.91 12.87
C ASN A 1180 -36.56 -38.07 12.23
N LYS A 1181 -36.79 -39.33 12.63
CA LYS A 1181 -36.05 -40.51 12.14
C LYS A 1181 -36.70 -41.13 10.89
N PRO A 1182 -36.08 -41.08 9.69
CA PRO A 1182 -36.67 -41.64 8.48
C PRO A 1182 -36.95 -43.14 8.59
N GLY A 1183 -38.12 -43.57 8.12
CA GLY A 1183 -38.55 -44.97 8.15
C GLY A 1183 -39.10 -45.47 9.49
N ALA A 1184 -39.14 -44.64 10.53
CA ALA A 1184 -39.87 -44.94 11.76
C ALA A 1184 -41.37 -44.66 11.61
N ASN A 1185 -42.21 -45.42 12.34
CA ASN A 1185 -43.63 -45.08 12.48
C ASN A 1185 -43.74 -43.70 13.17
N GLY A 1186 -44.51 -42.78 12.59
CA GLY A 1186 -44.58 -41.39 13.03
C GLY A 1186 -43.51 -40.47 12.43
N TYR A 1187 -42.72 -40.92 11.45
CA TYR A 1187 -41.83 -40.00 10.73
C TYR A 1187 -42.62 -38.85 10.08
N GLN A 1188 -42.13 -37.62 10.24
CA GLN A 1188 -42.65 -36.42 9.56
C GLN A 1188 -41.48 -35.56 9.09
N GLU A 1189 -41.53 -35.13 7.82
CA GLU A 1189 -40.48 -34.32 7.18
C GLU A 1189 -40.33 -32.92 7.81
N LEU A 1190 -41.42 -32.35 8.34
CA LEU A 1190 -41.40 -31.07 9.06
C LEU A 1190 -40.92 -31.21 10.53
N ASN A 1191 -40.81 -32.42 11.07
CA ASN A 1191 -40.19 -32.63 12.38
C ASN A 1191 -38.68 -32.77 12.20
N MET A 1192 -37.95 -31.68 12.45
CA MET A 1192 -36.49 -31.70 12.55
C MET A 1192 -35.99 -31.86 14.00
N TYR A 1193 -36.88 -31.84 14.98
CA TYR A 1193 -36.58 -31.54 16.39
C TYR A 1193 -36.29 -32.79 17.25
N GLY A 1194 -36.87 -33.94 16.91
CA GLY A 1194 -36.59 -35.21 17.59
C GLY A 1194 -37.79 -36.14 17.70
N GLU A 1195 -37.66 -37.17 18.53
CA GLU A 1195 -38.77 -37.99 18.99
C GLU A 1195 -39.61 -37.24 20.05
N HIS A 1196 -40.87 -37.66 20.25
CA HIS A 1196 -41.77 -37.06 21.24
C HIS A 1196 -42.19 -35.60 21.01
N TYR A 1197 -41.95 -35.07 19.81
CA TYR A 1197 -42.64 -33.88 19.33
C TYR A 1197 -44.00 -34.30 18.76
N TRP A 1198 -45.07 -33.92 19.47
CA TRP A 1198 -46.44 -34.10 19.00
C TRP A 1198 -46.77 -32.99 18.00
N MET A 1199 -47.44 -33.32 16.90
CA MET A 1199 -47.70 -32.43 15.78
C MET A 1199 -49.20 -32.26 15.53
N ALA A 1200 -49.62 -31.02 15.34
CA ALA A 1200 -50.86 -30.67 14.63
C ALA A 1200 -50.49 -29.86 13.37
N ASP A 1201 -51.21 -30.10 12.28
CA ASP A 1201 -51.05 -29.42 10.99
C ASP A 1201 -52.42 -28.95 10.53
N VAL A 1202 -52.62 -27.63 10.48
CA VAL A 1202 -53.92 -27.02 10.20
C VAL A 1202 -53.80 -25.94 9.15
N MET A 1203 -54.82 -25.79 8.32
CA MET A 1203 -55.12 -24.48 7.72
C MET A 1203 -55.85 -23.67 8.78
N MET A 1204 -55.35 -22.48 9.13
CA MET A 1204 -55.94 -21.61 10.15
C MET A 1204 -56.34 -20.28 9.52
N ASN A 1205 -57.49 -19.72 9.89
CA ASN A 1205 -57.88 -18.38 9.47
C ASN A 1205 -57.10 -17.32 10.24
N CYS A 1206 -56.06 -16.74 9.62
CA CYS A 1206 -55.25 -15.72 10.29
C CYS A 1206 -56.01 -14.40 10.52
N ASP A 1207 -57.10 -14.13 9.80
CA ASP A 1207 -57.92 -12.92 10.00
C ASP A 1207 -58.71 -12.95 11.33
N GLU A 1208 -58.84 -14.12 11.96
CA GLU A 1208 -59.44 -14.30 13.29
C GLU A 1208 -58.38 -14.25 14.42
N THR A 1209 -57.09 -14.20 14.10
CA THR A 1209 -56.00 -14.11 15.07
C THR A 1209 -55.79 -12.68 15.56
N GLU A 1210 -55.01 -12.47 16.62
CA GLU A 1210 -54.67 -11.14 17.10
C GLU A 1210 -53.32 -10.68 16.55
N THR A 1211 -53.31 -9.80 15.54
CA THR A 1211 -52.10 -9.37 14.82
C THR A 1211 -51.25 -10.52 14.23
N GLY A 1212 -51.87 -11.64 13.88
CA GLY A 1212 -51.20 -12.85 13.43
C GLY A 1212 -50.87 -13.86 14.54
N TRP A 1213 -51.25 -13.59 15.80
CA TRP A 1213 -50.96 -14.45 16.96
C TRP A 1213 -52.19 -15.15 17.53
N PHE A 1214 -52.00 -16.36 18.05
CA PHE A 1214 -53.02 -17.16 18.73
C PHE A 1214 -52.50 -17.79 20.01
N ASP A 1215 -53.40 -18.11 20.93
CA ASP A 1215 -53.15 -18.88 22.16
C ASP A 1215 -53.38 -20.37 21.95
N VAL A 1216 -52.54 -21.21 22.56
CA VAL A 1216 -52.74 -22.66 22.71
C VAL A 1216 -52.26 -23.16 24.07
N LYS A 1217 -52.89 -24.24 24.55
CA LYS A 1217 -52.48 -25.00 25.73
C LYS A 1217 -52.69 -26.49 25.48
N ALA A 1218 -51.70 -27.30 25.84
CA ALA A 1218 -51.70 -28.73 25.65
C ALA A 1218 -52.51 -29.45 26.75
N TYR A 1219 -53.25 -30.48 26.34
CA TYR A 1219 -54.05 -31.33 27.23
C TYR A 1219 -53.69 -32.81 27.02
N LEU A 1220 -53.23 -33.46 28.08
CA LEU A 1220 -52.75 -34.85 28.08
C LEU A 1220 -53.79 -35.80 28.68
N THR A 1221 -54.39 -36.66 27.84
CA THR A 1221 -55.30 -37.72 28.31
C THR A 1221 -54.56 -38.77 29.12
N ASN A 1222 -55.27 -39.40 30.07
CA ASN A 1222 -54.73 -40.45 30.94
C ASN A 1222 -53.40 -40.05 31.66
N GLY A 1223 -53.25 -38.75 31.93
CA GLY A 1223 -52.06 -38.15 32.52
C GLY A 1223 -52.42 -37.01 33.47
N VAL A 1224 -51.67 -35.91 33.41
CA VAL A 1224 -51.89 -34.73 34.27
C VAL A 1224 -53.09 -33.88 33.87
N GLY A 1225 -53.71 -34.13 32.71
CA GLY A 1225 -54.71 -33.25 32.12
C GLY A 1225 -54.03 -32.07 31.43
N TRP A 1226 -54.46 -30.85 31.74
CA TRP A 1226 -53.83 -29.62 31.28
C TRP A 1226 -52.35 -29.54 31.66
N GLU A 1227 -51.54 -28.89 30.82
CA GLU A 1227 -50.24 -28.38 31.22
C GLU A 1227 -50.35 -27.19 32.20
N GLY A 1228 -49.25 -26.85 32.86
CA GLY A 1228 -49.20 -25.70 33.77
C GLY A 1228 -49.29 -24.36 33.05
N ASP A 1229 -49.58 -23.29 33.79
CA ASP A 1229 -49.51 -21.93 33.26
C ASP A 1229 -48.07 -21.58 32.92
N VAL A 1230 -47.84 -21.16 31.67
CA VAL A 1230 -46.51 -20.78 31.17
C VAL A 1230 -46.36 -19.27 31.21
N ASN A 1231 -45.20 -18.79 31.64
CA ASN A 1231 -44.81 -17.40 31.46
C ASN A 1231 -43.91 -17.31 30.22
N GLN A 1232 -44.51 -17.57 29.05
CA GLN A 1232 -43.78 -17.58 27.79
C GLN A 1232 -43.04 -16.25 27.59
N VAL A 1233 -41.78 -16.33 27.17
CA VAL A 1233 -40.89 -15.18 26.93
C VAL A 1233 -41.55 -14.08 26.09
N SER A 1234 -41.14 -12.82 26.31
CA SER A 1234 -41.72 -11.64 25.66
C SER A 1234 -41.60 -11.67 24.13
N SER A 1235 -40.58 -12.34 23.61
CA SER A 1235 -40.44 -12.70 22.19
C SER A 1235 -40.18 -14.19 22.04
N CYS A 1236 -40.85 -14.81 21.07
CA CYS A 1236 -40.45 -16.12 20.56
C CYS A 1236 -39.17 -16.00 19.73
N THR A 1237 -38.35 -17.05 19.73
CA THR A 1237 -37.13 -17.17 18.92
C THR A 1237 -37.42 -17.77 17.55
N GLY A 1238 -36.42 -17.78 16.66
CA GLY A 1238 -36.51 -18.36 15.30
C GLY A 1238 -36.72 -17.31 14.21
N ASP A 1239 -36.61 -17.72 12.94
CA ASP A 1239 -36.63 -16.84 11.76
C ASP A 1239 -38.00 -16.18 11.50
N ALA A 1240 -39.07 -16.75 12.05
CA ALA A 1240 -40.40 -16.15 12.08
C ALA A 1240 -40.86 -15.79 13.51
N GLY A 1241 -39.92 -15.74 14.46
CA GLY A 1241 -40.13 -15.29 15.84
C GLY A 1241 -40.56 -13.82 15.95
N GLY A 1242 -40.54 -13.31 17.17
CA GLY A 1242 -40.91 -11.93 17.48
C GLY A 1242 -41.71 -11.76 18.76
N SER A 1243 -41.96 -10.50 19.12
CA SER A 1243 -42.65 -10.11 20.35
C SER A 1243 -44.15 -10.41 20.29
N LYS A 1244 -44.68 -11.00 21.38
CA LYS A 1244 -46.11 -11.36 21.52
C LYS A 1244 -46.97 -10.11 21.85
N PRO A 1245 -48.20 -9.98 21.32
CA PRO A 1245 -49.00 -8.76 21.45
C PRO A 1245 -49.60 -8.52 22.84
N TYR A 1246 -49.75 -9.57 23.66
CA TYR A 1246 -50.23 -9.48 25.05
C TYR A 1246 -49.57 -10.54 25.93
N ASN A 1247 -49.78 -10.44 27.25
CA ASN A 1247 -49.38 -11.49 28.19
C ASN A 1247 -50.54 -12.49 28.37
N SER A 1248 -50.21 -13.76 28.18
CA SER A 1248 -51.07 -14.92 28.34
C SER A 1248 -50.40 -15.92 29.28
N GLY A 1249 -51.20 -16.74 29.99
CA GLY A 1249 -50.73 -17.89 30.76
C GLY A 1249 -50.63 -19.18 29.93
N ASN A 1250 -50.76 -19.05 28.61
CA ASN A 1250 -50.77 -20.11 27.63
C ASN A 1250 -49.61 -19.91 26.64
N HIS A 1251 -49.32 -20.92 25.82
CA HIS A 1251 -48.37 -20.77 24.73
C HIS A 1251 -48.95 -19.86 23.65
N MET A 1252 -48.15 -18.92 23.14
CA MET A 1252 -48.57 -18.03 22.04
C MET A 1252 -47.77 -18.36 20.78
N GLY A 1253 -48.47 -18.64 19.69
CA GLY A 1253 -47.90 -18.94 18.37
C GLY A 1253 -48.35 -17.94 17.31
N ARG A 1254 -47.71 -17.99 16.13
CA ARG A 1254 -48.07 -17.18 14.95
C ARG A 1254 -48.71 -18.03 13.86
N CYS A 1255 -49.78 -17.51 13.27
CA CYS A 1255 -50.48 -18.11 12.13
C CYS A 1255 -49.69 -17.95 10.84
N GLY A 1256 -49.68 -18.99 9.99
CA GLY A 1256 -48.87 -19.06 8.78
C GLY A 1256 -47.45 -19.62 8.97
N TYR A 1257 -47.14 -20.17 10.15
CA TYR A 1257 -45.79 -20.57 10.54
C TYR A 1257 -45.72 -21.94 11.24
N ILE A 1258 -44.49 -22.45 11.41
CA ILE A 1258 -44.17 -23.63 12.23
C ILE A 1258 -43.85 -23.14 13.65
N ASN A 1259 -44.72 -23.47 14.59
CA ASN A 1259 -44.61 -23.12 16.01
C ASN A 1259 -44.12 -24.33 16.81
N VAL A 1260 -43.20 -24.12 17.77
CA VAL A 1260 -42.59 -25.19 18.57
C VAL A 1260 -42.55 -24.77 20.04
N PHE A 1261 -43.16 -25.60 20.88
CA PHE A 1261 -43.30 -25.42 22.31
C PHE A 1261 -42.81 -26.66 23.07
N GLU A 1262 -42.60 -26.53 24.38
CA GLU A 1262 -42.33 -27.65 25.28
C GLU A 1262 -43.31 -27.62 26.46
N PHE A 1263 -43.89 -28.79 26.76
CA PHE A 1263 -45.03 -28.90 27.67
C PHE A 1263 -44.75 -28.33 29.07
N SER A 1264 -45.53 -27.34 29.51
CA SER A 1264 -45.32 -26.56 30.75
C SER A 1264 -44.00 -25.75 30.82
N ALA A 1265 -43.39 -25.39 29.69
CA ALA A 1265 -42.15 -24.60 29.66
C ALA A 1265 -42.36 -23.19 29.07
N ASN A 1266 -41.47 -22.24 29.38
CA ASN A 1266 -41.56 -20.87 28.87
C ASN A 1266 -40.97 -20.67 27.45
N SER A 1267 -40.52 -21.76 26.80
CA SER A 1267 -39.84 -21.78 25.52
C SER A 1267 -40.80 -21.65 24.34
N CYS A 1268 -40.36 -20.93 23.31
CA CYS A 1268 -41.11 -20.75 22.06
C CYS A 1268 -40.13 -20.53 20.89
N ILE A 1269 -40.27 -21.35 19.84
CA ILE A 1269 -39.55 -21.20 18.57
C ILE A 1269 -40.59 -21.12 17.45
N ILE A 1270 -40.50 -20.11 16.58
CA ILE A 1270 -41.39 -19.92 15.44
C ILE A 1270 -40.53 -19.79 14.17
N LYS A 1271 -40.83 -20.61 13.17
CA LYS A 1271 -40.09 -20.68 11.91
C LYS A 1271 -41.00 -20.53 10.70
N SER A 1272 -40.42 -20.06 9.60
CA SER A 1272 -40.97 -20.20 8.25
C SER A 1272 -41.09 -21.68 7.88
N PHE A 1273 -41.95 -21.97 6.91
CA PHE A 1273 -41.89 -23.27 6.23
C PHE A 1273 -40.62 -23.34 5.34
N PRO A 1274 -39.97 -24.52 5.24
CA PRO A 1274 -38.83 -24.73 4.36
C PRO A 1274 -39.22 -24.80 2.88
#